data_AF-A0A507FD64-F1
#
_entry.id   AF-A0A507FD64-F1
#
_cell.length_a   1.000
_cell.length_b   1.000
_cell.length_c   1.000
_cell.angle_alpha   90.00
_cell.angle_beta   90.00
_cell.angle_gamma   90.00
#
_symmetry.space_group_name_H-M   'P 1'
#
loop_
_entity.id
_entity.type
_entity.pdbx_description
1 polymer ?
#
loop_
_entity_poly.entity_id
_entity_poly.type
_entity_poly.pdbx_seq_one_letter_code
_entity_poly.pdbx_strand_id
1 'polypeptide(L)'
;MSKRTPPTTNLNTLQKHRGITQARFERFMQRGQFDDVNLQTAQWIKRTNEAVTLSVFAPPELKRIPFEEAVKGEYKPAKIGDWFGPTNATFWFKADIEIPASWAGLEVQFEFDADNEVMIWSTDGKCLVGLTGGSGGDRHADYPLTKNAVAGEKFHFYLEMACNFRGGMANGGGMDLNRTWRLNVADIAVRNKIGFELYGMFDLMNQLTRETSEEWQINADAMYHADLIVNTFRINDEDALNECHRIAKQFFADRKRTGKSLHTITAVGNCHIDTAWLWPFSETKRKAGRSWARQIHFMKSHPTFTFAASQAQQFEWVEEWYPTLFKDMQEYTKKGQFIPIGGTWVEMDTNMPSGEALCRQFIYGQRYFESRFGKRCTVFWLPGLRKLLLVIRLILSLFFIDTFGYSAQLPQISNLAGMPYFFTQKISWNNINRFPHTTFKWAGLDNSEILTHFAPADTYVGQCNVGDFVRSVHNNKDKVYSNKSIFLYGNGDGGGGPLLEMLTKLETLKDLEGLPGKVEDGDPSKFYENLEATSHGLVRWKGELYFELHRGTYTSHGLIKKYNRQSENLMREIEFLSTLALANPHKSKTSKANAFVYPKAEIDRLWKLVLLCQFHDVLPGSSIKMVYDDALVHYKDVEASGKKLKDEALKAFMAGIESGNNHAQAVTVINTTSWPVDAAVVEVNPSDLTAGAELYGTATWQQFSRDGKALVYVNNVSTGSVRSFALGNKPADFVPVTVKPVSIRHGQVVNADGFLDVATKKAFVVENNFIKATIDENGRLVSLIHRETNRESIAKDQLGNVFKIFEDIPTAWDAWDVEVYHLEKGWDGAVGTATVLEAGPLRVVIGVKHPLTPLSTIEQKIILTAADAKVEFETKVDWHENRVILKVEFPLNVNCDVATYETQFGYIQRPTHYNTSWDLARFEVCGHKFADLSEYGFGVSLLNDCKYGYSTLGNVMRMSLLRAPKDPDNTTDMEVHSFNYAIYPHKGAFLESDVVKVAYQYNIKPITHPTLVNPSALASADYFTVSEPNLVLDTVKVAEDARVSGQNGQVDVILRFYEAYGGRGVANVKTLFNIKEAKLCNLLEDFGDAVKIEEDGSLNIAFTPFKIVTVRCLIETLDVCRHTSAYSKLYTCPALQPATRSMQLSNILLAVIAASSSSVLAADGYGYSDPKPSPAPVAYGYGAPAPVADPGYGYSAPKATPVAYGYGAPAPAATPYGYSDPKPTPAPVAYGYGAPAPPTPVGYGYGAPAPVADPGYGYSAPKPTP
;
A
#
# COMPACT_ATOMS: atom_id res chain seq x y z
N MET A 1 66.96 28.17 27.89
CA MET A 1 66.35 29.51 27.77
C MET A 1 64.90 29.42 28.23
N SER A 2 64.41 30.38 29.00
CA SER A 2 62.99 30.40 29.41
C SER A 2 62.10 30.92 28.28
N LYS A 3 60.96 30.25 28.03
CA LYS A 3 59.88 30.83 27.22
C LYS A 3 59.28 31.98 28.02
N ARG A 4 59.56 33.22 27.63
CA ARG A 4 58.84 34.40 28.14
C ARG A 4 57.41 34.34 27.64
N THR A 5 56.45 34.06 28.51
CA THR A 5 55.04 34.38 28.26
C THR A 5 54.94 35.88 28.00
N PRO A 6 54.28 36.34 26.92
CA PRO A 6 54.05 37.77 26.72
C PRO A 6 53.24 38.36 27.90
N PRO A 7 53.44 39.64 28.25
CA PRO A 7 52.49 40.33 29.13
C PRO A 7 51.10 40.31 28.49
N THR A 8 50.07 40.09 29.29
CA THR A 8 48.70 39.81 28.83
C THR A 8 48.14 40.97 28.00
N THR A 9 47.97 40.76 26.70
CA THR A 9 47.17 41.64 25.86
C THR A 9 45.68 41.39 26.13
N ASN A 10 44.98 42.41 26.63
CA ASN A 10 43.53 42.39 26.92
C ASN A 10 42.64 42.22 25.67
N LEU A 11 43.22 41.88 24.50
CA LEU A 11 42.55 41.66 23.22
C LEU A 11 41.99 40.23 23.10
N ASN A 12 42.59 39.25 23.79
CA ASN A 12 42.26 37.83 23.62
C ASN A 12 41.27 37.28 24.67
N THR A 13 40.75 38.12 25.56
CA THR A 13 39.86 37.73 26.68
C THR A 13 38.39 38.09 26.47
N LEU A 14 37.97 38.33 25.23
CA LEU A 14 36.58 38.64 24.88
C LEU A 14 35.66 37.43 25.15
N GLN A 15 34.63 37.61 25.98
CA GLN A 15 33.55 36.64 26.12
C GLN A 15 32.74 36.58 24.82
N LYS A 16 32.79 35.45 24.11
CA LYS A 16 32.11 35.27 22.82
C LYS A 16 30.62 34.97 23.04
N HIS A 17 29.74 35.72 22.37
CA HIS A 17 28.30 35.49 22.45
C HIS A 17 27.89 34.28 21.60
N ARG A 18 27.49 33.19 22.28
CA ARG A 18 27.21 31.87 21.70
C ARG A 18 26.43 31.88 20.39
N GLY A 19 25.26 32.53 20.35
CA GLY A 19 24.42 32.59 19.14
C GLY A 19 25.05 33.35 17.96
N ILE A 20 25.97 34.29 18.23
CA ILE A 20 26.73 34.99 17.16
C ILE A 20 27.84 34.07 16.63
N THR A 21 28.50 33.32 17.52
CA THR A 21 29.50 32.33 17.15
C THR A 21 28.89 31.19 16.31
N GLN A 22 27.71 30.68 16.65
CA GLN A 22 27.00 29.68 15.84
C GLN A 22 26.57 30.23 14.48
N ALA A 23 26.01 31.45 14.43
CA ALA A 23 25.70 32.11 13.15
C ALA A 23 26.95 32.29 12.27
N ARG A 24 28.13 32.56 12.85
CA ARG A 24 29.42 32.61 12.14
C ARG A 24 29.77 31.25 11.51
N PHE A 25 29.56 30.14 12.22
CA PHE A 25 29.81 28.79 11.69
C PHE A 25 28.89 28.46 10.51
N GLU A 26 27.62 28.85 10.59
CA GLU A 26 26.67 28.68 9.49
C GLU A 26 27.10 29.47 8.24
N ARG A 27 27.49 30.75 8.39
CA ARG A 27 28.01 31.55 7.26
C ARG A 27 29.35 31.04 6.71
N PHE A 28 30.13 30.31 7.51
CA PHE A 28 31.38 29.70 7.07
C PHE A 28 31.18 28.48 6.16
N MET A 29 30.01 27.84 6.19
CA MET A 29 29.64 26.74 5.28
C MET A 29 28.60 27.11 4.21
N GLN A 30 27.74 28.09 4.49
CA GLN A 30 26.60 28.45 3.64
C GLN A 30 27.00 28.78 2.19
N ARG A 31 26.16 28.36 1.23
CA ARG A 31 26.18 28.86 -0.16
C ARG A 31 25.36 30.14 -0.35
N GLY A 32 25.83 31.03 -1.22
CA GLY A 32 25.29 32.35 -1.49
C GLY A 32 26.33 33.48 -1.35
N GLN A 33 26.20 34.29 -0.29
CA GLN A 33 26.87 35.60 -0.18
C GLN A 33 28.39 35.56 0.06
N PHE A 34 28.94 34.43 0.54
CA PHE A 34 30.29 34.35 1.08
C PHE A 34 31.13 33.22 0.47
N ASP A 35 30.69 32.66 -0.65
CA ASP A 35 31.26 31.44 -1.28
C ASP A 35 32.66 31.69 -1.87
N ASP A 36 33.01 32.97 -2.04
CA ASP A 36 34.31 33.51 -2.43
C ASP A 36 35.30 33.63 -1.26
N VAL A 37 34.82 33.57 -0.02
CA VAL A 37 35.63 33.76 1.21
C VAL A 37 35.52 32.65 2.26
N ASN A 38 34.58 31.71 2.11
CA ASN A 38 34.28 30.67 3.10
C ASN A 38 34.75 29.26 2.68
N LEU A 39 34.35 28.22 3.42
CA LEU A 39 34.83 26.84 3.21
C LEU A 39 34.37 26.21 1.87
N GLN A 40 33.43 26.83 1.14
CA GLN A 40 33.07 26.43 -0.23
C GLN A 40 34.26 26.65 -1.21
N THR A 41 35.10 27.67 -0.98
CA THR A 41 36.32 27.91 -1.79
C THR A 41 37.26 26.70 -1.80
N ALA A 42 37.33 25.97 -0.69
CA ALA A 42 38.26 24.86 -0.49
C ALA A 42 37.80 23.53 -1.09
N GLN A 43 36.62 23.42 -1.72
CA GLN A 43 36.05 22.14 -2.15
C GLN A 43 36.67 21.55 -3.43
N TRP A 44 37.26 22.38 -4.30
CA TRP A 44 37.70 21.99 -5.63
C TRP A 44 39.14 22.43 -5.90
N ILE A 45 39.94 21.57 -6.53
CA ILE A 45 41.28 21.92 -7.02
C ILE A 45 41.21 22.38 -8.48
N LYS A 46 40.42 21.68 -9.31
CA LYS A 46 40.19 21.98 -10.73
C LYS A 46 38.77 21.61 -11.11
N ARG A 47 38.18 22.34 -12.06
CA ARG A 47 36.86 22.07 -12.64
C ARG A 47 36.82 22.63 -14.07
N THR A 48 36.25 21.90 -15.02
CA THR A 48 36.00 22.39 -16.39
C THR A 48 34.91 21.58 -17.09
N ASN A 49 34.15 22.24 -17.96
CA ASN A 49 33.20 21.64 -18.89
C ASN A 49 33.79 21.49 -20.32
N GLU A 50 34.89 22.18 -20.64
CA GLU A 50 35.52 22.16 -21.98
C GLU A 50 36.01 20.77 -22.41
N ALA A 51 36.29 19.91 -21.44
CA ALA A 51 36.72 18.52 -21.63
C ALA A 51 35.56 17.53 -21.83
N VAL A 52 34.31 17.99 -21.82
CA VAL A 52 33.09 17.17 -21.94
C VAL A 52 32.36 17.53 -23.23
N THR A 53 32.33 16.61 -24.20
CA THR A 53 31.44 16.71 -25.37
C THR A 53 30.14 15.97 -25.06
N LEU A 54 29.01 16.67 -25.17
CA LEU A 54 27.68 16.06 -25.07
C LEU A 54 26.98 16.03 -26.43
N SER A 55 26.27 14.94 -26.67
CA SER A 55 25.23 14.86 -27.68
C SER A 55 23.99 14.18 -27.09
N VAL A 56 22.80 14.51 -27.59
CA VAL A 56 21.50 14.05 -27.09
C VAL A 56 20.66 13.42 -28.19
N PHE A 57 19.99 12.33 -27.86
CA PHE A 57 18.96 11.67 -28.64
C PHE A 57 17.63 11.81 -27.89
N ALA A 58 16.60 12.26 -28.63
CA ALA A 58 15.22 12.29 -28.18
C ALA A 58 14.49 11.06 -28.78
N PRO A 59 14.07 10.07 -27.97
CA PRO A 59 13.29 8.93 -28.44
C PRO A 59 12.00 9.37 -29.16
N PRO A 60 11.46 8.54 -30.07
CA PRO A 60 10.12 8.74 -30.63
C PRO A 60 9.08 8.91 -29.52
N GLU A 61 8.25 9.95 -29.63
CA GLU A 61 7.25 10.33 -28.61
C GLU A 61 7.83 10.54 -27.20
N LEU A 62 9.15 10.76 -27.08
CA LEU A 62 9.90 10.91 -25.82
C LEU A 62 9.74 9.75 -24.82
N LYS A 63 9.40 8.57 -25.35
CA LYS A 63 9.12 7.34 -24.59
C LYS A 63 10.36 6.81 -23.86
N ARG A 64 10.12 6.04 -22.79
CA ARG A 64 11.13 5.20 -22.14
C ARG A 64 11.44 4.04 -23.08
N ILE A 65 12.69 3.87 -23.47
CA ILE A 65 13.17 2.83 -24.41
C ILE A 65 14.35 2.05 -23.81
N PRO A 66 14.57 0.77 -24.19
CA PRO A 66 15.74 0.01 -23.74
C PRO A 66 17.07 0.61 -24.25
N PHE A 67 18.16 0.28 -23.56
CA PHE A 67 19.51 0.69 -23.92
C PHE A 67 19.88 0.28 -25.36
N GLU A 68 19.50 -0.93 -25.76
CA GLU A 68 19.75 -1.51 -27.08
C GLU A 68 19.05 -0.76 -28.21
N GLU A 69 18.00 0.00 -27.91
CA GLU A 69 17.34 0.91 -28.86
C GLU A 69 18.00 2.29 -28.80
N ALA A 70 18.26 2.81 -27.61
CA ALA A 70 18.87 4.13 -27.40
C ALA A 70 20.24 4.28 -28.07
N VAL A 71 21.08 3.25 -28.09
CA VAL A 71 22.40 3.30 -28.77
C VAL A 71 22.31 3.32 -30.31
N LYS A 72 21.11 3.11 -30.87
CA LYS A 72 20.83 3.21 -32.32
C LYS A 72 20.25 4.56 -32.73
N GLY A 73 20.01 5.46 -31.77
CA GLY A 73 19.40 6.77 -32.00
C GLY A 73 20.28 7.77 -32.75
N GLU A 74 19.66 8.79 -33.33
CA GLU A 74 20.36 9.90 -33.99
C GLU A 74 20.74 10.98 -32.96
N TYR A 75 21.94 10.87 -32.38
CA TYR A 75 22.46 11.84 -31.40
C TYR A 75 22.88 13.16 -32.04
N LYS A 76 22.43 14.29 -31.48
CA LYS A 76 22.67 15.66 -31.96
C LYS A 76 23.43 16.47 -30.89
N PRO A 77 24.30 17.44 -31.23
CA PRO A 77 25.07 18.17 -30.23
C PRO A 77 24.20 18.84 -29.15
N ALA A 78 24.63 18.78 -27.89
CA ALA A 78 23.96 19.37 -26.74
C ALA A 78 24.96 20.13 -25.85
N LYS A 79 24.49 21.09 -25.06
CA LYS A 79 25.34 21.93 -24.20
C LYS A 79 24.66 22.32 -22.88
N ILE A 80 25.48 22.75 -21.92
CA ILE A 80 24.99 23.37 -20.69
C ILE A 80 24.18 24.62 -21.04
N GLY A 81 23.03 24.77 -20.39
CA GLY A 81 22.05 25.84 -20.62
C GLY A 81 20.89 25.47 -21.54
N ASP A 82 20.95 24.33 -22.24
CA ASP A 82 19.82 23.80 -23.02
C ASP A 82 18.68 23.31 -22.11
N TRP A 83 17.46 23.24 -22.67
CA TRP A 83 16.23 22.88 -21.97
C TRP A 83 15.58 21.63 -22.56
N PHE A 84 15.07 20.77 -21.68
CA PHE A 84 14.51 19.45 -22.00
C PHE A 84 13.16 19.25 -21.31
N GLY A 85 12.23 18.54 -21.94
CA GLY A 85 10.88 18.29 -21.45
C GLY A 85 9.99 17.70 -22.54
N PRO A 86 8.66 17.57 -22.33
CA PRO A 86 7.90 17.98 -21.14
C PRO A 86 8.09 17.02 -19.94
N THR A 87 7.25 17.12 -18.91
CA THR A 87 7.27 16.20 -17.76
C THR A 87 7.10 14.75 -18.20
N ASN A 88 7.81 13.84 -17.53
CA ASN A 88 7.89 12.40 -17.82
C ASN A 88 8.58 12.03 -19.15
N ALA A 89 9.06 13.00 -19.94
CA ALA A 89 9.91 12.74 -21.10
C ALA A 89 11.21 12.00 -20.72
N THR A 90 11.77 11.25 -21.67
CA THR A 90 13.10 10.65 -21.55
C THR A 90 14.02 11.22 -22.63
N PHE A 91 15.26 11.55 -22.26
CA PHE A 91 16.32 11.93 -23.19
C PHE A 91 17.56 11.08 -22.92
N TRP A 92 18.23 10.64 -23.97
CA TRP A 92 19.48 9.90 -23.86
C TRP A 92 20.63 10.81 -24.28
N PHE A 93 21.60 11.06 -23.40
CA PHE A 93 22.84 11.73 -23.79
C PHE A 93 23.94 10.70 -24.00
N LYS A 94 24.88 11.03 -24.89
CA LYS A 94 26.18 10.39 -25.01
C LYS A 94 27.22 11.41 -24.56
N ALA A 95 28.03 11.03 -23.57
CA ALA A 95 29.12 11.81 -23.05
C ALA A 95 30.45 11.24 -23.56
N ASP A 96 31.22 12.08 -24.24
CA ASP A 96 32.59 11.80 -24.67
C ASP A 96 33.52 12.76 -23.92
N ILE A 97 34.37 12.21 -23.06
CA ILE A 97 35.23 12.98 -22.15
C ILE A 97 36.70 12.67 -22.45
N GLU A 98 37.55 13.70 -22.51
CA GLU A 98 39.00 13.55 -22.69
C GLU A 98 39.76 14.26 -21.57
N ILE A 99 40.59 13.52 -20.83
CA ILE A 99 41.33 14.03 -19.67
C ILE A 99 42.40 15.06 -20.10
N PRO A 100 42.33 16.32 -19.63
CA PRO A 100 43.35 17.32 -19.94
C PRO A 100 44.73 16.90 -19.44
N ALA A 101 45.79 17.12 -20.22
CA ALA A 101 47.15 16.69 -19.88
C ALA A 101 47.67 17.24 -18.53
N SER A 102 47.19 18.42 -18.11
CA SER A 102 47.52 19.02 -16.80
C SER A 102 46.77 18.42 -15.61
N TRP A 103 45.95 17.37 -15.83
CA TRP A 103 45.20 16.64 -14.80
C TRP A 103 45.76 15.23 -14.57
N ALA A 104 46.84 14.85 -15.26
CA ALA A 104 47.49 13.55 -15.08
C ALA A 104 47.93 13.34 -13.61
N GLY A 105 47.71 12.13 -13.09
CA GLY A 105 48.00 11.77 -11.70
C GLY A 105 46.92 12.16 -10.67
N LEU A 106 45.83 12.81 -11.09
CA LEU A 106 44.76 13.25 -10.19
C LEU A 106 43.57 12.26 -10.15
N GLU A 107 42.78 12.31 -9.09
CA GLU A 107 41.47 11.64 -9.02
C GLU A 107 40.39 12.55 -9.60
N VAL A 108 39.69 12.06 -10.62
CA VAL A 108 38.77 12.84 -11.46
C VAL A 108 37.38 12.24 -11.38
N GLN A 109 36.40 13.12 -11.14
CA GLN A 109 34.96 12.81 -11.20
C GLN A 109 34.29 13.59 -12.33
N PHE A 110 33.21 13.03 -12.86
CA PHE A 110 32.22 13.69 -13.68
C PHE A 110 31.07 14.21 -12.80
N GLU A 111 30.45 15.32 -13.17
CA GLU A 111 29.19 15.80 -12.60
C GLU A 111 28.19 16.14 -13.72
N PHE A 112 26.94 15.67 -13.56
CA PHE A 112 25.83 15.99 -14.45
C PHE A 112 24.59 16.34 -13.64
N ASP A 113 24.01 17.52 -13.87
CA ASP A 113 22.83 17.99 -13.13
C ASP A 113 21.92 18.86 -13.99
N ALA A 114 20.67 18.44 -14.09
CA ALA A 114 19.59 19.15 -14.76
C ALA A 114 18.33 19.27 -13.89
N ASP A 115 18.43 19.27 -12.55
CA ASP A 115 17.30 19.29 -11.59
C ASP A 115 16.36 18.07 -11.73
N ASN A 116 16.94 16.91 -12.09
CA ASN A 116 16.19 15.70 -12.45
C ASN A 116 16.97 14.38 -12.21
N GLU A 117 16.43 13.26 -12.70
CA GLU A 117 16.90 11.91 -12.38
C GLU A 117 17.62 11.26 -13.57
N VAL A 118 18.77 10.60 -13.33
CA VAL A 118 19.63 10.06 -14.41
C VAL A 118 20.20 8.67 -14.10
N MET A 119 20.30 7.80 -15.11
CA MET A 119 21.13 6.58 -15.06
C MET A 119 22.36 6.75 -15.95
N ILE A 120 23.56 6.45 -15.43
CA ILE A 120 24.77 6.31 -16.26
C ILE A 120 24.91 4.85 -16.72
N TRP A 121 25.12 4.67 -18.02
CA TRP A 121 25.27 3.38 -18.70
C TRP A 121 26.63 3.30 -19.41
N SER A 122 27.34 2.18 -19.27
CA SER A 122 28.55 1.92 -20.06
C SER A 122 28.22 1.70 -21.55
N THR A 123 29.23 1.77 -22.43
CA THR A 123 29.07 1.46 -23.85
C THR A 123 28.68 0.00 -24.13
N ASP A 124 28.87 -0.91 -23.17
CA ASP A 124 28.45 -2.32 -23.23
C ASP A 124 27.16 -2.62 -22.43
N GLY A 125 26.36 -1.60 -22.11
CA GLY A 125 25.00 -1.76 -21.59
C GLY A 125 24.88 -2.10 -20.10
N LYS A 126 25.93 -1.87 -19.30
CA LYS A 126 25.87 -2.04 -17.85
C LYS A 126 25.49 -0.73 -17.18
N CYS A 127 24.53 -0.78 -16.26
CA CYS A 127 24.26 0.33 -15.35
C CYS A 127 25.49 0.57 -14.46
N LEU A 128 26.03 1.79 -14.47
CA LEU A 128 27.22 2.17 -13.72
C LEU A 128 26.84 2.84 -12.39
N VAL A 129 25.92 3.80 -12.43
CA VAL A 129 25.49 4.58 -11.26
C VAL A 129 24.20 5.36 -11.57
N GLY A 130 23.32 5.54 -10.58
CA GLY A 130 22.23 6.51 -10.65
C GLY A 130 22.66 7.88 -10.08
N LEU A 131 22.12 8.95 -10.66
CA LEU A 131 22.26 10.33 -10.17
C LEU A 131 20.88 10.95 -9.88
N THR A 132 20.86 11.89 -8.94
CA THR A 132 19.71 12.77 -8.64
C THR A 132 20.19 14.21 -8.56
N GLY A 133 19.66 15.08 -9.41
CA GLY A 133 19.99 16.50 -9.46
C GLY A 133 19.31 17.35 -8.38
N GLY A 134 19.33 18.67 -8.59
CA GLY A 134 18.60 19.63 -7.76
C GLY A 134 19.45 20.25 -6.64
N SER A 135 18.90 20.36 -5.43
CA SER A 135 19.54 21.08 -4.32
C SER A 135 19.25 20.48 -2.93
N GLY A 136 20.07 20.83 -1.94
CA GLY A 136 20.00 20.26 -0.58
C GLY A 136 20.65 18.87 -0.47
N GLY A 137 20.41 18.20 0.66
CA GLY A 137 21.01 16.89 1.00
C GLY A 137 20.50 15.71 0.17
N ASP A 138 19.48 15.92 -0.67
CA ASP A 138 18.96 14.89 -1.58
C ASP A 138 19.84 14.75 -2.85
N ARG A 139 20.56 15.82 -3.23
CA ARG A 139 21.32 15.94 -4.48
C ARG A 139 22.58 15.08 -4.49
N HIS A 140 22.72 14.23 -5.51
CA HIS A 140 23.93 13.46 -5.80
C HIS A 140 24.13 13.34 -7.32
N ALA A 141 24.95 14.25 -7.85
CA ALA A 141 25.18 14.46 -9.28
C ALA A 141 26.55 13.93 -9.78
N ASP A 142 27.33 13.31 -8.90
CA ASP A 142 28.75 12.96 -9.08
C ASP A 142 28.98 11.49 -9.48
N TYR A 143 29.94 11.25 -10.37
CA TYR A 143 30.43 9.90 -10.74
C TYR A 143 31.96 9.87 -10.82
N PRO A 144 32.67 9.05 -10.01
CA PRO A 144 34.12 8.89 -10.12
C PRO A 144 34.53 8.21 -11.44
N LEU A 145 35.37 8.86 -12.24
CA LEU A 145 35.89 8.30 -13.50
C LEU A 145 37.15 7.47 -13.26
N THR A 146 38.14 8.06 -12.58
CA THR A 146 39.45 7.43 -12.33
C THR A 146 40.12 8.01 -11.10
N LYS A 147 40.90 7.17 -10.39
CA LYS A 147 41.69 7.56 -9.20
C LYS A 147 43.10 8.07 -9.54
N ASN A 148 43.53 7.88 -10.79
CA ASN A 148 44.86 8.21 -11.27
C ASN A 148 44.78 8.47 -12.78
N ALA A 149 44.31 9.66 -13.14
CA ALA A 149 44.00 10.00 -14.52
C ALA A 149 45.26 10.02 -15.41
N VAL A 150 45.14 9.56 -16.66
CA VAL A 150 46.20 9.60 -17.67
C VAL A 150 45.92 10.72 -18.67
N ALA A 151 46.97 11.43 -19.12
CA ALA A 151 46.82 12.51 -20.10
C ALA A 151 46.23 11.98 -21.42
N GLY A 152 45.12 12.57 -21.89
CA GLY A 152 44.42 12.12 -23.10
C GLY A 152 43.62 10.81 -22.94
N GLU A 153 43.47 10.30 -21.71
CA GLU A 153 42.56 9.20 -21.39
C GLU A 153 41.11 9.58 -21.76
N LYS A 154 40.36 8.65 -22.35
CA LYS A 154 39.02 8.92 -22.87
C LYS A 154 37.97 8.05 -22.20
N PHE A 155 36.89 8.68 -21.75
CA PHE A 155 35.73 8.03 -21.16
C PHE A 155 34.52 8.24 -22.07
N HIS A 156 33.80 7.15 -22.33
CA HIS A 156 32.63 7.12 -23.19
C HIS A 156 31.51 6.40 -22.45
N PHE A 157 30.37 7.05 -22.29
CA PHE A 157 29.19 6.47 -21.63
C PHE A 157 27.90 7.18 -22.07
N TYR A 158 26.76 6.56 -21.79
CA TYR A 158 25.44 7.11 -22.04
C TYR A 158 24.76 7.53 -20.73
N LEU A 159 23.87 8.51 -20.81
CA LEU A 159 23.10 9.04 -19.70
C LEU A 159 21.62 8.99 -20.06
N GLU A 160 20.84 8.13 -19.41
CA GLU A 160 19.38 8.13 -19.53
C GLU A 160 18.81 9.14 -18.53
N MET A 161 18.38 10.30 -19.03
CA MET A 161 17.78 11.37 -18.24
C MET A 161 16.26 11.28 -18.29
N ALA A 162 15.62 11.23 -17.12
CA ALA A 162 14.17 11.30 -16.96
C ALA A 162 13.76 12.73 -16.56
N CYS A 163 12.80 13.32 -17.26
CA CYS A 163 12.24 14.64 -16.95
C CYS A 163 11.23 14.55 -15.79
N ASN A 164 11.74 14.25 -14.59
CA ASN A 164 11.02 14.18 -13.33
C ASN A 164 11.98 14.48 -12.15
N PHE A 165 11.43 14.74 -10.96
CA PHE A 165 12.19 14.90 -9.72
C PHE A 165 12.41 13.55 -9.01
N ARG A 166 13.24 13.57 -7.97
CA ARG A 166 13.27 12.51 -6.93
C ARG A 166 11.85 12.18 -6.46
N GLY A 167 11.07 13.19 -6.06
CA GLY A 167 9.65 13.06 -5.67
C GLY A 167 8.64 12.91 -6.82
N GLY A 168 9.06 12.61 -8.05
CA GLY A 168 8.17 12.37 -9.18
C GLY A 168 7.80 13.62 -9.98
N MET A 169 6.52 13.75 -10.34
CA MET A 169 6.04 14.74 -11.31
C MET A 169 5.38 15.98 -10.69
N ALA A 170 5.27 16.02 -9.36
CA ALA A 170 4.77 17.16 -8.59
C ALA A 170 5.87 17.74 -7.69
N ASN A 171 5.81 19.04 -7.41
CA ASN A 171 6.74 19.71 -6.49
C ASN A 171 6.08 20.93 -5.83
N GLY A 172 5.53 20.75 -4.63
CA GLY A 172 5.05 21.81 -3.75
C GLY A 172 3.84 22.65 -4.22
N GLY A 173 3.38 22.49 -5.45
CA GLY A 173 2.30 23.29 -6.05
C GLY A 173 1.48 22.54 -7.10
N GLY A 174 1.30 21.22 -6.91
CA GLY A 174 0.66 20.33 -7.88
C GLY A 174 1.61 19.81 -8.96
N MET A 175 1.03 19.23 -10.01
CA MET A 175 1.73 18.67 -11.17
C MET A 175 1.68 19.65 -12.35
N ASP A 176 2.85 20.08 -12.81
CA ASP A 176 2.98 20.75 -14.12
C ASP A 176 3.44 19.72 -15.15
N LEU A 177 2.55 19.37 -16.08
CA LEU A 177 2.88 18.44 -17.17
C LEU A 177 3.76 19.07 -18.25
N ASN A 178 3.81 20.40 -18.38
CA ASN A 178 4.55 21.11 -19.42
C ASN A 178 5.92 21.61 -18.95
N ARG A 179 6.36 21.23 -17.74
CA ARG A 179 7.62 21.67 -17.15
C ARG A 179 8.80 21.33 -18.06
N THR A 180 9.81 22.18 -18.04
CA THR A 180 11.12 21.93 -18.66
C THR A 180 12.25 22.00 -17.63
N TRP A 181 13.28 21.22 -17.89
CA TRP A 181 14.49 21.07 -17.08
C TRP A 181 15.68 21.64 -17.84
N ARG A 182 16.48 22.45 -17.16
CA ARG A 182 17.68 23.07 -17.74
C ARG A 182 18.91 22.28 -17.34
N LEU A 183 19.73 21.89 -18.31
CA LEU A 183 21.03 21.32 -18.02
C LEU A 183 21.94 22.41 -17.41
N ASN A 184 22.28 22.28 -16.14
CA ASN A 184 23.04 23.29 -15.39
C ASN A 184 24.50 22.92 -15.16
N VAL A 185 24.83 21.62 -15.12
CA VAL A 185 26.17 21.09 -14.88
C VAL A 185 26.45 19.92 -15.83
N ALA A 186 27.63 19.91 -16.47
CA ALA A 186 28.15 18.79 -17.26
C ALA A 186 29.68 18.88 -17.28
N ASP A 187 30.29 18.67 -16.12
CA ASP A 187 31.66 19.07 -15.83
C ASP A 187 32.52 17.86 -15.47
N ILE A 188 33.83 17.93 -15.69
CA ILE A 188 34.79 17.15 -14.89
C ILE A 188 35.37 18.02 -13.76
N ALA A 189 35.67 17.39 -12.64
CA ALA A 189 36.22 18.05 -11.45
C ALA A 189 37.26 17.19 -10.73
N VAL A 190 38.22 17.85 -10.09
CA VAL A 190 39.16 17.29 -9.11
C VAL A 190 38.76 17.83 -7.74
N ARG A 191 38.21 16.95 -6.89
CA ARG A 191 37.77 17.29 -5.53
C ARG A 191 38.97 17.50 -4.62
N ASN A 192 38.98 18.58 -3.84
CA ASN A 192 39.97 18.75 -2.78
C ASN A 192 39.59 17.87 -1.59
N LYS A 193 40.31 16.77 -1.40
CA LYS A 193 40.02 15.79 -0.33
C LYS A 193 40.07 16.43 1.05
N ILE A 194 41.08 17.27 1.30
CA ILE A 194 41.31 17.90 2.61
C ILE A 194 40.21 18.93 2.90
N GLY A 195 39.81 19.73 1.91
CA GLY A 195 38.70 20.67 2.03
C GLY A 195 37.33 20.00 2.18
N PHE A 196 37.10 18.86 1.51
CA PHE A 196 35.85 18.09 1.62
C PHE A 196 35.75 17.34 2.96
N GLU A 197 36.82 16.69 3.42
CA GLU A 197 36.89 16.06 4.74
C GLU A 197 36.74 17.10 5.86
N LEU A 198 37.39 18.26 5.74
CA LEU A 198 37.24 19.37 6.69
C LEU A 198 35.80 19.90 6.72
N TYR A 199 35.13 20.02 5.57
CA TYR A 199 33.73 20.45 5.51
C TYR A 199 32.81 19.47 6.26
N GLY A 200 32.94 18.16 6.01
CA GLY A 200 32.16 17.14 6.72
C GLY A 200 32.42 17.14 8.24
N MET A 201 33.69 17.24 8.65
CA MET A 201 34.05 17.32 10.07
C MET A 201 33.58 18.62 10.74
N PHE A 202 33.63 19.76 10.04
CA PHE A 202 33.19 21.05 10.56
C PHE A 202 31.65 21.14 10.67
N ASP A 203 30.91 20.57 9.72
CA ASP A 203 29.45 20.42 9.83
C ASP A 203 29.09 19.62 11.08
N LEU A 204 29.74 18.47 11.29
CA LEU A 204 29.54 17.68 12.52
C LEU A 204 29.91 18.44 13.80
N MET A 205 30.97 19.26 13.81
CA MET A 205 31.26 20.15 14.94
C MET A 205 30.14 21.18 15.17
N ASN A 206 29.65 21.83 14.11
CA ASN A 206 28.56 22.80 14.21
C ASN A 206 27.27 22.14 14.74
N GLN A 207 26.92 20.97 14.22
CA GLN A 207 25.82 20.14 14.71
C GLN A 207 25.99 19.75 16.18
N LEU A 208 27.20 19.35 16.62
CA LEU A 208 27.48 19.09 18.03
C LEU A 208 27.17 20.30 18.91
N THR A 209 27.49 21.53 18.48
CA THR A 209 27.12 22.73 19.26
C THR A 209 25.61 22.99 19.33
N ARG A 210 24.86 22.59 18.30
CA ARG A 210 23.43 22.90 18.11
C ARG A 210 22.47 21.83 18.63
N GLU A 211 22.87 20.56 18.59
CA GLU A 211 21.98 19.40 18.81
C GLU A 211 22.31 18.59 20.07
N THR A 212 23.37 18.95 20.82
CA THR A 212 23.66 18.42 22.16
C THR A 212 23.40 19.47 23.26
N SER A 213 23.26 19.06 24.53
CA SER A 213 23.09 20.02 25.64
C SER A 213 24.33 20.91 25.79
N GLU A 214 24.12 22.18 26.15
CA GLU A 214 25.20 23.14 26.42
C GLU A 214 26.02 22.75 27.66
N GLU A 215 25.45 21.93 28.55
CA GLU A 215 26.08 21.37 29.74
C GLU A 215 27.09 20.26 29.42
N TRP A 216 27.07 19.69 28.21
CA TRP A 216 27.95 18.58 27.84
C TRP A 216 29.31 19.12 27.35
N GLN A 217 30.41 18.59 27.88
CA GLN A 217 31.76 19.03 27.52
C GLN A 217 32.02 19.01 26.00
N ILE A 218 31.49 18.02 25.27
CA ILE A 218 31.60 17.94 23.81
C ILE A 218 31.02 19.17 23.09
N ASN A 219 29.97 19.80 23.63
CA ASN A 219 29.36 21.00 23.06
C ASN A 219 30.31 22.20 23.17
N ALA A 220 30.86 22.41 24.37
CA ALA A 220 31.83 23.48 24.64
C ALA A 220 33.15 23.27 23.87
N ASP A 221 33.63 22.02 23.81
CA ASP A 221 34.82 21.66 23.03
C ASP A 221 34.59 21.89 21.53
N ALA A 222 33.46 21.43 20.98
CA ALA A 222 33.13 21.62 19.56
C ALA A 222 33.04 23.11 19.21
N MET A 223 32.42 23.94 20.08
CA MET A 223 32.36 25.39 19.93
C MET A 223 33.76 26.02 19.87
N TYR A 224 34.67 25.60 20.76
CA TYR A 224 36.04 26.10 20.77
C TYR A 224 36.83 25.71 19.52
N HIS A 225 36.79 24.42 19.13
CA HIS A 225 37.56 23.91 18.00
C HIS A 225 37.00 24.40 16.65
N ALA A 226 35.68 24.54 16.51
CA ALA A 226 35.07 25.15 15.33
C ALA A 226 35.47 26.62 15.20
N ASP A 227 35.37 27.44 16.25
CA ASP A 227 35.80 28.84 16.16
C ASP A 227 37.31 28.96 15.90
N LEU A 228 38.13 28.06 16.45
CA LEU A 228 39.55 27.97 16.12
C LEU A 228 39.77 27.67 14.63
N ILE A 229 39.02 26.76 14.01
CA ILE A 229 39.08 26.50 12.57
C ILE A 229 38.70 27.75 11.76
N VAL A 230 37.61 28.46 12.10
CA VAL A 230 37.21 29.70 11.39
C VAL A 230 38.21 30.85 11.62
N ASN A 231 39.03 30.82 12.68
CA ASN A 231 40.11 31.78 12.91
C ASN A 231 41.42 31.40 12.20
N THR A 232 41.67 30.12 11.96
CA THR A 232 42.86 29.60 11.28
C THR A 232 42.70 29.64 9.76
N PHE A 233 41.49 29.34 9.25
CA PHE A 233 41.22 29.25 7.82
C PHE A 233 41.51 30.55 7.08
N ARG A 234 42.13 30.41 5.90
CA ARG A 234 42.42 31.51 4.97
C ARG A 234 42.24 31.02 3.55
N ILE A 235 41.75 31.92 2.70
CA ILE A 235 41.48 31.66 1.29
C ILE A 235 42.81 31.46 0.56
N ASN A 236 42.93 30.38 -0.23
CA ASN A 236 44.12 30.03 -1.01
C ASN A 236 45.42 29.79 -0.19
N ASP A 237 45.31 29.49 1.10
CA ASP A 237 46.43 29.16 2.00
C ASP A 237 46.37 27.65 2.34
N GLU A 238 47.19 26.85 1.66
CA GLU A 238 47.19 25.39 1.80
C GLU A 238 47.71 24.92 3.17
N ASP A 239 48.67 25.63 3.76
CA ASP A 239 49.16 25.35 5.12
C ASP A 239 48.06 25.63 6.17
N ALA A 240 47.31 26.72 6.03
CA ALA A 240 46.15 27.00 6.88
C ALA A 240 45.03 25.96 6.71
N LEU A 241 44.77 25.48 5.48
CA LEU A 241 43.81 24.41 5.22
C LEU A 241 44.22 23.09 5.88
N ASN A 242 45.50 22.73 5.76
CA ASN A 242 46.09 21.55 6.39
C ASN A 242 46.02 21.63 7.92
N GLU A 243 46.31 22.78 8.52
CA GLU A 243 46.19 22.98 9.97
C GLU A 243 44.72 22.92 10.44
N CYS A 244 43.77 23.48 9.68
CA CYS A 244 42.35 23.35 9.98
C CYS A 244 41.88 21.88 9.97
N HIS A 245 42.30 21.11 8.96
CA HIS A 245 42.03 19.67 8.87
C HIS A 245 42.68 18.91 10.03
N ARG A 246 43.92 19.24 10.40
CA ARG A 246 44.62 18.66 11.55
C ARG A 246 43.87 18.93 12.87
N ILE A 247 43.38 20.15 13.09
CA ILE A 247 42.59 20.53 14.27
C ILE A 247 41.28 19.73 14.32
N ALA A 248 40.55 19.67 13.21
CA ALA A 248 39.29 18.92 13.11
C ALA A 248 39.50 17.41 13.37
N LYS A 249 40.49 16.82 12.69
CA LYS A 249 40.83 15.40 12.81
C LYS A 249 41.33 15.03 14.21
N GLN A 250 42.10 15.91 14.85
CA GLN A 250 42.53 15.71 16.24
C GLN A 250 41.33 15.75 17.20
N PHE A 251 40.38 16.68 17.05
CA PHE A 251 39.21 16.75 17.92
C PHE A 251 38.41 15.43 17.98
N PHE A 252 38.19 14.79 16.84
CA PHE A 252 37.49 13.49 16.77
C PHE A 252 38.40 12.31 17.21
N ALA A 253 39.70 12.36 16.93
CA ALA A 253 40.64 11.32 17.35
C ALA A 253 40.82 11.26 18.88
N ASP A 254 40.95 12.42 19.53
CA ASP A 254 41.12 12.57 20.98
C ASP A 254 39.84 12.19 21.77
N ARG A 255 38.71 11.94 21.08
CA ARG A 255 37.39 11.59 21.65
C ARG A 255 36.87 10.23 21.15
N LYS A 256 37.76 9.29 20.81
CA LYS A 256 37.36 7.91 20.51
C LYS A 256 37.07 7.12 21.80
N ARG A 257 35.84 6.63 21.92
CA ARG A 257 35.33 5.89 23.07
C ARG A 257 36.07 4.57 23.28
N THR A 258 36.52 4.34 24.52
CA THR A 258 37.27 3.13 24.91
C THR A 258 36.51 2.22 25.89
N GLY A 259 35.39 2.70 26.45
CA GLY A 259 34.57 1.99 27.44
C GLY A 259 33.25 1.40 26.89
N LYS A 260 32.50 0.72 27.77
CA LYS A 260 31.14 0.23 27.45
C LYS A 260 30.19 1.40 27.17
N SER A 261 29.35 1.25 26.15
CA SER A 261 28.26 2.21 25.87
C SER A 261 27.05 1.95 26.78
N LEU A 262 26.33 3.02 27.14
CA LEU A 262 25.03 2.91 27.83
C LEU A 262 23.92 2.45 26.89
N HIS A 263 23.92 2.92 25.63
CA HIS A 263 22.95 2.57 24.58
C HIS A 263 23.66 2.24 23.26
N THR A 264 23.11 1.35 22.44
CA THR A 264 23.65 0.97 21.12
C THR A 264 22.63 1.25 20.01
N ILE A 265 23.08 1.93 18.96
CA ILE A 265 22.29 2.31 17.79
C ILE A 265 22.79 1.49 16.60
N THR A 266 21.99 0.57 16.07
CA THR A 266 22.31 -0.15 14.84
C THR A 266 21.86 0.66 13.63
N ALA A 267 22.81 1.22 12.90
CA ALA A 267 22.56 2.00 11.69
C ALA A 267 22.45 1.07 10.47
N VAL A 268 21.40 1.24 9.67
CA VAL A 268 21.16 0.45 8.46
C VAL A 268 20.83 1.39 7.30
N GLY A 269 21.58 1.27 6.20
CA GLY A 269 21.29 1.99 4.98
C GLY A 269 20.03 1.43 4.32
N ASN A 270 19.13 2.29 3.86
CA ASN A 270 17.91 1.86 3.17
C ASN A 270 17.55 2.81 2.02
N CYS A 271 16.91 2.28 0.99
CA CYS A 271 16.29 3.07 -0.06
C CYS A 271 14.88 2.54 -0.26
N HIS A 272 13.95 3.19 0.41
CA HIS A 272 12.53 2.97 0.23
C HIS A 272 12.09 3.66 -1.08
N ILE A 273 11.27 2.98 -1.88
CA ILE A 273 10.82 3.47 -3.19
C ILE A 273 9.36 3.11 -3.36
N ASP A 274 8.50 4.08 -3.68
CA ASP A 274 7.09 3.79 -3.93
C ASP A 274 6.86 3.03 -5.22
N THR A 275 6.01 2.00 -5.12
CA THR A 275 5.76 1.09 -6.24
C THR A 275 5.01 1.81 -7.36
N ALA A 276 4.07 2.69 -7.00
CA ALA A 276 3.62 3.84 -7.76
C ALA A 276 3.00 4.86 -6.79
N TRP A 277 3.17 6.15 -7.06
CA TRP A 277 2.61 7.23 -6.21
C TRP A 277 2.47 8.58 -6.94
N LEU A 278 3.52 9.41 -6.95
CA LEU A 278 3.61 10.65 -7.75
C LEU A 278 4.28 10.41 -9.12
N TRP A 279 4.38 9.14 -9.49
CA TRP A 279 4.89 8.58 -10.74
C TRP A 279 4.22 7.21 -11.00
N PRO A 280 4.03 6.80 -12.27
CA PRO A 280 3.47 5.50 -12.62
C PRO A 280 4.45 4.35 -12.34
N PHE A 281 3.94 3.12 -12.24
CA PHE A 281 4.73 1.89 -12.03
C PHE A 281 5.90 1.76 -13.03
N SER A 282 5.66 2.23 -14.26
CA SER A 282 6.61 2.23 -15.37
C SER A 282 7.81 3.18 -15.19
N GLU A 283 7.78 4.12 -14.23
CA GLU A 283 8.97 4.87 -13.79
C GLU A 283 9.69 4.18 -12.64
N THR A 284 8.97 3.50 -11.75
CA THR A 284 9.55 2.81 -10.58
C THR A 284 10.60 1.78 -10.99
N LYS A 285 10.39 1.07 -12.11
CA LYS A 285 11.41 0.18 -12.71
C LYS A 285 12.77 0.88 -12.84
N ARG A 286 12.78 2.14 -13.31
CA ARG A 286 13.99 2.97 -13.44
C ARG A 286 14.52 3.46 -12.10
N LYS A 287 13.65 3.92 -11.20
CA LYS A 287 14.04 4.37 -9.85
C LYS A 287 14.73 3.28 -9.03
N ALA A 288 14.24 2.03 -9.09
CA ALA A 288 14.88 0.87 -8.45
C ALA A 288 16.27 0.61 -9.05
N GLY A 289 16.39 0.49 -10.38
CA GLY A 289 17.67 0.31 -11.05
C GLY A 289 18.69 1.40 -10.74
N ARG A 290 18.30 2.68 -10.86
CA ARG A 290 19.15 3.85 -10.56
C ARG A 290 19.64 3.85 -9.11
N SER A 291 18.75 3.62 -8.17
CA SER A 291 19.08 3.60 -6.73
C SER A 291 20.04 2.45 -6.41
N TRP A 292 19.72 1.22 -6.82
CA TRP A 292 20.53 0.05 -6.47
C TRP A 292 21.89 0.05 -7.17
N ALA A 293 22.02 0.59 -8.39
CA ALA A 293 23.31 0.82 -9.03
C ALA A 293 24.23 1.74 -8.19
N ARG A 294 23.68 2.83 -7.62
CA ARG A 294 24.44 3.72 -6.71
C ARG A 294 24.88 2.99 -5.43
N GLN A 295 24.02 2.17 -4.84
CA GLN A 295 24.36 1.46 -3.60
C GLN A 295 25.37 0.33 -3.82
N ILE A 296 25.28 -0.41 -4.92
CA ILE A 296 26.31 -1.38 -5.36
C ILE A 296 27.66 -0.68 -5.62
N HIS A 297 27.67 0.54 -6.19
CA HIS A 297 28.89 1.35 -6.34
C HIS A 297 29.53 1.70 -4.99
N PHE A 298 28.74 2.02 -3.96
CA PHE A 298 29.28 2.24 -2.61
C PHE A 298 29.80 0.95 -1.96
N MET A 299 29.14 -0.20 -2.13
CA MET A 299 29.64 -1.49 -1.62
C MET A 299 30.99 -1.90 -2.26
N LYS A 300 31.26 -1.48 -3.50
CA LYS A 300 32.57 -1.66 -4.17
C LYS A 300 33.71 -0.86 -3.54
N SER A 301 33.41 0.13 -2.69
CA SER A 301 34.38 1.01 -2.05
C SER A 301 34.36 0.98 -0.51
N HIS A 302 33.25 0.55 0.11
CA HIS A 302 33.03 0.56 1.56
C HIS A 302 32.67 -0.86 2.06
N PRO A 303 33.64 -1.67 2.53
CA PRO A 303 33.40 -3.07 2.90
C PRO A 303 32.46 -3.30 4.09
N THR A 304 32.29 -2.30 4.96
CA THR A 304 31.40 -2.33 6.12
C THR A 304 29.97 -1.87 5.82
N PHE A 305 29.73 -1.27 4.65
CA PHE A 305 28.43 -0.72 4.29
C PHE A 305 27.40 -1.84 4.09
N THR A 306 26.26 -1.70 4.77
CA THR A 306 25.08 -2.56 4.70
C THR A 306 23.87 -1.77 4.19
N PHE A 307 23.09 -2.40 3.31
CA PHE A 307 21.95 -1.80 2.64
C PHE A 307 20.77 -2.78 2.60
N ALA A 308 19.59 -2.34 3.00
CA ALA A 308 18.35 -3.12 2.99
C ALA A 308 17.37 -2.65 1.90
N ALA A 309 16.73 -3.61 1.23
CA ALA A 309 15.67 -3.38 0.24
C ALA A 309 14.58 -4.47 0.34
N SER A 310 13.32 -4.07 0.20
CA SER A 310 12.15 -4.82 0.72
C SER A 310 11.27 -5.48 -0.35
N GLN A 311 10.84 -4.74 -1.37
CA GLN A 311 9.68 -5.17 -2.18
C GLN A 311 10.06 -6.15 -3.30
N ALA A 312 9.69 -7.43 -3.19
CA ALA A 312 10.09 -8.46 -4.15
C ALA A 312 9.71 -8.14 -5.61
N GLN A 313 8.60 -7.43 -5.84
CA GLN A 313 8.19 -6.96 -7.16
C GLN A 313 9.24 -6.06 -7.83
N GLN A 314 9.93 -5.20 -7.07
CA GLN A 314 11.01 -4.36 -7.60
C GLN A 314 12.24 -5.18 -7.97
N PHE A 315 12.53 -6.24 -7.21
CA PHE A 315 13.59 -7.18 -7.57
C PHE A 315 13.28 -7.92 -8.87
N GLU A 316 12.03 -8.33 -9.09
CA GLU A 316 11.60 -8.96 -10.35
C GLU A 316 11.73 -8.00 -11.54
N TRP A 317 11.33 -6.74 -11.39
CA TRP A 317 11.52 -5.74 -12.44
C TRP A 317 12.99 -5.45 -12.75
N VAL A 318 13.89 -5.57 -11.76
CA VAL A 318 15.34 -5.40 -11.98
C VAL A 318 15.99 -6.68 -12.54
N GLU A 319 15.47 -7.87 -12.24
CA GLU A 319 15.82 -9.12 -12.93
C GLU A 319 15.43 -9.06 -14.42
N GLU A 320 14.25 -8.50 -14.72
CA GLU A 320 13.71 -8.30 -16.07
C GLU A 320 14.47 -7.22 -16.86
N TRP A 321 14.64 -6.01 -16.31
CA TRP A 321 15.16 -4.83 -17.04
C TRP A 321 16.67 -4.60 -16.91
N TYR A 322 17.31 -5.10 -15.84
CA TYR A 322 18.73 -4.84 -15.57
C TYR A 322 19.47 -6.12 -15.12
N PRO A 323 19.47 -7.20 -15.92
CA PRO A 323 19.97 -8.53 -15.52
C PRO A 323 21.49 -8.57 -15.21
N THR A 324 22.26 -7.53 -15.54
CA THR A 324 23.65 -7.37 -15.06
C THR A 324 23.69 -6.82 -13.63
N LEU A 325 22.86 -5.83 -13.30
CA LEU A 325 22.76 -5.27 -11.95
C LEU A 325 22.21 -6.31 -10.97
N PHE A 326 21.25 -7.13 -11.40
CA PHE A 326 20.71 -8.22 -10.60
C PHE A 326 21.78 -9.26 -10.20
N LYS A 327 22.75 -9.55 -11.09
CA LYS A 327 23.89 -10.44 -10.79
C LYS A 327 24.84 -9.82 -9.76
N ASP A 328 25.14 -8.53 -9.87
CA ASP A 328 25.88 -7.79 -8.85
C ASP A 328 25.16 -7.85 -7.49
N MET A 329 23.84 -7.63 -7.45
CA MET A 329 23.04 -7.78 -6.22
C MET A 329 23.16 -9.18 -5.63
N GLN A 330 23.02 -10.24 -6.44
CA GLN A 330 23.22 -11.63 -5.97
C GLN A 330 24.63 -11.88 -5.42
N GLU A 331 25.68 -11.21 -5.92
CA GLU A 331 27.03 -11.29 -5.36
C GLU A 331 27.13 -10.54 -4.02
N TYR A 332 26.59 -9.32 -3.94
CA TYR A 332 26.64 -8.50 -2.73
C TYR A 332 25.72 -8.99 -1.60
N THR A 333 24.66 -9.74 -1.92
CA THR A 333 23.88 -10.51 -0.94
C THR A 333 24.67 -11.71 -0.38
N LYS A 334 25.47 -12.40 -1.21
CA LYS A 334 26.38 -13.46 -0.73
C LYS A 334 27.50 -12.91 0.16
N LYS A 335 27.93 -11.66 -0.06
CA LYS A 335 28.85 -10.92 0.84
C LYS A 335 28.17 -10.41 2.12
N GLY A 336 26.84 -10.40 2.20
CA GLY A 336 26.09 -9.86 3.34
C GLY A 336 26.03 -8.33 3.40
N GLN A 337 26.31 -7.63 2.30
CA GLN A 337 26.22 -6.16 2.22
C GLN A 337 24.88 -5.70 1.66
N PHE A 338 24.32 -6.41 0.67
CA PHE A 338 22.98 -6.18 0.14
C PHE A 338 22.00 -7.14 0.84
N ILE A 339 20.98 -6.62 1.51
CA ILE A 339 20.09 -7.39 2.40
C ILE A 339 18.65 -7.33 1.86
N PRO A 340 18.15 -8.41 1.23
CA PRO A 340 16.73 -8.56 0.97
C PRO A 340 15.96 -8.71 2.29
N ILE A 341 14.96 -7.87 2.52
CA ILE A 341 14.15 -7.82 3.75
C ILE A 341 12.65 -7.77 3.41
N GLY A 342 11.77 -7.67 4.41
CA GLY A 342 10.32 -7.46 4.20
C GLY A 342 9.55 -8.74 3.88
N GLY A 343 10.07 -9.60 2.99
CA GLY A 343 9.49 -10.91 2.71
C GLY A 343 8.14 -10.90 1.96
N THR A 344 7.67 -9.73 1.51
CA THR A 344 6.39 -9.55 0.81
C THR A 344 6.56 -9.21 -0.67
N TRP A 345 5.49 -9.38 -1.45
CA TRP A 345 5.47 -9.03 -2.87
C TRP A 345 5.63 -7.52 -3.09
N VAL A 346 4.80 -6.73 -2.42
CA VAL A 346 4.94 -5.28 -2.26
C VAL A 346 4.78 -4.90 -0.79
N GLU A 347 4.96 -3.63 -0.46
CA GLU A 347 4.59 -3.08 0.84
C GLU A 347 3.14 -2.61 0.78
N MET A 348 2.24 -3.48 1.22
CA MET A 348 0.79 -3.34 1.04
C MET A 348 0.13 -2.44 2.09
N ASP A 349 -1.09 -1.98 1.81
CA ASP A 349 -2.02 -1.67 2.90
C ASP A 349 -2.39 -2.97 3.64
N THR A 350 -2.73 -2.88 4.92
CA THR A 350 -3.08 -4.06 5.74
C THR A 350 -4.48 -4.01 6.34
N ASN A 351 -5.30 -3.02 5.95
CA ASN A 351 -6.65 -2.78 6.47
C ASN A 351 -7.74 -3.17 5.47
N MET A 352 -7.50 -2.97 4.17
CA MET A 352 -8.46 -3.17 3.08
C MET A 352 -8.30 -4.47 2.27
N PRO A 353 -7.08 -5.04 2.06
CA PRO A 353 -6.95 -6.36 1.45
C PRO A 353 -7.58 -7.46 2.29
N SER A 354 -8.10 -8.48 1.62
CA SER A 354 -8.58 -9.72 2.24
C SER A 354 -7.47 -10.47 2.99
N GLY A 355 -7.85 -11.33 3.94
CA GLY A 355 -6.89 -12.14 4.70
C GLY A 355 -6.01 -13.02 3.81
N GLU A 356 -6.60 -13.69 2.80
CA GLU A 356 -5.83 -14.50 1.86
C GLU A 356 -4.93 -13.64 0.97
N ALA A 357 -5.33 -12.43 0.56
CA ALA A 357 -4.44 -11.54 -0.17
C ALA A 357 -3.22 -11.15 0.66
N LEU A 358 -3.38 -10.88 1.97
CA LEU A 358 -2.23 -10.71 2.87
C LEU A 358 -1.38 -11.99 2.94
N CYS A 359 -1.97 -13.19 2.97
CA CYS A 359 -1.20 -14.43 2.84
C CYS A 359 -0.42 -14.50 1.52
N ARG A 360 -1.02 -14.09 0.39
CA ARG A 360 -0.36 -14.10 -0.93
C ARG A 360 0.80 -13.10 -1.00
N GLN A 361 0.73 -11.93 -0.36
CA GLN A 361 1.86 -11.01 -0.24
C GLN A 361 3.11 -11.75 0.31
N PHE A 362 2.98 -12.48 1.42
CA PHE A 362 4.07 -13.26 2.00
C PHE A 362 4.47 -14.49 1.17
N ILE A 363 3.51 -15.20 0.58
CA ILE A 363 3.78 -16.40 -0.24
C ILE A 363 4.65 -16.05 -1.45
N TYR A 364 4.26 -15.04 -2.24
CA TYR A 364 5.03 -14.66 -3.42
C TYR A 364 6.35 -13.97 -3.06
N GLY A 365 6.38 -13.13 -2.02
CA GLY A 365 7.60 -12.49 -1.53
C GLY A 365 8.66 -13.48 -1.02
N GLN A 366 8.32 -14.31 -0.03
CA GLN A 366 9.25 -15.28 0.56
C GLN A 366 9.76 -16.29 -0.48
N ARG A 367 8.89 -16.80 -1.36
CA ARG A 367 9.29 -17.78 -2.39
C ARG A 367 10.14 -17.13 -3.50
N TYR A 368 9.90 -15.87 -3.83
CA TYR A 368 10.78 -15.12 -4.72
C TYR A 368 12.20 -15.03 -4.13
N PHE A 369 12.35 -14.54 -2.90
CA PHE A 369 13.65 -14.42 -2.25
C PHE A 369 14.34 -15.77 -2.01
N GLU A 370 13.59 -16.81 -1.63
CA GLU A 370 14.10 -18.18 -1.51
C GLU A 370 14.66 -18.68 -2.85
N SER A 371 13.93 -18.50 -3.95
CA SER A 371 14.34 -18.95 -5.29
C SER A 371 15.55 -18.21 -5.88
N ARG A 372 15.72 -16.92 -5.54
CA ARG A 372 16.75 -16.05 -6.16
C ARG A 372 17.98 -15.80 -5.30
N PHE A 373 17.85 -15.86 -3.98
CA PHE A 373 18.91 -15.56 -3.02
C PHE A 373 19.19 -16.72 -2.04
N GLY A 374 18.40 -17.79 -2.07
CA GLY A 374 18.61 -19.00 -1.26
C GLY A 374 18.30 -18.82 0.23
N LYS A 375 17.54 -17.78 0.59
CA LYS A 375 17.10 -17.47 1.96
C LYS A 375 15.70 -16.85 1.95
N ARG A 376 14.94 -17.10 3.02
CA ARG A 376 13.72 -16.36 3.36
C ARG A 376 14.06 -15.20 4.32
N CYS A 377 13.26 -14.15 4.31
CA CYS A 377 13.40 -13.02 5.22
C CYS A 377 12.75 -13.35 6.58
N THR A 378 13.34 -12.89 7.70
CA THR A 378 12.81 -13.08 9.07
C THR A 378 12.17 -11.82 9.65
N VAL A 379 12.48 -10.65 9.08
CA VAL A 379 11.96 -9.34 9.51
C VAL A 379 10.95 -8.83 8.50
N PHE A 380 9.69 -8.75 8.91
CA PHE A 380 8.62 -8.07 8.18
C PHE A 380 8.83 -6.56 8.32
N TRP A 381 8.74 -5.82 7.21
CA TRP A 381 9.31 -4.49 7.08
C TRP A 381 8.33 -3.58 6.35
N LEU A 382 7.73 -2.64 7.08
CA LEU A 382 6.83 -1.61 6.56
C LEU A 382 7.21 -0.24 7.18
N PRO A 383 8.30 0.41 6.71
CA PRO A 383 8.76 1.67 7.25
C PRO A 383 7.70 2.78 7.17
N GLY A 384 7.80 3.75 8.06
CA GLY A 384 7.13 5.05 7.96
C GLY A 384 8.11 6.18 8.29
N LEU A 385 7.91 7.38 7.78
CA LEU A 385 8.87 8.48 8.00
C LEU A 385 8.19 9.69 8.61
N ARG A 386 8.64 10.21 9.75
CA ARG A 386 8.26 11.54 10.25
C ARG A 386 9.40 12.54 10.04
N LYS A 387 9.12 13.65 9.33
CA LYS A 387 10.05 14.79 9.24
C LYS A 387 9.55 15.93 10.13
N LEU A 388 10.13 16.05 11.33
CA LEU A 388 9.73 17.06 12.32
C LEU A 388 10.32 18.44 11.98
N LEU A 389 9.73 19.12 11.00
CA LEU A 389 10.06 20.51 10.65
C LEU A 389 9.38 21.50 11.61
N LEU A 390 9.96 21.66 12.80
CA LEU A 390 9.77 22.88 13.58
C LEU A 390 10.43 24.05 12.82
N VAL A 391 9.74 25.18 12.73
CA VAL A 391 10.21 26.44 12.11
C VAL A 391 10.40 26.41 10.58
N ILE A 392 9.30 26.18 9.84
CA ILE A 392 8.76 27.09 8.80
C ILE A 392 7.37 26.56 8.41
N ARG A 393 6.32 27.38 8.57
CA ARG A 393 4.92 26.93 8.52
C ARG A 393 4.19 27.41 7.25
N LEU A 394 4.85 27.36 6.09
CA LEU A 394 4.30 27.96 4.85
C LEU A 394 4.72 27.36 3.51
N ILE A 395 5.93 26.77 3.38
CA ILE A 395 6.33 26.03 2.17
C ILE A 395 7.20 24.84 2.58
N LEU A 396 6.69 23.62 2.34
CA LEU A 396 7.42 22.39 1.98
C LEU A 396 6.47 21.19 2.09
N SER A 397 5.79 20.86 0.99
CA SER A 397 5.20 19.52 0.83
C SER A 397 6.35 18.53 0.74
N LEU A 398 6.58 17.77 1.81
CA LEU A 398 7.55 16.69 1.85
C LEU A 398 6.84 15.36 2.12
N PHE A 399 7.52 14.29 1.74
CA PHE A 399 6.90 13.08 1.23
C PHE A 399 7.26 11.86 2.10
N PHE A 400 6.35 10.89 2.18
CA PHE A 400 6.34 9.86 3.21
C PHE A 400 5.70 8.56 2.70
N ILE A 401 6.33 7.42 3.01
CA ILE A 401 5.85 6.07 2.67
C ILE A 401 5.23 5.41 3.92
N ASP A 402 4.13 4.68 3.73
CA ASP A 402 2.91 5.11 4.41
C ASP A 402 1.83 4.00 4.60
N THR A 403 2.12 2.82 5.17
CA THR A 403 1.03 1.88 5.56
C THR A 403 0.11 2.49 6.64
N PHE A 404 -1.18 2.69 6.33
CA PHE A 404 -2.14 3.45 7.15
C PHE A 404 -2.74 2.70 8.35
N GLY A 405 -1.88 2.16 9.22
CA GLY A 405 -2.25 1.37 10.38
C GLY A 405 -2.25 -0.13 10.11
N TYR A 406 -2.26 -0.93 11.19
CA TYR A 406 -1.97 -2.37 11.09
C TYR A 406 -3.03 -3.24 11.77
N SER A 407 -3.59 -4.17 10.99
CA SER A 407 -4.68 -5.07 11.39
C SER A 407 -4.28 -6.11 12.43
N ALA A 408 -5.26 -6.51 13.26
CA ALA A 408 -5.03 -7.25 14.49
C ALA A 408 -4.62 -8.73 14.32
N GLN A 409 -4.57 -9.26 13.09
CA GLN A 409 -4.14 -10.65 12.81
C GLN A 409 -2.75 -10.75 12.16
N LEU A 410 -2.10 -9.63 11.84
CA LEU A 410 -0.73 -9.63 11.31
C LEU A 410 0.29 -10.37 12.19
N PRO A 411 0.25 -10.34 13.53
CA PRO A 411 1.15 -11.15 14.36
C PRO A 411 1.02 -12.67 14.16
N GLN A 412 -0.16 -13.15 13.77
CA GLN A 412 -0.36 -14.56 13.45
C GLN A 412 0.13 -14.86 12.02
N ILE A 413 -0.26 -14.03 11.04
CA ILE A 413 0.12 -14.17 9.62
C ILE A 413 1.65 -14.12 9.47
N SER A 414 2.31 -13.14 10.10
CA SER A 414 3.77 -12.97 10.11
C SER A 414 4.49 -14.18 10.69
N ASN A 415 4.05 -14.70 11.85
CA ASN A 415 4.61 -15.92 12.43
C ASN A 415 4.42 -17.15 11.51
N LEU A 416 3.23 -17.32 10.92
CA LEU A 416 2.98 -18.41 9.97
C LEU A 416 3.78 -18.27 8.66
N ALA A 417 4.23 -17.05 8.32
CA ALA A 417 5.15 -16.77 7.22
C ALA A 417 6.65 -16.94 7.58
N GLY A 418 6.96 -17.40 8.80
CA GLY A 418 8.34 -17.56 9.29
C GLY A 418 9.01 -16.24 9.72
N MET A 419 8.21 -15.20 10.01
CA MET A 419 8.69 -13.84 10.29
C MET A 419 8.32 -13.42 11.74
N PRO A 420 9.15 -13.76 12.75
CA PRO A 420 8.89 -13.44 14.15
C PRO A 420 9.16 -11.97 14.52
N TYR A 421 9.73 -11.19 13.60
CA TYR A 421 10.21 -9.83 13.83
C TYR A 421 9.49 -8.83 12.91
N PHE A 422 9.11 -7.67 13.45
CA PHE A 422 8.41 -6.63 12.71
C PHE A 422 9.00 -5.23 12.94
N PHE A 423 9.20 -4.52 11.83
CA PHE A 423 9.59 -3.12 11.79
C PHE A 423 8.48 -2.27 11.16
N THR A 424 8.06 -1.24 11.89
CA THR A 424 7.29 -0.11 11.35
C THR A 424 7.74 1.17 12.02
N GLN A 425 7.49 2.29 11.36
CA GLN A 425 7.75 3.62 11.89
C GLN A 425 6.58 4.62 11.66
N LYS A 426 5.48 4.20 11.01
CA LYS A 426 4.32 5.08 10.77
C LYS A 426 3.54 5.38 12.05
N ILE A 427 3.48 4.48 13.03
CA ILE A 427 2.74 4.70 14.30
C ILE A 427 3.28 5.89 15.14
N SER A 428 4.52 6.34 14.95
CA SER A 428 5.01 7.59 15.56
C SER A 428 4.34 8.86 15.02
N TRP A 429 3.51 8.78 13.98
CA TRP A 429 2.84 9.94 13.39
C TRP A 429 1.60 10.42 14.14
N ASN A 430 0.96 9.55 14.93
CA ASN A 430 -0.31 9.81 15.60
C ASN A 430 -0.39 11.25 16.15
N ASN A 431 -1.37 12.01 15.65
CA ASN A 431 -1.52 13.43 15.92
C ASN A 431 -2.18 13.71 17.28
N ILE A 432 -2.95 12.75 17.82
CA ILE A 432 -3.61 12.82 19.12
C ILE A 432 -2.74 12.11 20.18
N ASN A 433 -2.49 10.80 20.05
CA ASN A 433 -1.81 9.97 21.04
C ASN A 433 -0.45 9.48 20.57
N ARG A 434 0.65 10.00 21.16
CA ARG A 434 1.98 9.38 20.98
C ARG A 434 1.96 7.96 21.55
N PHE A 435 2.16 6.96 20.69
CA PHE A 435 2.18 5.55 21.09
C PHE A 435 3.18 5.29 22.23
N PRO A 436 2.81 4.54 23.29
CA PRO A 436 3.59 4.48 24.53
C PRO A 436 4.92 3.75 24.43
N HIS A 437 5.09 2.85 23.44
CA HIS A 437 6.28 2.01 23.31
C HIS A 437 7.13 2.31 22.05
N THR A 438 8.28 1.67 22.04
CA THR A 438 9.35 1.66 21.03
C THR A 438 9.77 0.21 20.75
N THR A 439 9.83 -0.64 21.78
CA THR A 439 10.12 -2.09 21.67
C THR A 439 9.12 -2.88 22.51
N PHE A 440 8.36 -3.77 21.88
CA PHE A 440 7.28 -4.50 22.55
C PHE A 440 6.99 -5.83 21.84
N LYS A 441 6.33 -6.75 22.54
CA LYS A 441 5.72 -7.94 21.93
C LYS A 441 4.32 -7.57 21.44
N TRP A 442 4.10 -7.60 20.14
CA TRP A 442 2.78 -7.32 19.55
C TRP A 442 2.02 -8.64 19.38
N ALA A 443 0.88 -8.73 20.06
CA ALA A 443 0.02 -9.91 20.12
C ALA A 443 -1.22 -9.75 19.24
N GLY A 444 -1.46 -10.76 18.38
CA GLY A 444 -2.64 -10.82 17.52
C GLY A 444 -3.92 -11.24 18.27
N LEU A 445 -5.03 -11.38 17.54
CA LEU A 445 -6.31 -11.81 18.10
C LEU A 445 -6.20 -13.17 18.81
N ASP A 446 -5.51 -14.14 18.21
CA ASP A 446 -5.28 -15.48 18.77
C ASP A 446 -4.26 -15.55 19.92
N ASN A 447 -3.56 -14.44 20.20
CA ASN A 447 -2.42 -14.30 21.11
C ASN A 447 -1.05 -14.76 20.57
N SER A 448 -0.89 -15.06 19.28
CA SER A 448 0.44 -15.18 18.64
C SER A 448 1.17 -13.85 18.72
N GLU A 449 2.48 -13.87 19.01
CA GLU A 449 3.26 -12.65 19.29
C GLU A 449 4.45 -12.49 18.35
N ILE A 450 4.72 -11.26 17.91
CA ILE A 450 5.95 -10.90 17.19
C ILE A 450 6.71 -9.78 17.92
N LEU A 451 8.04 -9.83 17.88
CA LEU A 451 8.88 -8.77 18.45
C LEU A 451 8.85 -7.56 17.52
N THR A 452 8.27 -6.46 18.00
CA THR A 452 8.08 -5.22 17.24
C THR A 452 9.02 -4.14 17.75
N HIS A 453 9.64 -3.41 16.83
CA HIS A 453 10.51 -2.27 17.14
C HIS A 453 10.25 -1.09 16.19
N PHE A 454 10.22 0.13 16.73
CA PHE A 454 10.13 1.39 16.00
C PHE A 454 11.46 2.16 16.14
N ALA A 455 11.95 2.79 15.06
CA ALA A 455 13.18 3.59 15.06
C ALA A 455 13.00 4.91 15.85
N PRO A 456 13.65 5.12 17.01
CA PRO A 456 13.33 6.25 17.89
C PRO A 456 13.72 7.62 17.33
N ALA A 457 14.52 7.68 16.26
CA ALA A 457 14.73 8.91 15.50
C ALA A 457 13.44 9.47 14.86
N ASP A 458 12.36 8.67 14.85
CA ASP A 458 11.06 8.89 14.20
C ASP A 458 11.12 8.92 12.65
N THR A 459 12.21 8.44 12.03
CA THR A 459 12.51 8.57 10.59
C THR A 459 13.09 7.30 9.97
N TYR A 460 12.79 7.03 8.69
CA TYR A 460 13.58 6.13 7.83
C TYR A 460 14.57 6.83 6.88
N VAL A 461 14.48 8.15 6.67
CA VAL A 461 15.45 8.94 5.88
C VAL A 461 16.42 9.73 6.75
N GLY A 462 16.92 9.09 7.81
CA GLY A 462 17.99 9.65 8.62
C GLY A 462 19.17 10.11 7.77
N GLN A 463 19.79 11.23 8.16
CA GLN A 463 20.85 11.89 7.39
C GLN A 463 22.24 11.70 8.03
N CYS A 464 22.33 10.80 9.01
CA CYS A 464 23.50 10.58 9.87
C CYS A 464 23.97 11.86 10.60
N ASN A 465 23.03 12.76 10.94
CA ASN A 465 23.34 13.97 11.69
C ASN A 465 23.38 13.70 13.20
N VAL A 466 24.07 14.55 13.97
CA VAL A 466 24.23 14.41 15.43
C VAL A 466 22.87 14.26 16.12
N GLY A 467 21.90 15.10 15.76
CA GLY A 467 20.55 15.06 16.30
C GLY A 467 19.77 13.79 15.98
N ASP A 468 20.08 13.06 14.91
CA ASP A 468 19.45 11.77 14.62
C ASP A 468 19.83 10.74 15.69
N PHE A 469 21.11 10.72 16.09
CA PHE A 469 21.62 9.83 17.14
C PHE A 469 21.17 10.28 18.54
N VAL A 470 21.09 11.60 18.79
CA VAL A 470 20.50 12.14 20.03
C VAL A 470 19.02 11.74 20.14
N ARG A 471 18.21 11.91 19.08
CA ARG A 471 16.81 11.45 19.03
C ARG A 471 16.71 9.93 19.23
N SER A 472 17.57 9.15 18.58
CA SER A 472 17.60 7.67 18.67
C SER A 472 17.77 7.12 20.09
N VAL A 473 18.42 7.86 20.99
CA VAL A 473 18.51 7.50 22.42
C VAL A 473 17.44 8.21 23.25
N HIS A 474 17.22 9.51 23.01
CA HIS A 474 16.27 10.32 23.77
C HIS A 474 14.84 9.77 23.68
N ASN A 475 14.37 9.47 22.47
CA ASN A 475 12.98 9.07 22.19
C ASN A 475 12.74 7.56 22.40
N ASN A 476 13.75 6.75 22.70
CA ASN A 476 13.53 5.34 23.10
C ASN A 476 12.71 5.33 24.40
N LYS A 477 11.52 4.73 24.39
CA LYS A 477 10.59 4.73 25.53
C LYS A 477 10.90 3.58 26.49
N ASP A 478 11.24 2.41 25.95
CA ASP A 478 11.43 1.15 26.68
C ASP A 478 12.84 0.96 27.25
N LYS A 479 13.48 2.04 27.70
CA LYS A 479 14.85 2.06 28.26
C LYS A 479 15.05 1.12 29.46
N VAL A 480 13.97 0.78 30.16
CA VAL A 480 13.97 -0.19 31.28
C VAL A 480 14.16 -1.63 30.80
N TYR A 481 13.75 -1.93 29.57
CA TYR A 481 13.70 -3.28 29.00
C TYR A 481 14.73 -3.51 27.88
N SER A 482 15.20 -2.44 27.23
CA SER A 482 16.23 -2.50 26.17
C SER A 482 17.04 -1.20 26.06
N ASN A 483 18.35 -1.34 25.92
CA ASN A 483 19.30 -0.26 25.61
C ASN A 483 19.78 -0.29 24.15
N LYS A 484 18.94 -0.80 23.24
CA LYS A 484 19.22 -0.92 21.80
C LYS A 484 18.16 -0.20 20.98
N SER A 485 18.56 0.40 19.87
CA SER A 485 17.64 0.90 18.85
C SER A 485 18.18 0.73 17.44
N ILE A 486 17.29 0.60 16.46
CA ILE A 486 17.65 0.72 15.05
C ILE A 486 17.60 2.19 14.62
N PHE A 487 18.46 2.56 13.68
CA PHE A 487 18.45 3.83 12.99
C PHE A 487 18.54 3.58 11.48
N LEU A 488 17.65 4.20 10.73
CA LEU A 488 17.53 4.02 9.28
C LEU A 488 17.94 5.29 8.56
N TYR A 489 18.87 5.16 7.61
CA TYR A 489 19.45 6.28 6.89
C TYR A 489 19.47 6.08 5.37
N GLY A 490 19.50 7.19 4.63
CA GLY A 490 19.41 7.23 3.17
C GLY A 490 18.15 7.91 2.66
N ASN A 491 18.11 8.25 1.38
CA ASN A 491 16.97 8.94 0.77
C ASN A 491 15.95 7.90 0.23
N GLY A 492 14.72 7.95 0.76
CA GLY A 492 13.63 7.01 0.47
C GLY A 492 12.62 7.58 -0.53
N ASP A 493 11.32 7.37 -0.31
CA ASP A 493 10.22 8.00 -1.05
C ASP A 493 10.29 7.69 -2.57
N GLY A 494 10.93 8.55 -3.37
CA GLY A 494 11.19 8.30 -4.78
C GLY A 494 12.60 7.79 -5.13
N GLY A 495 13.39 7.35 -4.15
CA GLY A 495 14.68 6.70 -4.35
C GLY A 495 15.92 7.53 -4.04
N GLY A 496 17.07 6.99 -4.45
CA GLY A 496 18.43 7.51 -4.20
C GLY A 496 19.22 6.65 -3.20
N GLY A 497 18.70 6.49 -1.98
CA GLY A 497 19.30 5.72 -0.89
C GLY A 497 20.40 6.47 -0.14
N PRO A 498 21.26 5.77 0.62
CA PRO A 498 22.41 6.36 1.30
C PRO A 498 23.33 7.14 0.36
N LEU A 499 23.92 8.22 0.88
CA LEU A 499 24.93 9.03 0.19
C LEU A 499 26.31 8.86 0.82
N LEU A 500 27.36 9.12 0.05
CA LEU A 500 28.75 9.06 0.51
C LEU A 500 29.02 9.95 1.74
N GLU A 501 28.35 11.11 1.81
CA GLU A 501 28.42 12.00 2.98
C GLU A 501 27.85 11.33 4.24
N MET A 502 26.73 10.59 4.13
CA MET A 502 26.11 9.87 5.25
C MET A 502 27.04 8.76 5.77
N LEU A 503 27.73 8.04 4.87
CA LEU A 503 28.72 7.02 5.23
C LEU A 503 29.93 7.66 5.95
N THR A 504 30.40 8.81 5.46
CA THR A 504 31.52 9.56 6.05
C THR A 504 31.16 10.10 7.43
N LYS A 505 29.94 10.63 7.60
CA LYS A 505 29.40 11.06 8.89
C LYS A 505 29.26 9.91 9.87
N LEU A 506 28.71 8.77 9.41
CA LEU A 506 28.51 7.57 10.23
C LEU A 506 29.83 7.01 10.79
N GLU A 507 30.87 6.86 9.96
CA GLU A 507 32.20 6.40 10.41
C GLU A 507 32.89 7.40 11.36
N THR A 508 32.63 8.70 11.20
CA THR A 508 33.16 9.75 12.09
C THR A 508 32.48 9.75 13.47
N LEU A 509 31.18 9.45 13.53
CA LEU A 509 30.37 9.49 14.76
C LEU A 509 30.32 8.13 15.50
N LYS A 510 30.60 7.03 14.81
CA LYS A 510 30.56 5.62 15.26
C LYS A 510 30.86 5.39 16.75
N ASP A 511 32.06 5.80 17.16
CA ASP A 511 32.63 5.63 18.50
C ASP A 511 32.92 6.98 19.18
N LEU A 512 32.20 8.05 18.85
CA LEU A 512 32.46 9.38 19.41
C LEU A 512 32.02 9.48 20.88
N GLU A 513 32.95 9.67 21.80
CA GLU A 513 32.69 9.96 23.21
C GLU A 513 32.03 11.32 23.37
N GLY A 514 30.94 11.38 24.14
CA GLY A 514 30.05 12.55 24.24
C GLY A 514 28.72 12.41 23.48
N LEU A 515 28.58 11.42 22.57
CA LEU A 515 27.26 11.02 22.06
C LEU A 515 26.54 10.07 23.05
N PRO A 516 25.20 10.14 23.17
CA PRO A 516 24.44 9.36 24.16
C PRO A 516 24.34 7.86 23.85
N GLY A 517 24.71 7.43 22.64
CA GLY A 517 24.79 6.04 22.22
C GLY A 517 26.09 5.76 21.46
N LYS A 518 26.42 4.49 21.25
CA LYS A 518 27.42 4.05 20.25
C LYS A 518 26.67 3.73 18.96
N VAL A 519 27.24 4.02 17.80
CA VAL A 519 26.63 3.68 16.49
C VAL A 519 27.39 2.52 15.86
N GLU A 520 26.67 1.56 15.28
CA GLU A 520 27.23 0.36 14.64
C GLU A 520 26.51 0.09 13.32
N ASP A 521 27.23 -0.04 12.20
CA ASP A 521 26.64 -0.57 10.96
C ASP A 521 26.12 -1.99 11.20
N GLY A 522 24.97 -2.36 10.64
CA GLY A 522 24.42 -3.69 10.91
C GLY A 522 23.37 -4.22 9.95
N ASP A 523 23.00 -5.46 10.24
CA ASP A 523 21.99 -6.25 9.57
C ASP A 523 20.74 -6.24 10.46
N PRO A 524 19.55 -5.81 9.97
CA PRO A 524 18.33 -5.78 10.76
C PRO A 524 18.02 -7.11 11.45
N SER A 525 18.27 -8.23 10.79
CA SER A 525 18.03 -9.58 11.33
C SER A 525 18.83 -9.78 12.62
N LYS A 526 20.12 -9.42 12.59
CA LYS A 526 21.03 -9.51 13.74
C LYS A 526 20.71 -8.48 14.83
N PHE A 527 20.13 -7.34 14.45
CA PHE A 527 19.59 -6.39 15.43
C PHE A 527 18.45 -7.03 16.22
N TYR A 528 17.47 -7.66 15.56
CA TYR A 528 16.35 -8.34 16.25
C TYR A 528 16.81 -9.57 17.05
N GLU A 529 17.71 -10.41 16.53
CA GLU A 529 18.31 -11.53 17.27
C GLU A 529 18.99 -11.06 18.58
N ASN A 530 19.76 -9.97 18.50
CA ASN A 530 20.47 -9.38 19.64
C ASN A 530 19.51 -8.67 20.62
N LEU A 531 18.46 -8.04 20.09
CA LEU A 531 17.39 -7.40 20.86
C LEU A 531 16.59 -8.45 21.65
N GLU A 532 16.21 -9.56 21.03
CA GLU A 532 15.52 -10.67 21.70
C GLU A 532 16.41 -11.35 22.75
N ALA A 533 17.69 -11.56 22.46
CA ALA A 533 18.64 -12.20 23.37
C ALA A 533 19.07 -11.32 24.57
N THR A 534 18.77 -10.02 24.58
CA THR A 534 19.21 -9.08 25.65
C THR A 534 18.10 -8.29 26.32
N SER A 535 16.95 -8.12 25.67
CA SER A 535 15.78 -7.50 26.29
C SER A 535 15.11 -8.42 27.30
N HIS A 536 14.39 -7.82 28.25
CA HIS A 536 13.82 -8.54 29.39
C HIS A 536 12.55 -7.84 29.86
N GLY A 537 11.47 -8.60 30.09
CA GLY A 537 10.20 -8.05 30.59
C GLY A 537 9.48 -7.10 29.64
N LEU A 538 9.71 -7.19 28.32
CA LEU A 538 9.07 -6.35 27.30
C LEU A 538 7.54 -6.30 27.47
N VAL A 539 6.98 -5.10 27.29
CA VAL A 539 5.53 -4.90 27.35
C VAL A 539 4.83 -5.60 26.18
N ARG A 540 3.60 -6.04 26.42
CA ARG A 540 2.74 -6.73 25.46
C ARG A 540 1.61 -5.82 25.00
N TRP A 541 1.53 -5.51 23.71
CA TRP A 541 0.39 -4.82 23.10
C TRP A 541 -0.52 -5.82 22.39
N LYS A 542 -1.83 -5.85 22.65
CA LYS A 542 -2.77 -6.75 21.95
C LYS A 542 -3.75 -5.97 21.07
N GLY A 543 -3.99 -6.47 19.86
CA GLY A 543 -5.01 -5.95 18.93
C GLY A 543 -4.41 -5.13 17.79
N GLU A 544 -5.21 -4.23 17.21
CA GLU A 544 -4.77 -3.33 16.13
C GLU A 544 -3.67 -2.36 16.61
N LEU A 545 -2.77 -1.98 15.70
CA LEU A 545 -1.98 -0.76 15.82
C LEU A 545 -2.73 0.31 15.00
N TYR A 546 -3.79 0.85 15.61
CA TYR A 546 -4.63 1.88 14.98
C TYR A 546 -3.81 3.13 14.69
N PHE A 547 -3.89 3.60 13.44
CA PHE A 547 -3.19 4.80 12.99
C PHE A 547 -4.11 6.02 13.04
N GLU A 548 -3.67 7.09 13.68
CA GLU A 548 -4.55 8.22 14.03
C GLU A 548 -4.53 9.36 13.00
N LEU A 549 -4.14 9.06 11.76
CA LEU A 549 -4.11 10.00 10.64
C LEU A 549 -4.43 9.25 9.34
N HIS A 550 -4.63 9.96 8.24
CA HIS A 550 -4.89 9.44 6.90
C HIS A 550 -6.14 8.54 6.82
N ARG A 551 -7.19 8.83 7.62
CA ARG A 551 -8.45 8.04 7.69
C ARG A 551 -9.31 8.11 6.42
N GLY A 552 -9.13 9.14 5.59
CA GLY A 552 -9.84 9.31 4.32
C GLY A 552 -9.48 8.27 3.27
N THR A 553 -8.33 7.60 3.43
CA THR A 553 -7.86 6.48 2.62
C THR A 553 -8.83 5.29 2.60
N TYR A 554 -9.72 5.16 3.59
CA TYR A 554 -10.76 4.12 3.59
C TYR A 554 -11.91 4.39 2.60
N THR A 555 -11.98 5.60 2.01
CA THR A 555 -13.07 6.02 1.12
C THR A 555 -12.61 6.60 -0.23
N SER A 556 -11.46 7.28 -0.31
CA SER A 556 -10.90 7.87 -1.55
C SER A 556 -10.72 6.83 -2.68
N HIS A 557 -11.03 7.16 -3.93
CA HIS A 557 -10.98 6.25 -5.08
C HIS A 557 -11.81 4.96 -4.85
N GLY A 558 -13.12 5.14 -4.68
CA GLY A 558 -14.08 4.07 -4.41
C GLY A 558 -14.13 2.99 -5.50
N LEU A 559 -13.82 3.34 -6.76
CA LEU A 559 -13.78 2.39 -7.88
C LEU A 559 -12.60 1.40 -7.74
N ILE A 560 -11.44 1.86 -7.28
CA ILE A 560 -10.25 1.01 -7.06
C ILE A 560 -10.51 -0.01 -5.95
N LYS A 561 -11.10 0.44 -4.83
CA LYS A 561 -11.51 -0.41 -3.71
C LYS A 561 -12.52 -1.48 -4.12
N LYS A 562 -13.45 -1.14 -5.03
CA LYS A 562 -14.39 -2.09 -5.64
C LYS A 562 -13.68 -3.12 -6.50
N TYR A 563 -12.84 -2.70 -7.45
CA TYR A 563 -12.10 -3.64 -8.30
C TYR A 563 -11.19 -4.56 -7.50
N ASN A 564 -10.59 -4.09 -6.39
CA ASN A 564 -9.82 -4.93 -5.48
C ASN A 564 -10.67 -6.10 -4.95
N ARG A 565 -11.78 -5.81 -4.23
CA ARG A 565 -12.57 -6.89 -3.62
C ARG A 565 -13.27 -7.80 -4.64
N GLN A 566 -13.67 -7.24 -5.79
CA GLN A 566 -14.19 -8.04 -6.90
C GLN A 566 -13.12 -8.99 -7.48
N SER A 567 -11.86 -8.55 -7.57
CA SER A 567 -10.74 -9.39 -8.02
C SER A 567 -10.38 -10.47 -7.00
N GLU A 568 -10.36 -10.15 -5.70
CA GLU A 568 -10.12 -11.12 -4.63
C GLU A 568 -11.17 -12.24 -4.63
N ASN A 569 -12.46 -11.88 -4.73
CA ASN A 569 -13.55 -12.85 -4.83
C ASN A 569 -13.45 -13.69 -6.13
N LEU A 570 -13.10 -13.07 -7.26
CA LEU A 570 -12.91 -13.77 -8.54
C LEU A 570 -11.74 -14.77 -8.50
N MET A 571 -10.58 -14.38 -7.94
CA MET A 571 -9.43 -15.28 -7.80
C MET A 571 -9.75 -16.46 -6.89
N ARG A 572 -10.46 -16.23 -5.77
CA ARG A 572 -10.96 -17.29 -4.88
C ARG A 572 -11.88 -18.28 -5.61
N GLU A 573 -12.79 -17.80 -6.45
CA GLU A 573 -13.66 -18.66 -7.26
C GLU A 573 -12.89 -19.46 -8.33
N ILE A 574 -11.92 -18.85 -9.02
CA ILE A 574 -11.08 -19.51 -10.03
C ILE A 574 -10.32 -20.68 -9.41
N GLU A 575 -9.68 -20.48 -8.26
CA GLU A 575 -8.90 -21.53 -7.60
C GLU A 575 -9.79 -22.64 -7.03
N PHE A 576 -10.92 -22.29 -6.42
CA PHE A 576 -11.89 -23.26 -5.91
C PHE A 576 -12.43 -24.14 -7.05
N LEU A 577 -12.91 -23.54 -8.15
CA LEU A 577 -13.42 -24.26 -9.31
C LEU A 577 -12.33 -25.07 -10.03
N SER A 578 -11.11 -24.51 -10.19
CA SER A 578 -10.00 -25.22 -10.84
C SER A 578 -9.54 -26.42 -10.01
N THR A 579 -9.57 -26.31 -8.67
CA THR A 579 -9.22 -27.40 -7.76
C THR A 579 -10.28 -28.50 -7.78
N LEU A 580 -11.57 -28.14 -7.75
CA LEU A 580 -12.67 -29.09 -7.96
C LEU A 580 -12.58 -29.76 -9.35
N ALA A 581 -12.39 -28.99 -10.41
CA ALA A 581 -12.27 -29.51 -11.78
C ALA A 581 -11.07 -30.45 -11.96
N LEU A 582 -10.01 -30.31 -11.14
CA LEU A 582 -8.89 -31.25 -11.12
C LEU A 582 -9.21 -32.51 -10.30
N ALA A 583 -9.62 -32.35 -9.04
CA ALA A 583 -9.72 -33.41 -8.03
C ALA A 583 -11.08 -34.16 -7.96
N ASN A 584 -12.07 -33.81 -8.79
CA ASN A 584 -13.40 -34.46 -8.80
C ASN A 584 -13.31 -35.98 -9.08
N PRO A 585 -13.77 -36.86 -8.16
CA PRO A 585 -13.75 -38.32 -8.33
C PRO A 585 -14.81 -38.85 -9.31
N HIS A 586 -15.80 -38.04 -9.70
CA HIS A 586 -16.91 -38.46 -10.57
C HIS A 586 -16.61 -38.38 -12.07
N LYS A 587 -15.38 -38.00 -12.47
CA LYS A 587 -14.96 -38.04 -13.88
C LYS A 587 -15.12 -39.45 -14.47
N SER A 588 -16.03 -39.59 -15.42
CA SER A 588 -16.32 -40.89 -16.04
C SER A 588 -15.09 -41.46 -16.76
N LYS A 589 -14.84 -42.76 -16.57
CA LYS A 589 -13.80 -43.51 -17.31
C LYS A 589 -14.04 -43.55 -18.84
N THR A 590 -15.19 -43.06 -19.33
CA THR A 590 -15.52 -43.02 -20.76
C THR A 590 -15.17 -41.69 -21.45
N SER A 591 -14.99 -40.59 -20.72
CA SER A 591 -14.75 -39.27 -21.33
C SER A 591 -13.28 -39.09 -21.73
N LYS A 592 -12.94 -39.42 -22.98
CA LYS A 592 -11.63 -39.12 -23.61
C LYS A 592 -11.40 -37.62 -23.89
N ALA A 593 -12.19 -36.72 -23.28
CA ALA A 593 -12.00 -35.28 -23.39
C ALA A 593 -10.79 -34.83 -22.57
N ASN A 594 -10.15 -33.75 -23.01
CA ASN A 594 -8.86 -33.26 -22.49
C ASN A 594 -8.80 -33.23 -20.96
N ALA A 595 -7.74 -33.79 -20.38
CA ALA A 595 -7.47 -33.66 -18.95
C ALA A 595 -7.29 -32.17 -18.59
N PHE A 596 -8.13 -31.66 -17.69
CA PHE A 596 -8.03 -30.30 -17.19
C PHE A 596 -6.69 -30.06 -16.49
N VAL A 597 -5.95 -29.05 -16.93
CA VAL A 597 -4.66 -28.65 -16.36
C VAL A 597 -4.88 -27.39 -15.53
N TYR A 598 -4.44 -27.42 -14.26
CA TYR A 598 -4.55 -26.25 -13.38
C TYR A 598 -3.73 -25.07 -13.94
N PRO A 599 -4.32 -23.89 -14.19
CA PRO A 599 -3.68 -22.80 -14.93
C PRO A 599 -2.72 -21.97 -14.07
N LYS A 600 -1.76 -22.63 -13.40
CA LYS A 600 -0.91 -22.06 -12.34
C LYS A 600 -0.21 -20.76 -12.74
N ALA A 601 0.43 -20.74 -13.91
CA ALA A 601 1.21 -19.59 -14.37
C ALA A 601 0.34 -18.35 -14.65
N GLU A 602 -0.91 -18.54 -15.08
CA GLU A 602 -1.84 -17.42 -15.30
C GLU A 602 -2.46 -16.98 -13.97
N ILE A 603 -2.82 -17.92 -13.08
CA ILE A 603 -3.25 -17.61 -11.70
C ILE A 603 -2.18 -16.77 -10.97
N ASP A 604 -0.90 -17.11 -11.12
CA ASP A 604 0.22 -16.35 -10.55
C ASP A 604 0.35 -14.95 -11.17
N ARG A 605 0.15 -14.83 -12.49
CA ARG A 605 0.13 -13.53 -13.18
C ARG A 605 -0.98 -12.63 -12.66
N LEU A 606 -2.19 -13.17 -12.52
CA LEU A 606 -3.35 -12.41 -12.04
C LEU A 606 -3.21 -12.03 -10.56
N TRP A 607 -2.75 -12.94 -9.70
CA TRP A 607 -2.46 -12.60 -8.30
C TRP A 607 -1.40 -11.50 -8.20
N LYS A 608 -0.28 -11.59 -8.92
CA LYS A 608 0.74 -10.53 -8.91
C LYS A 608 0.18 -9.16 -9.32
N LEU A 609 -0.72 -9.09 -10.30
CA LEU A 609 -1.40 -7.85 -10.68
C LEU A 609 -2.34 -7.31 -9.59
N VAL A 610 -3.09 -8.18 -8.91
CA VAL A 610 -3.93 -7.77 -7.76
C VAL A 610 -3.05 -7.25 -6.63
N LEU A 611 -2.02 -8.00 -6.23
CA LEU A 611 -1.11 -7.64 -5.14
C LEU A 611 -0.31 -6.36 -5.43
N LEU A 612 0.07 -6.13 -6.69
CA LEU A 612 0.69 -4.87 -7.14
C LEU A 612 -0.21 -3.67 -6.88
N CYS A 613 -1.51 -3.79 -7.17
CA CYS A 613 -2.49 -2.73 -6.94
C CYS A 613 -2.86 -2.56 -5.45
N GLN A 614 -2.48 -3.52 -4.59
CA GLN A 614 -2.62 -3.42 -3.12
C GLN A 614 -1.48 -2.67 -2.43
N PHE A 615 -0.52 -2.10 -3.19
CA PHE A 615 0.46 -1.15 -2.65
C PHE A 615 -0.24 0.00 -1.92
N HIS A 616 0.34 0.45 -0.80
CA HIS A 616 -0.37 1.32 0.15
C HIS A 616 -0.55 2.78 -0.31
N ASP A 617 -0.06 3.23 -1.46
CA ASP A 617 -0.55 4.48 -2.07
C ASP A 617 -1.50 4.27 -3.26
N VAL A 618 -1.63 3.02 -3.73
CA VAL A 618 -2.57 2.67 -4.81
C VAL A 618 -3.95 2.39 -4.22
N LEU A 619 -4.13 1.28 -3.48
CA LEU A 619 -5.43 0.87 -2.95
C LEU A 619 -6.07 1.91 -2.00
N PRO A 620 -5.29 2.58 -1.12
CA PRO A 620 -5.74 3.74 -0.35
C PRO A 620 -6.31 4.95 -1.10
N GLY A 621 -5.99 5.18 -2.37
CA GLY A 621 -6.53 6.35 -3.10
C GLY A 621 -5.74 7.64 -2.87
N SER A 622 -4.41 7.55 -2.77
CA SER A 622 -3.46 8.63 -2.46
C SER A 622 -2.40 8.91 -3.55
N SER A 623 -2.58 8.35 -4.76
CA SER A 623 -1.68 8.53 -5.92
C SER A 623 -2.22 9.51 -6.97
N ILE A 624 -1.38 9.94 -7.91
CA ILE A 624 -1.82 10.75 -9.06
C ILE A 624 -2.72 9.93 -10.01
N LYS A 625 -3.56 10.63 -10.78
CA LYS A 625 -4.45 10.04 -11.79
C LYS A 625 -3.80 8.96 -12.67
N MET A 626 -2.58 9.19 -13.16
CA MET A 626 -1.88 8.24 -14.05
C MET A 626 -1.67 6.85 -13.41
N VAL A 627 -1.54 6.78 -12.08
CA VAL A 627 -1.42 5.51 -11.34
C VAL A 627 -2.75 4.76 -11.33
N TYR A 628 -3.87 5.47 -11.29
CA TYR A 628 -5.21 4.88 -11.38
C TYR A 628 -5.59 4.49 -12.79
N ASP A 629 -5.14 5.22 -13.80
CA ASP A 629 -5.30 4.80 -15.20
C ASP A 629 -4.50 3.49 -15.46
N ASP A 630 -3.26 3.37 -14.96
CA ASP A 630 -2.48 2.12 -14.98
C ASP A 630 -3.18 0.99 -14.18
N ALA A 631 -3.60 1.24 -12.93
CA ALA A 631 -4.23 0.24 -12.07
C ALA A 631 -5.58 -0.26 -12.63
N LEU A 632 -6.38 0.62 -13.25
CA LEU A 632 -7.62 0.24 -13.93
C LEU A 632 -7.37 -0.64 -15.17
N VAL A 633 -6.21 -0.52 -15.84
CA VAL A 633 -5.81 -1.46 -16.90
C VAL A 633 -5.49 -2.83 -16.29
N HIS A 634 -4.73 -2.88 -15.19
CA HIS A 634 -4.42 -4.13 -14.49
C HIS A 634 -5.67 -4.86 -13.98
N TYR A 635 -6.60 -4.14 -13.33
CA TYR A 635 -7.85 -4.74 -12.86
C TYR A 635 -8.77 -5.22 -13.99
N LYS A 636 -8.80 -4.55 -15.15
CA LYS A 636 -9.59 -5.00 -16.32
C LYS A 636 -9.01 -6.25 -16.98
N ASP A 637 -7.69 -6.41 -16.98
CA ASP A 637 -7.03 -7.67 -17.38
C ASP A 637 -7.38 -8.81 -16.40
N VAL A 638 -7.25 -8.58 -15.09
CA VAL A 638 -7.65 -9.56 -14.06
C VAL A 638 -9.13 -9.94 -14.19
N GLU A 639 -10.02 -8.98 -14.46
CA GLU A 639 -11.44 -9.27 -14.69
C GLU A 639 -11.68 -10.10 -15.96
N ALA A 640 -11.08 -9.74 -17.09
CA ALA A 640 -11.29 -10.41 -18.37
C ALA A 640 -10.65 -11.81 -18.42
N SER A 641 -9.37 -11.89 -18.08
CA SER A 641 -8.59 -13.13 -18.04
C SER A 641 -9.08 -14.06 -16.93
N GLY A 642 -9.44 -13.50 -15.77
CA GLY A 642 -10.01 -14.26 -14.64
C GLY A 642 -11.39 -14.85 -14.96
N LYS A 643 -12.31 -14.09 -15.57
CA LYS A 643 -13.60 -14.64 -16.03
C LYS A 643 -13.42 -15.78 -17.03
N LYS A 644 -12.46 -15.66 -17.95
CA LYS A 644 -12.13 -16.75 -18.89
C LYS A 644 -11.67 -18.03 -18.16
N LEU A 645 -10.77 -17.91 -17.18
CA LEU A 645 -10.34 -19.06 -16.37
C LEU A 645 -11.48 -19.66 -15.55
N LYS A 646 -12.33 -18.83 -14.93
CA LYS A 646 -13.54 -19.24 -14.20
C LYS A 646 -14.47 -20.05 -15.11
N ASP A 647 -14.74 -19.56 -16.32
CA ASP A 647 -15.58 -20.24 -17.30
C ASP A 647 -14.98 -21.58 -17.78
N GLU A 648 -13.67 -21.63 -18.00
CA GLU A 648 -12.95 -22.85 -18.41
C GLU A 648 -12.96 -23.91 -17.29
N ALA A 649 -12.71 -23.50 -16.05
CA ALA A 649 -12.80 -24.37 -14.88
C ALA A 649 -14.24 -24.85 -14.61
N LEU A 650 -15.25 -23.95 -14.74
CA LEU A 650 -16.66 -24.30 -14.60
C LEU A 650 -17.10 -25.33 -15.64
N LYS A 651 -16.73 -25.15 -16.92
CA LYS A 651 -17.02 -26.12 -17.99
C LYS A 651 -16.36 -27.47 -17.73
N ALA A 652 -15.08 -27.47 -17.29
CA ALA A 652 -14.36 -28.70 -16.95
C ALA A 652 -14.94 -29.43 -15.73
N PHE A 653 -15.52 -28.70 -14.77
CA PHE A 653 -16.23 -29.26 -13.62
C PHE A 653 -17.60 -29.83 -14.02
N MET A 654 -18.41 -29.06 -14.76
CA MET A 654 -19.77 -29.46 -15.18
C MET A 654 -19.79 -30.62 -16.17
N ALA A 655 -18.75 -30.79 -16.99
CA ALA A 655 -18.60 -31.93 -17.90
C ALA A 655 -18.53 -33.31 -17.19
N GLY A 656 -18.33 -33.34 -15.87
CA GLY A 656 -18.44 -34.56 -15.05
C GLY A 656 -19.84 -34.81 -14.45
N ILE A 657 -20.82 -33.93 -14.72
CA ILE A 657 -22.12 -33.87 -14.03
C ILE A 657 -23.30 -34.08 -15.00
N GLU A 658 -23.14 -33.75 -16.28
CA GLU A 658 -24.18 -33.93 -17.31
C GLU A 658 -24.42 -35.41 -17.67
N SER A 659 -25.67 -35.90 -17.56
CA SER A 659 -26.04 -37.22 -18.07
C SER A 659 -27.55 -37.43 -18.31
N GLY A 660 -27.89 -38.24 -19.33
CA GLY A 660 -29.20 -38.89 -19.51
C GLY A 660 -30.16 -38.21 -20.50
N ASN A 661 -30.53 -38.95 -21.56
CA ASN A 661 -31.27 -38.47 -22.76
C ASN A 661 -32.74 -38.02 -22.54
N ASN A 662 -33.19 -37.79 -21.30
CA ASN A 662 -34.54 -37.30 -20.96
C ASN A 662 -34.38 -36.08 -20.08
N HIS A 663 -34.51 -34.88 -20.65
CA HIS A 663 -34.15 -33.63 -19.96
C HIS A 663 -35.37 -32.78 -19.60
N ALA A 664 -35.38 -32.27 -18.37
CA ALA A 664 -36.13 -31.08 -17.97
C ALA A 664 -35.15 -29.90 -17.82
N GLN A 665 -35.64 -28.67 -17.95
CA GLN A 665 -34.80 -27.50 -17.69
C GLN A 665 -34.62 -27.28 -16.19
N ALA A 666 -33.35 -27.11 -15.80
CA ALA A 666 -32.96 -26.81 -14.44
C ALA A 666 -31.90 -25.70 -14.38
N VAL A 667 -31.73 -25.18 -13.18
CA VAL A 667 -30.60 -24.32 -12.81
C VAL A 667 -29.75 -25.11 -11.84
N THR A 668 -28.52 -25.42 -12.24
CA THR A 668 -27.50 -25.89 -11.31
C THR A 668 -26.92 -24.68 -10.58
N VAL A 669 -26.86 -24.77 -9.24
CA VAL A 669 -26.28 -23.77 -8.37
C VAL A 669 -25.05 -24.38 -7.69
N ILE A 670 -23.94 -23.65 -7.70
CA ILE A 670 -22.70 -24.02 -7.00
C ILE A 670 -22.49 -23.01 -5.87
N ASN A 671 -22.39 -23.52 -4.64
CA ASN A 671 -22.05 -22.73 -3.46
C ASN A 671 -20.53 -22.82 -3.21
N THR A 672 -19.82 -21.70 -3.33
CA THR A 672 -18.38 -21.60 -3.07
C THR A 672 -18.05 -21.12 -1.65
N THR A 673 -19.04 -20.99 -0.76
CA THR A 673 -18.88 -20.50 0.62
C THR A 673 -18.80 -21.65 1.63
N SER A 674 -18.27 -21.36 2.83
CA SER A 674 -18.08 -22.34 3.92
C SER A 674 -19.37 -22.77 4.62
N TRP A 675 -20.50 -22.14 4.32
CA TRP A 675 -21.78 -22.38 4.99
C TRP A 675 -22.86 -22.78 3.97
N PRO A 676 -23.92 -23.51 4.38
CA PRO A 676 -25.08 -23.70 3.54
C PRO A 676 -25.74 -22.36 3.19
N VAL A 677 -26.26 -22.27 1.97
CA VAL A 677 -27.18 -21.23 1.54
C VAL A 677 -28.60 -21.77 1.78
N ASP A 678 -29.19 -21.34 2.89
CA ASP A 678 -30.47 -21.86 3.38
C ASP A 678 -31.59 -21.52 2.39
N ALA A 679 -31.59 -20.28 1.90
CA ALA A 679 -32.39 -19.81 0.77
C ALA A 679 -31.66 -18.67 0.02
N ALA A 680 -31.93 -18.55 -1.28
CA ALA A 680 -31.56 -17.40 -2.11
C ALA A 680 -32.55 -17.24 -3.28
N VAL A 681 -32.63 -16.02 -3.83
CA VAL A 681 -33.28 -15.75 -5.12
C VAL A 681 -32.18 -15.45 -6.14
N VAL A 682 -32.03 -16.33 -7.14
CA VAL A 682 -31.02 -16.20 -8.19
C VAL A 682 -31.65 -15.76 -9.51
N GLU A 683 -30.91 -15.01 -10.32
CA GLU A 683 -31.35 -14.58 -11.66
C GLU A 683 -30.77 -15.51 -12.74
N VAL A 684 -31.57 -15.82 -13.76
CA VAL A 684 -31.16 -16.59 -14.95
C VAL A 684 -31.71 -15.93 -16.21
N ASN A 685 -30.88 -15.78 -17.25
CA ASN A 685 -31.33 -15.21 -18.52
C ASN A 685 -32.12 -16.26 -19.33
N PRO A 686 -33.33 -15.97 -19.83
CA PRO A 686 -34.09 -16.92 -20.65
C PRO A 686 -33.40 -17.33 -21.97
N SER A 687 -32.41 -16.55 -22.43
CA SER A 687 -31.55 -16.88 -23.58
C SER A 687 -30.62 -18.07 -23.34
N ASP A 688 -30.29 -18.32 -22.08
CA ASP A 688 -29.30 -19.32 -21.67
C ASP A 688 -30.01 -20.66 -21.34
N LEU A 689 -31.34 -20.61 -21.26
CA LEU A 689 -32.22 -21.76 -21.38
C LEU A 689 -32.32 -22.16 -22.87
N THR A 690 -32.42 -23.45 -23.14
CA THR A 690 -32.35 -24.01 -24.50
C THR A 690 -33.44 -23.46 -25.41
N ALA A 691 -33.06 -23.05 -26.62
CA ALA A 691 -33.96 -22.45 -27.60
C ALA A 691 -35.16 -23.36 -27.92
N GLY A 692 -36.37 -22.80 -27.77
CA GLY A 692 -37.64 -23.50 -28.02
C GLY A 692 -38.33 -24.05 -26.77
N ALA A 693 -37.82 -23.81 -25.56
CA ALA A 693 -38.47 -24.24 -24.33
C ALA A 693 -39.61 -23.31 -23.89
N GLU A 694 -40.82 -23.87 -23.76
CA GLU A 694 -41.88 -23.28 -22.95
C GLU A 694 -41.62 -23.61 -21.47
N LEU A 695 -41.85 -22.64 -20.58
CA LEU A 695 -41.78 -22.82 -19.13
C LEU A 695 -43.04 -23.56 -18.63
N TYR A 696 -43.13 -24.86 -18.93
CA TYR A 696 -44.32 -25.69 -18.73
C TYR A 696 -44.85 -25.69 -17.28
N GLY A 697 -46.15 -25.43 -17.13
CA GLY A 697 -46.93 -25.71 -15.92
C GLY A 697 -47.81 -24.54 -15.48
N THR A 698 -49.11 -24.76 -15.34
CA THR A 698 -50.10 -23.73 -14.93
C THR A 698 -50.07 -23.40 -13.42
N ALA A 699 -48.89 -23.43 -12.82
CA ALA A 699 -48.65 -23.22 -11.38
C ALA A 699 -47.48 -22.25 -11.14
N THR A 700 -47.29 -21.30 -12.05
CA THR A 700 -46.12 -20.41 -12.12
C THR A 700 -46.01 -19.44 -10.94
N TRP A 701 -45.30 -19.84 -9.88
CA TRP A 701 -44.67 -18.90 -8.92
C TRP A 701 -43.41 -18.26 -9.52
N GLN A 702 -43.50 -17.87 -10.78
CA GLN A 702 -42.41 -17.28 -11.56
C GLN A 702 -42.51 -15.76 -11.47
N GLN A 703 -41.38 -15.11 -11.21
CA GLN A 703 -41.23 -13.67 -11.34
C GLN A 703 -40.12 -13.41 -12.35
N PHE A 704 -40.31 -12.42 -13.21
CA PHE A 704 -39.24 -11.89 -14.03
C PHE A 704 -38.72 -10.60 -13.41
N SER A 705 -37.42 -10.34 -13.53
CA SER A 705 -36.86 -9.02 -13.23
C SER A 705 -37.37 -7.99 -14.23
N ARG A 706 -37.25 -6.70 -13.89
CA ARG A 706 -37.49 -5.59 -14.83
C ARG A 706 -36.68 -5.74 -16.13
N ASP A 707 -35.51 -6.37 -16.04
CA ASP A 707 -34.58 -6.58 -17.15
C ASP A 707 -34.83 -7.92 -17.89
N GLY A 708 -35.96 -8.59 -17.64
CA GLY A 708 -36.42 -9.78 -18.36
C GLY A 708 -35.81 -11.12 -17.93
N LYS A 709 -35.01 -11.14 -16.85
CA LYS A 709 -34.43 -12.39 -16.32
C LYS A 709 -35.45 -13.18 -15.50
N ALA A 710 -35.43 -14.50 -15.57
CA ALA A 710 -36.21 -15.33 -14.67
C ALA A 710 -35.61 -15.32 -13.26
N LEU A 711 -36.43 -15.11 -12.24
CA LEU A 711 -36.05 -15.27 -10.83
C LEU A 711 -36.39 -16.69 -10.37
N VAL A 712 -35.42 -17.36 -9.74
CA VAL A 712 -35.57 -18.73 -9.22
C VAL A 712 -35.27 -18.74 -7.73
N TYR A 713 -36.20 -19.26 -6.93
CA TYR A 713 -35.96 -19.53 -5.51
C TYR A 713 -35.19 -20.84 -5.38
N VAL A 714 -34.04 -20.81 -4.72
CA VAL A 714 -33.19 -21.97 -4.46
C VAL A 714 -32.92 -22.08 -2.96
N ASN A 715 -32.92 -23.29 -2.42
CA ASN A 715 -32.82 -23.52 -0.97
C ASN A 715 -32.03 -24.78 -0.63
N ASN A 716 -31.50 -24.82 0.59
CA ASN A 716 -30.70 -25.93 1.12
C ASN A 716 -29.54 -26.31 0.18
N VAL A 717 -28.78 -25.32 -0.31
CA VAL A 717 -27.54 -25.57 -1.06
C VAL A 717 -26.40 -25.67 -0.05
N SER A 718 -25.92 -26.89 0.20
CA SER A 718 -24.94 -27.22 1.25
C SER A 718 -23.58 -26.51 1.05
N THR A 719 -22.72 -26.55 2.07
CA THR A 719 -21.35 -26.01 2.01
C THR A 719 -20.58 -26.60 0.81
N GLY A 720 -19.86 -25.75 0.06
CA GLY A 720 -18.99 -26.19 -1.04
C GLY A 720 -19.68 -27.04 -2.12
N SER A 721 -21.01 -27.02 -2.22
CA SER A 721 -21.79 -28.02 -2.95
C SER A 721 -22.23 -27.58 -4.34
N VAL A 722 -22.66 -28.56 -5.14
CA VAL A 722 -23.42 -28.36 -6.38
C VAL A 722 -24.81 -28.97 -6.24
N ARG A 723 -25.87 -28.24 -6.59
CA ARG A 723 -27.26 -28.70 -6.50
C ARG A 723 -28.11 -28.18 -7.66
N SER A 724 -28.92 -29.04 -8.27
CA SER A 724 -29.76 -28.69 -9.43
C SER A 724 -31.24 -28.54 -9.08
N PHE A 725 -31.87 -27.47 -9.57
CA PHE A 725 -33.26 -27.11 -9.29
C PHE A 725 -34.07 -27.05 -10.59
N ALA A 726 -35.07 -27.91 -10.75
CA ALA A 726 -35.97 -27.89 -11.90
C ALA A 726 -36.87 -26.63 -11.89
N LEU A 727 -37.02 -25.98 -13.04
CA LEU A 727 -37.83 -24.77 -13.17
C LEU A 727 -39.32 -25.06 -12.96
N GLY A 728 -40.04 -24.12 -12.32
CA GLY A 728 -41.50 -24.15 -12.17
C GLY A 728 -42.04 -24.76 -10.85
N ASN A 729 -41.23 -25.48 -10.08
CA ASN A 729 -41.67 -26.06 -8.81
C ASN A 729 -41.69 -25.04 -7.66
N LYS A 730 -42.80 -24.97 -6.91
CA LYS A 730 -42.90 -24.21 -5.65
C LYS A 730 -42.34 -25.05 -4.48
N PRO A 731 -41.41 -24.54 -3.65
CA PRO A 731 -41.06 -25.17 -2.37
C PRO A 731 -42.28 -25.22 -1.43
N ALA A 732 -42.39 -26.28 -0.62
CA ALA A 732 -43.53 -26.47 0.30
C ALA A 732 -43.70 -25.28 1.26
N ASP A 733 -42.61 -24.90 1.93
CA ASP A 733 -42.57 -23.88 2.99
C ASP A 733 -42.40 -22.44 2.45
N PHE A 734 -42.58 -22.21 1.15
CA PHE A 734 -42.37 -20.90 0.55
C PHE A 734 -43.45 -19.88 0.94
N VAL A 735 -42.99 -18.80 1.57
CA VAL A 735 -43.74 -17.59 1.94
C VAL A 735 -43.34 -16.45 0.98
N PRO A 736 -44.29 -15.82 0.26
CA PRO A 736 -43.97 -14.73 -0.66
C PRO A 736 -43.62 -13.44 0.08
N VAL A 737 -42.75 -12.62 -0.53
CA VAL A 737 -42.64 -11.20 -0.17
C VAL A 737 -43.84 -10.44 -0.75
N THR A 738 -44.37 -9.47 -0.01
CA THR A 738 -45.50 -8.63 -0.45
C THR A 738 -45.24 -7.15 -0.19
N VAL A 739 -45.80 -6.27 -1.04
CA VAL A 739 -45.72 -4.81 -0.90
C VAL A 739 -47.12 -4.21 -0.90
N LYS A 740 -47.36 -3.28 0.03
CA LYS A 740 -48.65 -2.59 0.22
C LYS A 740 -48.40 -1.09 0.40
N PRO A 741 -49.00 -0.21 -0.43
CA PRO A 741 -48.96 1.23 -0.17
C PRO A 741 -49.80 1.55 1.08
N VAL A 742 -49.30 2.42 1.94
CA VAL A 742 -49.97 2.91 3.14
C VAL A 742 -49.81 4.43 3.26
N SER A 743 -50.57 5.04 4.16
CA SER A 743 -50.37 6.44 4.58
C SER A 743 -49.88 6.46 6.01
N ILE A 744 -48.70 7.04 6.26
CA ILE A 744 -48.15 7.23 7.59
C ILE A 744 -48.43 8.64 8.09
N ARG A 745 -48.81 8.77 9.36
CA ARG A 745 -48.90 10.06 10.04
C ARG A 745 -47.50 10.41 10.56
N HIS A 746 -46.95 11.54 10.15
CA HIS A 746 -45.59 11.91 10.54
C HIS A 746 -45.53 13.38 11.00
N GLY A 747 -45.20 13.57 12.28
CA GLY A 747 -45.12 14.89 12.90
C GLY A 747 -46.46 15.56 13.19
N GLN A 748 -46.37 16.71 13.86
CA GLN A 748 -47.44 17.68 14.06
C GLN A 748 -46.98 18.98 13.42
N VAL A 749 -47.70 19.45 12.40
CA VAL A 749 -47.41 20.73 11.73
C VAL A 749 -48.39 21.75 12.29
N VAL A 750 -47.89 22.88 12.79
CA VAL A 750 -48.74 24.02 13.15
C VAL A 750 -48.85 24.90 11.92
N ASN A 751 -50.02 24.94 11.30
CA ASN A 751 -50.30 25.81 10.16
C ASN A 751 -50.31 27.28 10.61
N ALA A 752 -50.20 28.22 9.66
CA ALA A 752 -50.07 29.66 9.95
C ALA A 752 -51.18 30.24 10.86
N ASP A 753 -52.38 29.64 10.81
CA ASP A 753 -53.55 30.01 11.63
C ASP A 753 -53.58 29.34 13.02
N GLY A 754 -52.49 28.66 13.43
CA GLY A 754 -52.35 28.02 14.75
C GLY A 754 -52.98 26.62 14.88
N PHE A 755 -53.56 26.08 13.81
CA PHE A 755 -54.17 24.74 13.82
C PHE A 755 -53.13 23.61 13.69
N LEU A 756 -53.35 22.54 14.44
CA LEU A 756 -52.59 21.30 14.39
C LEU A 756 -53.02 20.44 13.18
N ASP A 757 -52.16 20.40 12.17
CA ASP A 757 -52.28 19.52 11.01
C ASP A 757 -51.37 18.28 11.18
N VAL A 758 -51.81 17.15 10.62
CA VAL A 758 -51.12 15.87 10.74
C VAL A 758 -50.70 15.41 9.35
N ALA A 759 -49.50 15.84 8.96
CA ALA A 759 -48.92 15.51 7.66
C ALA A 759 -48.98 14.00 7.40
N THR A 760 -49.72 13.62 6.37
CA THR A 760 -49.93 12.23 5.98
C THR A 760 -49.09 11.94 4.73
N LYS A 761 -47.91 11.35 4.95
CA LYS A 761 -47.00 10.93 3.87
C LYS A 761 -47.42 9.59 3.29
N LYS A 762 -47.10 9.36 2.02
CA LYS A 762 -47.18 8.02 1.43
C LYS A 762 -46.01 7.17 1.93
N ALA A 763 -46.22 5.87 2.02
CA ALA A 763 -45.20 4.89 2.36
C ALA A 763 -45.52 3.53 1.75
N PHE A 764 -44.53 2.65 1.73
CA PHE A 764 -44.62 1.27 1.27
C PHE A 764 -44.26 0.35 2.45
N VAL A 765 -45.21 -0.48 2.86
CA VAL A 765 -44.92 -1.61 3.76
C VAL A 765 -44.52 -2.78 2.88
N VAL A 766 -43.30 -3.27 3.08
CA VAL A 766 -42.78 -4.48 2.41
C VAL A 766 -42.53 -5.53 3.48
N GLU A 767 -43.10 -6.71 3.31
CA GLU A 767 -43.02 -7.78 4.31
C GLU A 767 -42.82 -9.16 3.70
N ASN A 768 -41.93 -9.94 4.32
CA ASN A 768 -41.67 -11.35 4.02
C ASN A 768 -41.78 -12.19 5.33
N ASN A 769 -41.24 -13.41 5.35
CA ASN A 769 -41.28 -14.29 6.52
C ASN A 769 -40.41 -13.81 7.72
N PHE A 770 -39.37 -13.01 7.46
CA PHE A 770 -38.32 -12.65 8.41
C PHE A 770 -38.41 -11.21 8.91
N ILE A 771 -38.82 -10.28 8.04
CA ILE A 771 -38.90 -8.85 8.33
C ILE A 771 -40.19 -8.20 7.83
N LYS A 772 -40.47 -7.04 8.41
CA LYS A 772 -41.44 -6.06 7.92
C LYS A 772 -40.78 -4.67 7.90
N ALA A 773 -40.50 -4.17 6.72
CA ALA A 773 -39.95 -2.83 6.49
C ALA A 773 -41.07 -1.83 6.14
N THR A 774 -40.96 -0.60 6.63
CA THR A 774 -41.80 0.53 6.22
C THR A 774 -40.90 1.62 5.64
N ILE A 775 -41.03 1.86 4.34
CA ILE A 775 -40.22 2.80 3.56
C ILE A 775 -41.09 4.00 3.19
N ASP A 776 -40.64 5.23 3.39
CA ASP A 776 -41.42 6.43 3.05
C ASP A 776 -41.43 6.73 1.54
N GLU A 777 -42.22 7.74 1.15
CA GLU A 777 -42.27 8.29 -0.21
C GLU A 777 -40.94 8.85 -0.75
N ASN A 778 -39.89 8.93 0.09
CA ASN A 778 -38.56 9.42 -0.25
C ASN A 778 -37.48 8.32 -0.22
N GLY A 779 -37.83 7.06 0.05
CA GLY A 779 -36.87 5.93 0.13
C GLY A 779 -36.18 5.76 1.49
N ARG A 780 -36.61 6.51 2.51
CA ARG A 780 -36.05 6.44 3.87
C ARG A 780 -36.76 5.34 4.67
N LEU A 781 -36.03 4.68 5.56
CA LEU A 781 -36.51 3.55 6.33
C LEU A 781 -37.10 4.03 7.67
N VAL A 782 -38.42 3.97 7.80
CA VAL A 782 -39.20 4.48 8.95
C VAL A 782 -39.32 3.45 10.08
N SER A 783 -39.30 2.17 9.71
CA SER A 783 -39.44 1.04 10.63
C SER A 783 -38.91 -0.22 9.94
N LEU A 784 -38.22 -1.07 10.69
CA LEU A 784 -37.72 -2.37 10.28
C LEU A 784 -37.89 -3.34 11.44
N ILE A 785 -39.00 -4.09 11.43
CA ILE A 785 -39.32 -5.06 12.47
C ILE A 785 -38.76 -6.42 12.08
N HIS A 786 -37.88 -6.98 12.90
CA HIS A 786 -37.45 -8.38 12.81
C HIS A 786 -38.50 -9.28 13.43
N ARG A 787 -39.07 -10.22 12.64
CA ARG A 787 -40.26 -10.98 13.05
C ARG A 787 -39.99 -12.03 14.13
N GLU A 788 -38.82 -12.65 14.15
CA GLU A 788 -38.52 -13.70 15.12
C GLU A 788 -38.38 -13.15 16.55
N THR A 789 -37.72 -11.99 16.69
CA THR A 789 -37.56 -11.29 17.98
C THR A 789 -38.67 -10.28 18.26
N ASN A 790 -39.52 -9.97 17.27
CA ASN A 790 -40.51 -8.90 17.27
C ASN A 790 -39.93 -7.53 17.71
N ARG A 791 -38.64 -7.28 17.41
CA ARG A 791 -37.91 -6.05 17.72
C ARG A 791 -37.99 -5.07 16.56
N GLU A 792 -38.20 -3.80 16.88
CA GLU A 792 -37.95 -2.67 15.97
C GLU A 792 -36.45 -2.35 15.95
N SER A 793 -35.90 -2.14 14.75
CA SER A 793 -34.47 -1.91 14.49
C SER A 793 -34.10 -0.44 14.37
N ILE A 794 -35.04 0.43 13.95
CA ILE A 794 -34.81 1.87 13.76
C ILE A 794 -35.19 2.64 15.02
N ALA A 795 -34.35 3.61 15.41
CA ALA A 795 -34.59 4.43 16.59
C ALA A 795 -35.94 5.18 16.51
N LYS A 796 -36.64 5.30 17.64
CA LYS A 796 -37.94 5.97 17.72
C LYS A 796 -37.84 7.42 17.20
N ASP A 797 -38.79 7.81 16.36
CA ASP A 797 -38.89 9.13 15.73
C ASP A 797 -37.65 9.52 14.88
N GLN A 798 -36.90 8.53 14.37
CA GLN A 798 -35.77 8.70 13.44
C GLN A 798 -36.05 8.00 12.10
N LEU A 799 -35.12 8.15 11.15
CA LEU A 799 -35.17 7.54 9.82
C LEU A 799 -33.81 6.91 9.49
N GLY A 800 -33.80 5.67 9.00
CA GLY A 800 -32.63 5.02 8.41
C GLY A 800 -32.52 5.27 6.90
N ASN A 801 -31.37 4.91 6.31
CA ASN A 801 -31.05 5.18 4.89
C ASN A 801 -31.11 6.68 4.55
N VAL A 802 -30.55 7.52 5.43
CA VAL A 802 -30.48 8.98 5.23
C VAL A 802 -29.11 9.34 4.65
N PHE A 803 -29.10 9.89 3.43
CA PHE A 803 -27.89 10.42 2.81
C PHE A 803 -27.55 11.80 3.39
N LYS A 804 -26.30 11.95 3.88
CA LYS A 804 -25.75 13.22 4.32
C LYS A 804 -24.45 13.55 3.60
N ILE A 805 -24.28 14.84 3.34
CA ILE A 805 -23.08 15.43 2.77
C ILE A 805 -22.41 16.22 3.89
N PHE A 806 -21.11 16.04 4.08
CA PHE A 806 -20.30 16.80 5.04
C PHE A 806 -19.18 17.55 4.32
N GLU A 807 -18.80 18.72 4.80
CA GLU A 807 -17.60 19.42 4.30
C GLU A 807 -16.33 18.64 4.68
N ASP A 808 -15.44 18.48 3.70
CA ASP A 808 -14.33 17.54 3.73
C ASP A 808 -13.04 18.27 3.31
N ILE A 809 -12.61 19.18 4.18
CA ILE A 809 -11.43 20.02 4.01
C ILE A 809 -10.46 19.71 5.16
N PRO A 810 -9.48 18.80 4.98
CA PRO A 810 -8.53 18.44 6.03
C PRO A 810 -7.43 19.51 6.24
N THR A 811 -6.64 19.39 7.31
CA THR A 811 -5.63 20.42 7.65
C THR A 811 -4.36 20.39 6.80
N ALA A 812 -4.08 19.29 6.10
CA ALA A 812 -2.83 19.12 5.33
C ALA A 812 -3.00 18.31 4.03
N TRP A 813 -3.47 17.05 4.09
CA TRP A 813 -3.45 16.11 2.97
C TRP A 813 -4.86 15.75 2.48
N ASP A 814 -5.26 16.29 1.32
CA ASP A 814 -6.64 16.28 0.80
C ASP A 814 -7.22 14.85 0.66
N ALA A 815 -6.61 13.99 -0.18
CA ALA A 815 -7.08 12.61 -0.39
C ALA A 815 -6.83 11.66 0.80
N TRP A 816 -5.82 11.93 1.63
CA TRP A 816 -5.46 11.07 2.76
C TRP A 816 -6.35 11.31 3.98
N ASP A 817 -6.50 12.55 4.43
CA ASP A 817 -7.11 12.85 5.73
C ASP A 817 -8.61 13.08 5.65
N VAL A 818 -9.29 12.66 6.73
CA VAL A 818 -10.57 13.20 7.17
C VAL A 818 -10.34 13.65 8.61
N GLU A 819 -10.72 14.88 8.95
CA GLU A 819 -10.50 15.48 10.27
C GLU A 819 -11.73 15.32 11.17
N VAL A 820 -11.54 15.35 12.50
CA VAL A 820 -12.62 15.08 13.46
C VAL A 820 -13.81 16.03 13.31
N TYR A 821 -13.57 17.29 12.94
CA TYR A 821 -14.58 18.34 12.79
C TYR A 821 -15.46 18.21 11.54
N HIS A 822 -15.18 17.29 10.59
CA HIS A 822 -15.99 17.15 9.38
C HIS A 822 -17.48 16.86 9.70
N LEU A 823 -17.76 16.15 10.81
CA LEU A 823 -19.11 15.85 11.27
C LEU A 823 -19.89 17.08 11.77
N GLU A 824 -19.23 18.20 12.07
CA GLU A 824 -19.87 19.42 12.58
C GLU A 824 -20.60 20.19 11.47
N LYS A 825 -20.16 20.04 10.21
CA LYS A 825 -20.69 20.79 9.06
C LYS A 825 -21.20 19.85 7.98
N GLY A 826 -22.36 19.25 8.24
CA GLY A 826 -23.09 18.42 7.28
C GLY A 826 -24.58 18.74 7.17
N TRP A 827 -25.18 18.30 6.06
CA TRP A 827 -26.58 18.50 5.72
C TRP A 827 -27.18 17.28 5.01
N ASP A 828 -28.51 17.13 5.10
CA ASP A 828 -29.27 16.12 4.36
C ASP A 828 -29.19 16.39 2.85
N GLY A 829 -28.94 15.35 2.06
CA GLY A 829 -28.99 15.42 0.60
C GLY A 829 -30.41 15.53 0.05
N ALA A 830 -30.60 16.23 -1.07
CA ALA A 830 -31.92 16.44 -1.66
C ALA A 830 -32.55 15.12 -2.12
N VAL A 831 -33.79 14.85 -1.71
CA VAL A 831 -34.48 13.56 -1.90
C VAL A 831 -35.40 13.52 -3.11
N GLY A 832 -35.53 12.32 -3.69
CA GLY A 832 -36.48 12.04 -4.78
C GLY A 832 -37.82 11.52 -4.27
N THR A 833 -38.62 10.98 -5.20
CA THR A 833 -39.85 10.23 -4.90
C THR A 833 -39.64 8.75 -5.20
N ALA A 834 -40.03 7.88 -4.28
CA ALA A 834 -39.93 6.44 -4.39
C ALA A 834 -41.07 5.83 -5.21
N THR A 835 -40.74 4.83 -6.04
CA THR A 835 -41.68 4.14 -6.95
C THR A 835 -41.46 2.63 -6.89
N VAL A 836 -42.52 1.84 -6.97
CA VAL A 836 -42.39 0.37 -7.01
C VAL A 836 -42.04 -0.04 -8.45
N LEU A 837 -40.87 -0.67 -8.63
CA LEU A 837 -40.38 -1.16 -9.92
C LEU A 837 -40.69 -2.65 -10.15
N GLU A 838 -40.60 -3.46 -9.10
CA GLU A 838 -41.00 -4.87 -9.11
C GLU A 838 -41.88 -5.17 -7.89
N ALA A 839 -42.97 -5.90 -8.11
CA ALA A 839 -43.95 -6.27 -7.09
C ALA A 839 -44.41 -7.72 -7.30
N GLY A 840 -43.47 -8.68 -7.21
CA GLY A 840 -43.75 -10.10 -7.34
C GLY A 840 -43.48 -10.88 -6.04
N PRO A 841 -43.83 -12.17 -6.00
CA PRO A 841 -43.76 -12.97 -4.78
C PRO A 841 -42.33 -13.34 -4.36
N LEU A 842 -41.34 -13.25 -5.27
CA LEU A 842 -39.93 -13.60 -5.01
C LEU A 842 -39.10 -12.38 -4.58
N ARG A 843 -39.40 -11.21 -5.15
CA ARG A 843 -38.66 -9.97 -4.94
C ARG A 843 -39.56 -8.75 -5.07
N VAL A 844 -39.40 -7.80 -4.15
CA VAL A 844 -39.91 -6.43 -4.29
C VAL A 844 -38.71 -5.51 -4.54
N VAL A 845 -38.86 -4.60 -5.50
CA VAL A 845 -37.86 -3.56 -5.80
C VAL A 845 -38.55 -2.20 -5.80
N ILE A 846 -38.07 -1.29 -4.96
CA ILE A 846 -38.49 0.11 -4.90
C ILE A 846 -37.36 0.97 -5.45
N GLY A 847 -37.61 1.70 -6.54
CA GLY A 847 -36.66 2.58 -7.18
C GLY A 847 -36.85 4.04 -6.77
N VAL A 848 -35.75 4.73 -6.47
CA VAL A 848 -35.72 6.14 -6.09
C VAL A 848 -34.59 6.83 -6.85
N LYS A 849 -34.84 8.00 -7.44
CA LYS A 849 -33.79 8.88 -7.97
C LYS A 849 -33.71 10.15 -7.13
N HIS A 850 -32.71 10.25 -6.28
CA HIS A 850 -32.44 11.42 -5.46
C HIS A 850 -31.65 12.45 -6.29
N PRO A 851 -32.12 13.71 -6.39
CA PRO A 851 -31.36 14.75 -7.05
C PRO A 851 -30.09 15.14 -6.28
N LEU A 852 -29.98 14.84 -4.97
CA LEU A 852 -28.83 15.07 -4.08
C LEU A 852 -28.29 16.51 -4.02
N THR A 853 -27.69 17.02 -5.10
CA THR A 853 -27.16 18.39 -5.25
C THR A 853 -27.51 18.94 -6.66
N PRO A 854 -27.14 20.18 -7.03
CA PRO A 854 -27.23 20.63 -8.42
C PRO A 854 -26.25 19.95 -9.40
N LEU A 855 -25.32 19.12 -8.94
CA LEU A 855 -24.21 18.56 -9.73
C LEU A 855 -24.18 17.02 -9.77
N SER A 856 -24.59 16.37 -8.69
CA SER A 856 -24.46 14.92 -8.47
C SER A 856 -25.82 14.29 -8.18
N THR A 857 -26.10 13.05 -8.65
CA THR A 857 -27.40 12.37 -8.40
C THR A 857 -27.24 10.93 -7.95
N ILE A 858 -28.21 10.40 -7.19
CA ILE A 858 -28.23 8.99 -6.74
C ILE A 858 -29.43 8.27 -7.35
N GLU A 859 -29.17 7.17 -8.05
CA GLU A 859 -30.17 6.18 -8.47
C GLU A 859 -30.05 4.96 -7.54
N GLN A 860 -31.04 4.74 -6.67
CA GLN A 860 -31.06 3.62 -5.73
C GLN A 860 -32.22 2.67 -6.00
N LYS A 861 -31.96 1.36 -5.91
CA LYS A 861 -32.98 0.32 -5.77
C LYS A 861 -32.91 -0.24 -4.34
N ILE A 862 -34.03 -0.15 -3.63
CA ILE A 862 -34.24 -0.81 -2.33
C ILE A 862 -34.90 -2.16 -2.62
N ILE A 863 -34.24 -3.25 -2.22
CA ILE A 863 -34.62 -4.61 -2.59
C ILE A 863 -34.90 -5.45 -1.34
N LEU A 864 -36.03 -6.16 -1.35
CA LEU A 864 -36.36 -7.20 -0.38
C LEU A 864 -36.70 -8.49 -1.12
N THR A 865 -36.13 -9.61 -0.68
CA THR A 865 -36.39 -10.93 -1.26
C THR A 865 -37.36 -11.74 -0.40
N ALA A 866 -37.81 -12.89 -0.90
CA ALA A 866 -38.52 -13.89 -0.11
C ALA A 866 -37.60 -14.80 0.73
N ALA A 867 -36.27 -14.71 0.58
CA ALA A 867 -35.30 -15.69 1.09
C ALA A 867 -34.67 -15.34 2.44
N ASP A 868 -34.68 -14.07 2.86
CA ASP A 868 -33.81 -13.58 3.94
C ASP A 868 -34.37 -12.37 4.73
N ALA A 869 -33.69 -12.02 5.82
CA ALA A 869 -34.06 -10.91 6.72
C ALA A 869 -33.45 -9.55 6.34
N LYS A 870 -32.73 -9.44 5.21
CA LYS A 870 -32.00 -8.22 4.84
C LYS A 870 -32.80 -7.29 3.93
N VAL A 871 -32.50 -5.99 4.01
CA VAL A 871 -32.88 -5.00 3.00
C VAL A 871 -31.62 -4.59 2.25
N GLU A 872 -31.55 -4.89 0.95
CA GLU A 872 -30.41 -4.52 0.10
C GLU A 872 -30.64 -3.16 -0.58
N PHE A 873 -29.56 -2.43 -0.82
CA PHE A 873 -29.54 -1.10 -1.45
C PHE A 873 -28.56 -1.10 -2.63
N GLU A 874 -29.03 -1.48 -3.83
CA GLU A 874 -28.23 -1.29 -5.04
C GLU A 874 -28.15 0.20 -5.34
N THR A 875 -26.96 0.79 -5.25
CA THR A 875 -26.79 2.25 -5.29
C THR A 875 -25.85 2.63 -6.42
N LYS A 876 -26.30 3.50 -7.31
CA LYS A 876 -25.52 4.12 -8.38
C LYS A 876 -25.48 5.63 -8.14
N VAL A 877 -24.29 6.22 -8.19
CA VAL A 877 -24.09 7.66 -7.94
C VAL A 877 -23.37 8.26 -9.14
N ASP A 878 -23.91 9.34 -9.66
CA ASP A 878 -23.26 10.24 -10.61
C ASP A 878 -22.64 11.36 -9.77
N TRP A 879 -21.31 11.44 -9.66
CA TRP A 879 -20.63 12.22 -8.60
C TRP A 879 -19.66 13.26 -9.18
N HIS A 880 -19.93 14.54 -8.90
CA HIS A 880 -19.18 15.68 -9.44
C HIS A 880 -18.90 16.78 -8.39
N GLU A 881 -18.85 16.41 -7.11
CA GLU A 881 -18.62 17.36 -6.01
C GLU A 881 -17.15 17.79 -5.82
N ASN A 882 -16.95 18.71 -4.88
CA ASN A 882 -15.65 19.29 -4.53
C ASN A 882 -15.51 19.42 -3.00
N ARG A 883 -14.55 18.68 -2.41
CA ARG A 883 -14.23 18.68 -0.97
C ARG A 883 -15.44 18.50 -0.05
N VAL A 884 -16.20 17.45 -0.35
CA VAL A 884 -17.25 16.91 0.51
C VAL A 884 -17.18 15.38 0.56
N ILE A 885 -17.70 14.81 1.64
CA ILE A 885 -17.85 13.37 1.84
C ILE A 885 -19.34 13.00 1.95
N LEU A 886 -19.76 12.03 1.14
CA LEU A 886 -21.10 11.45 1.17
C LEU A 886 -21.11 10.25 2.13
N LYS A 887 -22.02 10.28 3.11
CA LYS A 887 -22.27 9.14 4.02
C LYS A 887 -23.75 8.77 4.02
N VAL A 888 -24.05 7.52 4.41
CA VAL A 888 -25.40 7.07 4.75
C VAL A 888 -25.49 6.79 6.25
N GLU A 889 -26.56 7.28 6.90
CA GLU A 889 -26.82 7.07 8.32
C GLU A 889 -27.96 6.07 8.57
N PHE A 890 -27.79 5.28 9.64
CA PHE A 890 -28.77 4.40 10.23
C PHE A 890 -28.82 4.62 11.76
N PRO A 891 -29.78 5.40 12.27
CA PRO A 891 -30.07 5.50 13.70
C PRO A 891 -30.79 4.24 14.20
N LEU A 892 -30.10 3.42 15.00
CA LEU A 892 -30.56 2.11 15.42
C LEU A 892 -31.25 2.13 16.79
N ASN A 893 -32.14 1.18 17.03
CA ASN A 893 -32.80 0.94 18.31
C ASN A 893 -32.06 -0.15 19.12
N VAL A 894 -30.75 0.07 19.27
CA VAL A 894 -29.78 -0.79 19.97
C VAL A 894 -28.86 0.11 20.80
N ASN A 895 -28.58 -0.28 22.04
CA ASN A 895 -27.66 0.45 22.93
C ASN A 895 -26.46 -0.41 23.33
N CYS A 896 -25.26 -0.06 22.85
CA CYS A 896 -24.02 -0.75 23.19
C CYS A 896 -22.82 0.20 23.13
N ASP A 897 -21.90 0.08 24.09
CA ASP A 897 -20.69 0.93 24.19
C ASP A 897 -19.63 0.59 23.13
N VAL A 898 -19.79 -0.51 22.38
CA VAL A 898 -18.89 -0.94 21.30
C VAL A 898 -19.67 -1.38 20.06
N ALA A 899 -19.07 -1.12 18.89
CA ALA A 899 -19.48 -1.69 17.61
C ALA A 899 -18.43 -2.69 17.13
N THR A 900 -18.88 -3.78 16.49
CA THR A 900 -18.05 -4.90 16.03
C THR A 900 -17.80 -4.77 14.53
N TYR A 901 -16.56 -4.80 14.09
CA TYR A 901 -16.15 -4.63 12.69
C TYR A 901 -15.37 -5.85 12.19
N GLU A 902 -15.63 -6.30 10.96
CA GLU A 902 -14.81 -7.35 10.34
C GLU A 902 -13.39 -6.86 10.08
N THR A 903 -12.40 -7.72 10.36
CA THR A 903 -10.99 -7.55 9.95
C THR A 903 -10.50 -8.86 9.31
N GLN A 904 -9.27 -8.89 8.82
CA GLN A 904 -8.66 -10.04 8.17
C GLN A 904 -8.66 -11.23 9.13
N PHE A 905 -9.36 -12.32 8.76
CA PHE A 905 -9.50 -13.53 9.58
C PHE A 905 -9.98 -13.31 11.02
N GLY A 906 -10.94 -12.41 11.24
CA GLY A 906 -11.58 -12.21 12.55
C GLY A 906 -12.43 -10.95 12.62
N TYR A 907 -12.65 -10.46 13.84
CA TYR A 907 -13.34 -9.19 14.11
C TYR A 907 -12.59 -8.38 15.18
N ILE A 908 -12.92 -7.09 15.25
CA ILE A 908 -12.44 -6.16 16.29
C ILE A 908 -13.60 -5.31 16.79
N GLN A 909 -13.61 -5.03 18.09
CA GLN A 909 -14.58 -4.13 18.72
C GLN A 909 -13.93 -2.76 18.93
N ARG A 910 -14.64 -1.69 18.54
CA ARG A 910 -14.23 -0.30 18.77
C ARG A 910 -15.34 0.47 19.48
N PRO A 911 -15.02 1.43 20.37
CA PRO A 911 -16.05 2.14 21.13
C PRO A 911 -17.01 2.96 20.27
N THR A 912 -18.24 3.13 20.75
CA THR A 912 -19.26 4.02 20.17
C THR A 912 -19.26 5.40 20.82
N HIS A 913 -18.26 5.71 21.66
CA HIS A 913 -18.15 6.92 22.48
C HIS A 913 -16.75 7.55 22.40
N TYR A 914 -16.61 8.83 22.76
CA TYR A 914 -15.31 9.55 22.73
C TYR A 914 -14.76 9.85 24.14
N ASN A 915 -14.88 8.88 25.06
CA ASN A 915 -14.54 9.06 26.49
C ASN A 915 -13.04 9.27 26.75
N THR A 916 -12.15 8.60 26.01
CA THR A 916 -10.70 8.83 26.05
C THR A 916 -10.18 9.40 24.74
N SER A 917 -8.96 9.94 24.76
CA SER A 917 -8.27 10.42 23.56
C SER A 917 -8.00 9.32 22.53
N TRP A 918 -7.94 8.05 22.93
CA TRP A 918 -7.85 6.89 22.03
C TRP A 918 -9.18 6.53 21.38
N ASP A 919 -10.30 6.87 22.02
CA ASP A 919 -11.64 6.61 21.48
C ASP A 919 -12.06 7.76 20.55
N LEU A 920 -11.77 9.00 20.97
CA LEU A 920 -11.87 10.19 20.12
C LEU A 920 -11.11 10.02 18.81
N ALA A 921 -9.93 9.40 18.83
CA ALA A 921 -9.15 9.16 17.63
C ALA A 921 -9.81 8.19 16.63
N ARG A 922 -10.83 7.41 17.05
CA ARG A 922 -11.54 6.41 16.25
C ARG A 922 -12.89 6.91 15.69
N PHE A 923 -12.98 8.20 15.35
CA PHE A 923 -14.20 8.78 14.77
C PHE A 923 -14.55 8.25 13.35
N GLU A 924 -13.55 7.81 12.59
CA GLU A 924 -13.66 7.14 11.29
C GLU A 924 -12.71 5.93 11.31
N VAL A 925 -13.21 4.75 10.93
CA VAL A 925 -12.50 3.47 11.13
C VAL A 925 -12.69 2.52 9.94
N CYS A 926 -11.68 1.69 9.67
CA CYS A 926 -11.78 0.66 8.63
C CYS A 926 -12.58 -0.55 9.14
N GLY A 927 -13.65 -0.93 8.43
CA GLY A 927 -14.39 -2.18 8.59
C GLY A 927 -14.49 -2.92 7.25
N HIS A 928 -14.30 -4.24 7.24
CA HIS A 928 -14.09 -4.98 5.99
C HIS A 928 -15.41 -5.31 5.24
N LYS A 929 -16.09 -6.45 5.47
CA LYS A 929 -17.42 -6.74 4.85
C LYS A 929 -18.62 -6.21 5.65
N PHE A 930 -18.47 -6.00 6.96
CA PHE A 930 -19.56 -5.58 7.84
C PHE A 930 -19.09 -4.70 9.01
N ALA A 931 -20.04 -3.90 9.52
CA ALA A 931 -20.06 -3.39 10.88
C ALA A 931 -21.35 -3.87 11.57
N ASP A 932 -21.32 -4.12 12.87
CA ASP A 932 -22.44 -4.64 13.66
C ASP A 932 -22.58 -3.90 14.99
N LEU A 933 -23.82 -3.62 15.38
CA LEU A 933 -24.18 -3.09 16.70
C LEU A 933 -25.20 -4.03 17.32
N SER A 934 -24.79 -4.78 18.35
CA SER A 934 -25.63 -5.74 19.07
C SER A 934 -25.68 -5.47 20.56
N GLU A 935 -26.87 -5.61 21.15
CA GLU A 935 -27.10 -5.71 22.59
C GLU A 935 -27.49 -7.15 22.97
N TYR A 936 -27.87 -7.39 24.22
CA TYR A 936 -28.30 -8.73 24.64
C TYR A 936 -29.60 -9.16 23.93
N GLY A 937 -29.50 -10.22 23.12
CA GLY A 937 -30.64 -10.85 22.44
C GLY A 937 -31.06 -10.24 21.10
N PHE A 938 -30.46 -9.12 20.66
CA PHE A 938 -30.79 -8.47 19.39
C PHE A 938 -29.62 -7.61 18.87
N GLY A 939 -29.41 -7.61 17.55
CA GLY A 939 -28.45 -6.72 16.91
C GLY A 939 -28.82 -6.37 15.48
N VAL A 940 -28.07 -5.41 14.91
CA VAL A 940 -28.26 -4.94 13.53
C VAL A 940 -26.90 -4.69 12.89
N SER A 941 -26.68 -5.31 11.73
CA SER A 941 -25.45 -5.20 10.95
C SER A 941 -25.65 -4.43 9.65
N LEU A 942 -24.61 -3.70 9.23
CA LEU A 942 -24.53 -2.95 7.99
C LEU A 942 -23.43 -3.56 7.10
N LEU A 943 -23.87 -4.35 6.13
CA LEU A 943 -23.05 -5.12 5.18
C LEU A 943 -22.69 -4.27 3.97
N ASN A 944 -21.54 -4.51 3.34
CA ASN A 944 -21.11 -3.80 2.13
C ASN A 944 -20.37 -4.71 1.12
N ASP A 945 -20.30 -4.27 -0.15
CA ASP A 945 -19.52 -4.94 -1.22
C ASP A 945 -18.17 -4.30 -1.57
N CYS A 946 -17.93 -3.02 -1.22
CA CYS A 946 -16.69 -2.30 -1.56
C CYS A 946 -16.34 -1.09 -0.68
N LYS A 947 -17.02 -0.88 0.45
CA LYS A 947 -16.86 0.29 1.32
C LYS A 947 -16.13 -0.09 2.59
N TYR A 948 -15.08 0.66 2.90
CA TYR A 948 -14.20 0.36 4.04
C TYR A 948 -14.31 1.40 5.17
N GLY A 949 -14.66 2.66 4.86
CA GLY A 949 -14.87 3.71 5.86
C GLY A 949 -16.21 3.58 6.60
N TYR A 950 -16.15 3.44 7.92
CA TYR A 950 -17.30 3.40 8.82
C TYR A 950 -17.14 4.38 9.99
N SER A 951 -18.26 4.80 10.59
CA SER A 951 -18.29 5.62 11.80
C SER A 951 -19.55 5.28 12.61
N THR A 952 -19.40 4.86 13.87
CA THR A 952 -20.55 4.58 14.76
C THR A 952 -20.42 5.41 16.03
N LEU A 953 -21.45 6.23 16.33
CA LEU A 953 -21.48 7.13 17.49
C LEU A 953 -22.80 6.95 18.23
N GLY A 954 -22.73 6.49 19.47
CA GLY A 954 -23.88 5.98 20.21
C GLY A 954 -24.61 4.91 19.39
N ASN A 955 -25.88 5.15 19.12
CA ASN A 955 -26.74 4.28 18.31
C ASN A 955 -26.78 4.62 16.80
N VAL A 956 -26.05 5.65 16.34
CA VAL A 956 -26.03 6.05 14.92
C VAL A 956 -24.85 5.39 14.21
N MET A 957 -25.15 4.38 13.41
CA MET A 957 -24.18 3.72 12.52
C MET A 957 -24.12 4.44 11.17
N ARG A 958 -22.91 4.65 10.64
CA ARG A 958 -22.65 5.33 9.37
C ARG A 958 -21.68 4.55 8.51
N MET A 959 -21.88 4.63 7.20
CA MET A 959 -20.92 4.18 6.20
C MET A 959 -20.52 5.35 5.29
N SER A 960 -19.22 5.51 5.07
CA SER A 960 -18.66 6.49 4.13
C SER A 960 -18.72 5.92 2.71
N LEU A 961 -19.40 6.63 1.81
CA LEU A 961 -19.74 6.12 0.48
C LEU A 961 -18.78 6.62 -0.61
N LEU A 962 -18.54 7.93 -0.67
CA LEU A 962 -17.66 8.61 -1.64
C LEU A 962 -17.06 9.87 -1.00
N ARG A 963 -15.83 10.25 -1.41
CA ARG A 963 -15.21 11.55 -1.12
C ARG A 963 -15.05 12.36 -2.40
N ALA A 964 -14.59 13.60 -2.28
CA ALA A 964 -14.28 14.46 -3.43
C ALA A 964 -13.00 15.32 -3.24
N PRO A 965 -11.85 14.75 -2.82
CA PRO A 965 -10.60 15.49 -2.67
C PRO A 965 -10.09 16.03 -4.03
N LYS A 966 -9.05 16.87 -4.01
CA LYS A 966 -8.49 17.49 -5.23
C LYS A 966 -6.95 17.46 -5.32
N ASP A 967 -6.28 16.79 -4.39
CA ASP A 967 -4.83 16.56 -4.39
C ASP A 967 -4.56 15.14 -3.85
N PRO A 968 -3.79 14.28 -4.54
CA PRO A 968 -2.95 14.57 -5.71
C PRO A 968 -3.63 14.28 -7.08
N ASP A 969 -4.88 13.82 -7.11
CA ASP A 969 -5.73 13.76 -8.31
C ASP A 969 -6.85 14.80 -8.18
N ASN A 970 -6.94 15.72 -9.13
CA ASN A 970 -7.96 16.78 -9.16
C ASN A 970 -9.34 16.29 -9.63
N THR A 971 -9.42 15.04 -10.10
CA THR A 971 -10.60 14.33 -10.58
C THR A 971 -10.97 13.11 -9.75
N THR A 972 -10.41 12.94 -8.55
CA THR A 972 -10.76 11.82 -7.64
C THR A 972 -12.25 11.61 -7.52
N ASP A 973 -12.67 10.38 -7.77
CA ASP A 973 -14.06 9.89 -7.74
C ASP A 973 -15.05 10.64 -8.66
N MET A 974 -14.63 11.54 -9.57
CA MET A 974 -15.52 12.31 -10.46
C MET A 974 -16.13 11.50 -11.61
N GLU A 975 -16.85 10.43 -11.27
CA GLU A 975 -17.36 9.43 -12.22
C GLU A 975 -18.67 8.77 -11.74
N VAL A 976 -19.21 7.86 -12.56
CA VAL A 976 -20.41 7.10 -12.23
C VAL A 976 -20.06 5.87 -11.39
N HIS A 977 -20.24 5.98 -10.08
CA HIS A 977 -20.05 4.90 -9.12
C HIS A 977 -21.24 3.95 -9.08
N SER A 978 -20.96 2.70 -8.72
CA SER A 978 -21.98 1.68 -8.44
C SER A 978 -21.47 0.79 -7.30
N PHE A 979 -22.25 0.65 -6.23
CA PHE A 979 -21.90 -0.10 -5.03
C PHE A 979 -23.16 -0.57 -4.30
N ASN A 980 -23.03 -1.59 -3.46
CA ASN A 980 -24.15 -2.24 -2.79
C ASN A 980 -23.88 -2.35 -1.29
N TYR A 981 -24.89 -1.99 -0.48
CA TYR A 981 -24.90 -2.22 0.96
C TYR A 981 -26.23 -2.84 1.38
N ALA A 982 -26.28 -3.44 2.57
CA ALA A 982 -27.50 -4.03 3.12
C ALA A 982 -27.57 -3.86 4.63
N ILE A 983 -28.78 -3.64 5.15
CA ILE A 983 -29.05 -3.69 6.59
C ILE A 983 -29.67 -5.04 6.96
N TYR A 984 -29.15 -5.66 8.01
CA TYR A 984 -29.49 -7.01 8.44
C TYR A 984 -29.74 -7.02 9.96
N PRO A 985 -31.01 -7.02 10.42
CA PRO A 985 -31.35 -7.22 11.82
C PRO A 985 -31.34 -8.71 12.15
N HIS A 986 -30.78 -9.06 13.31
CA HIS A 986 -30.54 -10.45 13.71
C HIS A 986 -30.89 -10.70 15.19
N LYS A 987 -30.78 -11.96 15.60
CA LYS A 987 -31.13 -12.45 16.93
C LYS A 987 -29.87 -12.83 17.71
N GLY A 988 -29.87 -12.49 18.99
CA GLY A 988 -28.71 -12.67 19.87
C GLY A 988 -27.76 -11.47 19.84
N ALA A 989 -26.68 -11.57 20.61
CA ALA A 989 -25.51 -10.70 20.44
C ALA A 989 -24.67 -11.17 19.24
N PHE A 990 -23.71 -10.36 18.77
CA PHE A 990 -22.82 -10.71 17.65
C PHE A 990 -22.26 -12.16 17.71
N LEU A 991 -21.81 -12.61 18.88
CA LEU A 991 -21.25 -13.96 19.09
C LEU A 991 -22.25 -15.12 18.98
N GLU A 992 -23.54 -14.82 19.02
CA GLU A 992 -24.65 -15.78 18.89
C GLU A 992 -25.28 -15.74 17.47
N SER A 993 -24.82 -14.81 16.62
CA SER A 993 -25.38 -14.47 15.32
C SER A 993 -24.65 -15.12 14.15
N ASP A 994 -25.31 -15.23 13.00
CA ASP A 994 -24.75 -15.69 11.72
C ASP A 994 -24.23 -14.54 10.83
N VAL A 995 -24.00 -13.35 11.39
CA VAL A 995 -23.59 -12.13 10.64
C VAL A 995 -22.37 -12.37 9.74
N VAL A 996 -21.40 -13.19 10.18
CA VAL A 996 -20.23 -13.55 9.36
C VAL A 996 -20.65 -14.35 8.12
N LYS A 997 -21.50 -15.37 8.28
CA LYS A 997 -22.07 -16.16 7.17
C LYS A 997 -22.79 -15.24 6.17
N VAL A 998 -23.68 -14.37 6.67
CA VAL A 998 -24.50 -13.49 5.83
C VAL A 998 -23.63 -12.46 5.09
N ALA A 999 -22.61 -11.89 5.74
CA ALA A 999 -21.69 -10.94 5.12
C ALA A 999 -20.83 -11.58 4.00
N TYR A 1000 -20.38 -12.83 4.19
CA TYR A 1000 -19.70 -13.58 3.14
C TYR A 1000 -20.63 -13.94 1.98
N GLN A 1001 -21.83 -14.46 2.25
CA GLN A 1001 -22.81 -14.82 1.21
C GLN A 1001 -23.37 -13.59 0.47
N TYR A 1002 -23.31 -12.39 1.07
CA TYR A 1002 -23.61 -11.13 0.40
C TYR A 1002 -22.52 -10.72 -0.63
N ASN A 1003 -21.24 -10.89 -0.26
CA ASN A 1003 -20.09 -10.57 -1.11
C ASN A 1003 -19.82 -11.65 -2.18
N ILE A 1004 -20.14 -12.92 -1.89
CA ILE A 1004 -19.87 -14.09 -2.74
C ILE A 1004 -21.21 -14.79 -3.04
N LYS A 1005 -21.87 -14.34 -4.11
CA LYS A 1005 -23.17 -14.88 -4.54
C LYS A 1005 -23.01 -16.26 -5.20
N PRO A 1006 -23.94 -17.22 -5.01
CA PRO A 1006 -23.84 -18.55 -5.61
C PRO A 1006 -23.76 -18.51 -7.14
N ILE A 1007 -22.92 -19.38 -7.73
CA ILE A 1007 -22.72 -19.44 -9.17
C ILE A 1007 -23.87 -20.23 -9.80
N THR A 1008 -24.59 -19.64 -10.75
CA THR A 1008 -25.64 -20.30 -11.52
C THR A 1008 -25.10 -20.85 -12.85
N HIS A 1009 -25.57 -22.03 -13.24
CA HIS A 1009 -25.34 -22.62 -14.55
C HIS A 1009 -26.65 -23.29 -15.04
N PRO A 1010 -27.28 -22.80 -16.11
CA PRO A 1010 -28.43 -23.46 -16.72
C PRO A 1010 -28.06 -24.86 -17.24
N THR A 1011 -28.88 -25.87 -16.94
CA THR A 1011 -28.57 -27.26 -17.28
C THR A 1011 -29.81 -28.04 -17.76
N LEU A 1012 -29.54 -29.06 -18.58
CA LEU A 1012 -30.53 -30.04 -19.03
C LEU A 1012 -30.35 -31.34 -18.26
N VAL A 1013 -31.07 -31.47 -17.14
CA VAL A 1013 -30.97 -32.62 -16.23
C VAL A 1013 -32.18 -33.53 -16.38
N ASN A 1014 -32.00 -34.82 -16.14
CA ASN A 1014 -33.15 -35.70 -15.91
C ASN A 1014 -33.80 -35.36 -14.56
N PRO A 1015 -35.11 -35.05 -14.49
CA PRO A 1015 -35.77 -34.71 -13.23
C PRO A 1015 -35.76 -35.86 -12.20
N SER A 1016 -35.51 -37.11 -12.61
CA SER A 1016 -35.29 -38.25 -11.69
C SER A 1016 -33.82 -38.44 -11.27
N ALA A 1017 -32.91 -37.57 -11.72
CA ALA A 1017 -31.46 -37.64 -11.46
C ALA A 1017 -30.86 -36.22 -11.37
N LEU A 1018 -31.46 -35.37 -10.52
CA LEU A 1018 -30.90 -34.06 -10.20
C LEU A 1018 -29.51 -34.20 -9.60
N ALA A 1019 -28.51 -33.55 -10.19
CA ALA A 1019 -27.17 -33.50 -9.63
C ALA A 1019 -27.17 -32.78 -8.27
N SER A 1020 -26.67 -33.48 -7.25
CA SER A 1020 -26.47 -33.01 -5.88
C SER A 1020 -25.19 -33.64 -5.33
N ALA A 1021 -24.18 -32.84 -4.98
CA ALA A 1021 -22.93 -33.33 -4.39
C ALA A 1021 -22.30 -32.28 -3.47
N ASP A 1022 -22.01 -32.68 -2.23
CA ASP A 1022 -21.46 -31.84 -1.16
C ASP A 1022 -19.94 -32.09 -1.07
N TYR A 1023 -19.13 -31.27 -1.75
CA TYR A 1023 -17.68 -31.50 -1.79
C TYR A 1023 -16.96 -31.19 -0.47
N PHE A 1024 -17.58 -30.41 0.42
CA PHE A 1024 -17.05 -30.06 1.73
C PHE A 1024 -18.18 -29.97 2.77
N THR A 1025 -17.97 -30.50 3.96
CA THR A 1025 -18.84 -30.26 5.12
C THR A 1025 -17.97 -30.04 6.35
N VAL A 1026 -18.15 -28.93 7.04
CA VAL A 1026 -17.45 -28.58 8.29
C VAL A 1026 -18.47 -28.67 9.43
N SER A 1027 -18.15 -29.38 10.52
CA SER A 1027 -19.10 -29.54 11.63
C SER A 1027 -19.34 -28.25 12.42
N GLU A 1028 -18.30 -27.43 12.60
CA GLU A 1028 -18.35 -26.22 13.43
C GLU A 1028 -18.61 -24.96 12.58
N PRO A 1029 -19.71 -24.21 12.80
CA PRO A 1029 -20.07 -23.08 11.96
C PRO A 1029 -19.16 -21.85 12.13
N ASN A 1030 -18.32 -21.82 13.16
CA ASN A 1030 -17.34 -20.75 13.41
C ASN A 1030 -15.96 -21.03 12.78
N LEU A 1031 -15.71 -22.24 12.23
CA LEU A 1031 -14.50 -22.56 11.48
C LEU A 1031 -14.77 -22.42 9.97
N VAL A 1032 -14.21 -21.36 9.37
CA VAL A 1032 -14.50 -20.95 8.00
C VAL A 1032 -13.47 -21.55 7.05
N LEU A 1033 -13.90 -22.41 6.12
CA LEU A 1033 -13.13 -22.80 4.94
C LEU A 1033 -13.06 -21.62 3.97
N ASP A 1034 -12.00 -20.83 4.10
CA ASP A 1034 -11.78 -19.63 3.31
C ASP A 1034 -11.28 -19.97 1.90
N THR A 1035 -10.15 -20.69 1.81
CA THR A 1035 -9.44 -20.91 0.55
C THR A 1035 -9.23 -22.40 0.27
N VAL A 1036 -9.51 -22.80 -0.98
CA VAL A 1036 -9.24 -24.14 -1.54
C VAL A 1036 -8.46 -23.95 -2.84
N LYS A 1037 -7.21 -24.43 -2.89
CA LYS A 1037 -6.32 -24.24 -4.04
C LYS A 1037 -5.33 -25.41 -4.20
N VAL A 1038 -4.70 -25.55 -5.36
CA VAL A 1038 -3.51 -26.42 -5.51
C VAL A 1038 -2.31 -25.79 -4.79
N ALA A 1039 -1.39 -26.61 -4.27
CA ALA A 1039 -0.15 -26.13 -3.65
C ALA A 1039 0.70 -25.28 -4.62
N GLU A 1040 1.40 -24.27 -4.09
CA GLU A 1040 2.29 -23.38 -4.83
C GLU A 1040 3.59 -24.07 -5.29
N ASP A 1041 4.02 -25.16 -4.64
CA ASP A 1041 5.23 -25.89 -5.04
C ASP A 1041 4.97 -27.06 -5.99
N ALA A 1042 5.87 -27.23 -6.96
CA ALA A 1042 5.81 -28.28 -7.97
C ALA A 1042 6.33 -29.65 -7.48
N ARG A 1043 6.53 -29.86 -6.17
CA ARG A 1043 7.22 -31.07 -5.65
C ARG A 1043 6.39 -32.35 -5.77
N VAL A 1044 5.06 -32.22 -5.93
CA VAL A 1044 4.12 -33.35 -5.99
C VAL A 1044 3.13 -33.26 -7.17
N SER A 1045 3.07 -32.13 -7.88
CA SER A 1045 2.12 -31.94 -8.98
C SER A 1045 2.43 -32.82 -10.21
N GLY A 1046 1.67 -33.90 -10.40
CA GLY A 1046 1.56 -34.60 -11.68
C GLY A 1046 2.47 -35.82 -11.89
N GLN A 1047 3.26 -36.26 -10.91
CA GLN A 1047 3.83 -37.61 -10.96
C GLN A 1047 2.84 -38.63 -10.37
N ASN A 1048 2.62 -39.74 -11.08
CA ASN A 1048 1.74 -40.86 -10.68
C ASN A 1048 0.26 -40.51 -10.41
N GLY A 1049 -0.28 -39.44 -10.99
CA GLY A 1049 -1.72 -39.11 -10.88
C GLY A 1049 -2.12 -38.50 -9.54
N GLN A 1050 -1.19 -37.94 -8.78
CA GLN A 1050 -1.47 -37.29 -7.50
C GLN A 1050 -1.30 -35.77 -7.57
N VAL A 1051 -1.98 -35.06 -6.67
CA VAL A 1051 -1.89 -33.61 -6.50
C VAL A 1051 -2.01 -33.21 -5.03
N ASP A 1052 -1.22 -32.23 -4.58
CA ASP A 1052 -1.40 -31.58 -3.29
C ASP A 1052 -2.41 -30.43 -3.39
N VAL A 1053 -3.41 -30.44 -2.52
CA VAL A 1053 -4.40 -29.38 -2.35
C VAL A 1053 -4.26 -28.77 -0.95
N ILE A 1054 -4.34 -27.45 -0.90
CA ILE A 1054 -4.32 -26.64 0.31
C ILE A 1054 -5.77 -26.28 0.67
N LEU A 1055 -6.15 -26.60 1.91
CA LEU A 1055 -7.38 -26.17 2.56
C LEU A 1055 -7.00 -25.18 3.66
N ARG A 1056 -7.30 -23.89 3.50
CA ARG A 1056 -7.07 -22.88 4.55
C ARG A 1056 -8.38 -22.59 5.28
N PHE A 1057 -8.34 -22.77 6.59
CA PHE A 1057 -9.40 -22.45 7.52
C PHE A 1057 -9.01 -21.27 8.41
N TYR A 1058 -9.99 -20.52 8.91
CA TYR A 1058 -9.80 -19.65 10.06
C TYR A 1058 -10.99 -19.72 11.02
N GLU A 1059 -10.74 -19.58 12.32
CA GLU A 1059 -11.80 -19.45 13.32
C GLU A 1059 -12.25 -17.98 13.42
N ALA A 1060 -13.55 -17.72 13.32
CA ALA A 1060 -14.09 -16.38 13.10
C ALA A 1060 -14.64 -15.65 14.35
N TYR A 1061 -14.96 -16.37 15.44
CA TYR A 1061 -15.75 -15.85 16.56
C TYR A 1061 -15.00 -15.83 17.90
N GLY A 1062 -13.76 -16.31 17.96
CA GLY A 1062 -12.98 -16.44 19.20
C GLY A 1062 -13.23 -17.76 19.96
N GLY A 1063 -13.77 -18.78 19.31
CA GLY A 1063 -14.06 -20.10 19.88
C GLY A 1063 -12.86 -21.07 19.90
N ARG A 1064 -12.95 -22.12 20.73
CA ARG A 1064 -12.05 -23.29 20.70
C ARG A 1064 -12.87 -24.53 20.43
N GLY A 1065 -12.38 -25.40 19.55
CA GLY A 1065 -13.10 -26.62 19.20
C GLY A 1065 -12.26 -27.61 18.39
N VAL A 1066 -12.94 -28.63 17.89
CA VAL A 1066 -12.40 -29.65 16.99
C VAL A 1066 -13.44 -29.86 15.90
N ALA A 1067 -13.12 -29.46 14.67
CA ALA A 1067 -14.02 -29.65 13.55
C ALA A 1067 -13.77 -31.00 12.88
N ASN A 1068 -14.87 -31.69 12.56
CA ASN A 1068 -14.86 -32.76 11.59
C ASN A 1068 -15.09 -32.16 10.20
N VAL A 1069 -14.13 -32.32 9.29
CA VAL A 1069 -14.23 -31.85 7.90
C VAL A 1069 -14.35 -33.04 6.96
N LYS A 1070 -15.51 -33.20 6.34
CA LYS A 1070 -15.77 -34.22 5.32
C LYS A 1070 -15.55 -33.64 3.93
N THR A 1071 -15.07 -34.46 2.99
CA THR A 1071 -14.92 -34.07 1.59
C THR A 1071 -15.05 -35.29 0.67
N LEU A 1072 -15.43 -35.04 -0.58
CA LEU A 1072 -15.46 -36.06 -1.64
C LEU A 1072 -14.06 -36.33 -2.24
N PHE A 1073 -13.02 -35.60 -1.83
CA PHE A 1073 -11.66 -35.83 -2.29
C PHE A 1073 -11.07 -37.15 -1.76
N ASN A 1074 -10.43 -37.90 -2.65
CA ASN A 1074 -9.72 -39.16 -2.35
C ASN A 1074 -8.36 -38.86 -1.69
N ILE A 1075 -8.40 -38.39 -0.44
CA ILE A 1075 -7.23 -38.04 0.36
C ILE A 1075 -6.45 -39.31 0.74
N LYS A 1076 -5.14 -39.32 0.50
CA LYS A 1076 -4.20 -40.35 0.95
C LYS A 1076 -3.40 -39.95 2.18
N GLU A 1077 -3.10 -38.66 2.30
CA GLU A 1077 -2.34 -38.09 3.40
C GLU A 1077 -2.82 -36.66 3.66
N ALA A 1078 -2.89 -36.25 4.93
CA ALA A 1078 -3.21 -34.89 5.32
C ALA A 1078 -2.22 -34.43 6.41
N LYS A 1079 -1.66 -33.23 6.24
CA LYS A 1079 -0.71 -32.62 7.18
C LYS A 1079 -1.08 -31.17 7.42
N LEU A 1080 -0.89 -30.70 8.65
CA LEU A 1080 -0.84 -29.28 8.94
C LEU A 1080 0.34 -28.67 8.17
N CYS A 1081 0.20 -27.41 7.79
CA CYS A 1081 1.27 -26.64 7.18
C CYS A 1081 1.22 -25.18 7.63
N ASN A 1082 2.35 -24.49 7.49
CA ASN A 1082 2.42 -23.05 7.73
C ASN A 1082 1.80 -22.26 6.55
N LEU A 1083 1.84 -20.92 6.61
CA LEU A 1083 1.27 -20.07 5.54
C LEU A 1083 1.99 -20.26 4.20
N LEU A 1084 3.28 -20.64 4.23
CA LEU A 1084 4.12 -20.92 3.07
C LEU A 1084 4.00 -22.36 2.54
N GLU A 1085 3.09 -23.17 3.08
CA GLU A 1085 2.82 -24.57 2.73
C GLU A 1085 3.93 -25.59 3.10
N ASP A 1086 4.86 -25.23 3.98
CA ASP A 1086 5.84 -26.19 4.52
C ASP A 1086 5.16 -27.17 5.48
N PHE A 1087 5.50 -28.45 5.40
CA PHE A 1087 4.89 -29.53 6.18
C PHE A 1087 5.16 -29.41 7.68
N GLY A 1088 4.10 -29.55 8.48
CA GLY A 1088 4.12 -29.81 9.92
C GLY A 1088 3.52 -31.17 10.27
N ASP A 1089 2.83 -31.25 11.40
CA ASP A 1089 2.28 -32.48 11.96
C ASP A 1089 1.20 -33.13 11.08
N ALA A 1090 1.05 -34.45 11.19
CA ALA A 1090 -0.01 -35.19 10.49
C ALA A 1090 -1.40 -34.88 11.07
N VAL A 1091 -2.37 -34.65 10.19
CA VAL A 1091 -3.80 -34.55 10.56
C VAL A 1091 -4.38 -35.96 10.63
N LYS A 1092 -5.14 -36.25 11.68
CA LYS A 1092 -5.83 -37.54 11.78
C LYS A 1092 -6.95 -37.60 10.74
N ILE A 1093 -6.87 -38.61 9.89
CA ILE A 1093 -7.95 -39.05 8.99
C ILE A 1093 -8.74 -40.14 9.73
N GLU A 1094 -10.06 -40.00 9.81
CA GLU A 1094 -10.96 -40.99 10.41
C GLU A 1094 -11.32 -42.11 9.40
N GLU A 1095 -11.92 -43.21 9.86
CA GLU A 1095 -12.27 -44.37 9.02
C GLU A 1095 -13.26 -44.05 7.88
N ASP A 1096 -14.03 -42.96 8.00
CA ASP A 1096 -14.94 -42.45 6.96
C ASP A 1096 -14.29 -41.42 6.01
N GLY A 1097 -12.97 -41.24 6.11
CA GLY A 1097 -12.20 -40.29 5.30
C GLY A 1097 -12.25 -38.84 5.77
N SER A 1098 -12.95 -38.54 6.87
CA SER A 1098 -13.03 -37.18 7.40
C SER A 1098 -11.75 -36.73 8.10
N LEU A 1099 -11.44 -35.43 8.02
CA LEU A 1099 -10.30 -34.80 8.68
C LEU A 1099 -10.71 -34.27 10.05
N ASN A 1100 -9.89 -34.58 11.05
CA ASN A 1100 -10.09 -34.14 12.44
C ASN A 1100 -9.19 -32.92 12.74
N ILE A 1101 -9.78 -31.71 12.72
CA ILE A 1101 -9.03 -30.44 12.78
C ILE A 1101 -9.30 -29.71 14.11
N ALA A 1102 -8.34 -29.76 15.02
CA ALA A 1102 -8.37 -28.97 16.26
C ALA A 1102 -8.04 -27.49 15.98
N PHE A 1103 -8.76 -26.57 16.62
CA PHE A 1103 -8.56 -25.13 16.45
C PHE A 1103 -8.72 -24.36 17.77
N THR A 1104 -8.15 -23.15 17.82
CA THR A 1104 -8.19 -22.23 18.96
C THR A 1104 -8.77 -20.87 18.53
N PRO A 1105 -9.07 -19.95 19.48
CA PRO A 1105 -9.66 -18.65 19.15
C PRO A 1105 -8.86 -17.91 18.08
N PHE A 1106 -9.53 -17.45 17.02
CA PHE A 1106 -8.95 -16.75 15.88
C PHE A 1106 -7.79 -17.49 15.18
N LYS A 1107 -7.73 -18.82 15.25
CA LYS A 1107 -6.64 -19.60 14.62
C LYS A 1107 -6.83 -19.74 13.11
N ILE A 1108 -5.90 -19.20 12.32
CA ILE A 1108 -5.68 -19.67 10.95
C ILE A 1108 -5.04 -21.07 11.01
N VAL A 1109 -5.66 -22.04 10.35
CA VAL A 1109 -5.18 -23.43 10.24
C VAL A 1109 -5.11 -23.78 8.76
N THR A 1110 -3.95 -24.26 8.29
CA THR A 1110 -3.76 -24.64 6.88
C THR A 1110 -3.44 -26.12 6.80
N VAL A 1111 -4.18 -26.88 5.98
CA VAL A 1111 -3.98 -28.32 5.77
C VAL A 1111 -3.56 -28.56 4.32
N ARG A 1112 -2.48 -29.33 4.12
CA ARG A 1112 -2.03 -29.85 2.84
C ARG A 1112 -2.46 -31.30 2.72
N CYS A 1113 -3.31 -31.58 1.73
CA CYS A 1113 -3.91 -32.89 1.48
C CYS A 1113 -3.40 -33.46 0.16
N LEU A 1114 -2.78 -34.63 0.20
CA LEU A 1114 -2.39 -35.40 -0.97
C LEU A 1114 -3.61 -36.16 -1.52
N ILE A 1115 -4.05 -35.82 -2.73
CA ILE A 1115 -5.23 -36.39 -3.38
C ILE A 1115 -4.81 -37.25 -4.56
N GLU A 1116 -5.40 -38.44 -4.67
CA GLU A 1116 -5.27 -39.33 -5.83
C GLU A 1116 -6.37 -39.04 -6.86
N THR A 1117 -5.94 -38.66 -8.06
CA THR A 1117 -6.80 -38.40 -9.22
C THR A 1117 -6.87 -39.63 -10.13
N LEU A 1118 -7.94 -39.76 -10.93
CA LEU A 1118 -8.18 -40.96 -11.73
C LEU A 1118 -7.22 -41.08 -12.93
N ASP A 1119 -6.77 -42.32 -13.19
CA ASP A 1119 -5.70 -42.71 -14.13
C ASP A 1119 -5.60 -41.90 -15.44
N VAL A 1120 -4.43 -41.29 -15.67
CA VAL A 1120 -3.96 -40.95 -17.02
C VAL A 1120 -3.40 -42.22 -17.66
N CYS A 1121 -3.98 -42.66 -18.79
CA CYS A 1121 -3.62 -43.92 -19.43
C CYS A 1121 -2.12 -44.01 -19.78
N ARG A 1122 -1.45 -45.05 -19.27
CA ARG A 1122 -0.05 -45.37 -19.55
C ARG A 1122 0.18 -45.72 -21.03
N HIS A 1123 0.71 -44.78 -21.81
CA HIS A 1123 1.36 -45.14 -23.08
C HIS A 1123 2.81 -45.57 -22.82
N THR A 1124 2.98 -46.86 -22.56
CA THR A 1124 4.30 -47.52 -22.55
C THR A 1124 4.86 -47.60 -23.98
N SER A 1125 5.79 -46.72 -24.35
CA SER A 1125 6.65 -46.97 -25.52
C SER A 1125 7.64 -48.09 -25.18
N ALA A 1126 7.54 -49.22 -25.89
CA ALA A 1126 8.20 -50.46 -25.51
C ALA A 1126 9.69 -50.54 -25.95
N TYR A 1127 10.60 -49.94 -25.17
CA TYR A 1127 12.06 -50.10 -25.37
C TYR A 1127 12.87 -50.15 -24.06
N SER A 1128 12.60 -51.14 -23.20
CA SER A 1128 13.59 -51.61 -22.20
C SER A 1128 13.24 -53.00 -21.62
N LYS A 1129 13.81 -54.05 -22.22
CA LYS A 1129 14.10 -55.31 -21.53
C LYS A 1129 15.56 -55.64 -21.75
N LEU A 1130 16.37 -55.60 -20.68
CA LEU A 1130 17.32 -56.66 -20.28
C LEU A 1130 18.11 -56.25 -19.02
N TYR A 1131 18.45 -57.27 -18.23
CA TYR A 1131 19.33 -57.30 -17.05
C TYR A 1131 19.00 -56.49 -15.78
N THR A 1132 18.60 -57.26 -14.78
CA THR A 1132 18.62 -56.97 -13.34
C THR A 1132 19.99 -57.29 -12.71
N CYS A 1133 20.52 -56.42 -11.86
CA CYS A 1133 21.17 -56.80 -10.58
C CYS A 1133 21.41 -55.55 -9.69
N PRO A 1134 21.39 -55.64 -8.34
CA PRO A 1134 21.50 -54.47 -7.46
C PRO A 1134 22.83 -54.35 -6.66
N ALA A 1135 22.96 -53.20 -6.00
CA ALA A 1135 23.78 -52.89 -4.80
C ALA A 1135 25.24 -52.43 -4.95
N LEU A 1136 25.72 -51.81 -3.84
CA LEU A 1136 27.08 -51.34 -3.49
C LEU A 1136 27.59 -50.00 -4.08
N GLN A 1137 27.47 -48.96 -3.24
CA GLN A 1137 28.48 -47.90 -3.05
C GLN A 1137 29.70 -48.45 -2.25
N PRO A 1138 30.83 -47.71 -2.04
CA PRO A 1138 31.22 -46.38 -2.57
C PRO A 1138 32.66 -46.31 -3.17
N ALA A 1139 33.09 -45.08 -3.50
CA ALA A 1139 34.42 -44.50 -3.21
C ALA A 1139 35.49 -44.30 -4.31
N THR A 1140 36.16 -43.13 -4.18
CA THR A 1140 37.57 -42.79 -4.49
C THR A 1140 38.13 -42.71 -5.93
N ARG A 1141 38.47 -41.45 -6.28
CA ARG A 1141 39.78 -40.96 -6.80
C ARG A 1141 40.27 -41.30 -8.23
N SER A 1142 40.28 -40.21 -9.03
CA SER A 1142 41.46 -39.56 -9.66
C SER A 1142 42.10 -40.11 -10.95
N MET A 1143 42.57 -39.14 -11.76
CA MET A 1143 43.62 -39.25 -12.81
C MET A 1143 43.26 -40.05 -14.07
N GLN A 1144 43.71 -39.68 -15.29
CA GLN A 1144 44.19 -38.39 -15.83
C GLN A 1144 44.18 -38.48 -17.39
N LEU A 1145 44.31 -37.33 -18.08
CA LEU A 1145 45.02 -37.05 -19.35
C LEU A 1145 45.23 -38.20 -20.41
N SER A 1146 45.10 -37.99 -21.72
CA SER A 1146 44.94 -36.75 -22.52
C SER A 1146 44.64 -37.04 -24.02
N ASN A 1147 44.56 -35.97 -24.83
CA ASN A 1147 44.67 -35.88 -26.30
C ASN A 1147 43.35 -35.85 -27.13
N ILE A 1148 43.19 -35.04 -28.21
CA ILE A 1148 43.77 -33.70 -28.53
C ILE A 1148 42.99 -33.02 -29.71
N LEU A 1149 42.98 -31.68 -29.73
CA LEU A 1149 42.70 -30.73 -30.86
C LEU A 1149 41.30 -30.47 -31.47
N LEU A 1150 41.15 -29.19 -31.87
CA LEU A 1150 40.36 -28.59 -32.98
C LEU A 1150 38.81 -28.44 -32.90
N ALA A 1151 38.40 -27.46 -32.09
CA ALA A 1151 37.73 -26.21 -32.51
C ALA A 1151 36.56 -26.22 -33.54
N VAL A 1152 35.41 -25.67 -33.08
CA VAL A 1152 34.50 -24.82 -33.89
C VAL A 1152 34.10 -23.60 -33.05
N ILE A 1153 34.18 -22.40 -33.63
CA ILE A 1153 33.58 -21.15 -33.12
C ILE A 1153 32.81 -20.50 -34.28
N ALA A 1154 31.61 -19.99 -33.97
CA ALA A 1154 30.78 -19.06 -34.75
C ALA A 1154 30.44 -19.38 -36.24
N ALA A 1155 29.14 -19.55 -36.51
CA ALA A 1155 28.51 -19.08 -37.75
C ALA A 1155 26.98 -18.99 -37.58
N SER A 1156 26.41 -17.80 -37.71
CA SER A 1156 24.95 -17.61 -37.77
C SER A 1156 24.56 -16.30 -38.47
N SER A 1157 24.75 -16.24 -39.79
CA SER A 1157 24.32 -15.07 -40.59
C SER A 1157 24.07 -15.40 -42.08
N SER A 1158 22.78 -15.42 -42.45
CA SER A 1158 22.20 -14.94 -43.73
C SER A 1158 22.49 -15.61 -45.09
N SER A 1159 21.54 -15.36 -46.03
CA SER A 1159 21.51 -15.62 -47.50
C SER A 1159 21.18 -17.06 -47.99
N VAL A 1160 20.54 -17.37 -49.16
CA VAL A 1160 19.51 -16.76 -50.08
C VAL A 1160 19.83 -17.01 -51.59
N LEU A 1161 18.82 -17.43 -52.40
CA LEU A 1161 18.79 -17.63 -53.89
C LEU A 1161 19.64 -18.79 -54.47
N ALA A 1162 19.40 -19.43 -55.64
CA ALA A 1162 18.26 -19.60 -56.61
C ALA A 1162 18.63 -20.79 -57.57
N ALA A 1163 17.89 -21.31 -58.57
CA ALA A 1163 16.56 -21.12 -59.22
C ALA A 1163 15.94 -22.54 -59.48
N ASP A 1164 15.12 -22.97 -60.46
CA ASP A 1164 14.36 -22.47 -61.65
C ASP A 1164 13.23 -23.53 -61.95
N GLY A 1165 12.43 -23.64 -63.03
CA GLY A 1165 12.20 -22.90 -64.29
C GLY A 1165 11.26 -23.67 -65.27
N TYR A 1166 10.66 -22.97 -66.27
CA TYR A 1166 9.73 -23.47 -67.34
C TYR A 1166 8.35 -24.06 -66.92
N GLY A 1167 7.22 -23.82 -67.62
CA GLY A 1167 6.91 -22.86 -68.70
C GLY A 1167 5.48 -22.95 -69.31
N TYR A 1168 4.89 -21.79 -69.66
CA TYR A 1168 3.78 -21.49 -70.61
C TYR A 1168 2.43 -22.27 -70.67
N SER A 1169 1.31 -21.57 -70.44
CA SER A 1169 0.40 -21.04 -71.51
C SER A 1169 -0.79 -20.23 -70.96
N ASP A 1170 -1.33 -19.29 -71.73
CA ASP A 1170 -2.46 -18.36 -71.43
C ASP A 1170 -3.41 -18.35 -72.64
N PRO A 1171 -4.74 -18.08 -72.50
CA PRO A 1171 -5.17 -16.70 -72.79
C PRO A 1171 -6.40 -16.18 -71.98
N LYS A 1172 -6.42 -14.86 -71.80
CA LYS A 1172 -7.54 -14.05 -71.24
C LYS A 1172 -8.63 -13.76 -72.28
N PRO A 1173 -9.78 -13.18 -71.86
CA PRO A 1173 -9.90 -11.71 -72.01
C PRO A 1173 -10.64 -10.98 -70.88
N SER A 1174 -10.67 -9.64 -70.98
CA SER A 1174 -11.42 -8.64 -70.18
C SER A 1174 -10.83 -8.22 -68.81
N PRO A 1175 -11.13 -7.00 -68.29
CA PRO A 1175 -10.19 -6.24 -67.45
C PRO A 1175 -10.56 -6.06 -65.96
N ALA A 1176 -9.60 -5.53 -65.22
CA ALA A 1176 -9.66 -5.13 -63.80
C ALA A 1176 -9.84 -3.59 -63.67
N PRO A 1177 -9.56 -2.94 -62.51
CA PRO A 1177 -10.04 -3.17 -61.14
C PRO A 1177 -10.66 -1.91 -60.46
N VAL A 1178 -11.55 -2.10 -59.48
CA VAL A 1178 -11.96 -1.07 -58.49
C VAL A 1178 -12.19 -1.78 -57.14
N ALA A 1179 -11.61 -1.45 -55.98
CA ALA A 1179 -11.03 -0.21 -55.42
C ALA A 1179 -12.06 0.81 -54.85
N TYR A 1180 -12.89 0.37 -53.90
CA TYR A 1180 -13.87 1.23 -53.21
C TYR A 1180 -13.21 2.20 -52.21
N GLY A 1181 -12.77 3.35 -52.72
CA GLY A 1181 -12.83 4.60 -51.95
C GLY A 1181 -14.16 5.32 -52.21
N TYR A 1182 -14.75 5.94 -51.20
CA TYR A 1182 -15.92 6.80 -51.38
C TYR A 1182 -15.51 8.27 -51.49
N GLY A 1183 -15.70 8.86 -52.67
CA GLY A 1183 -15.52 10.28 -52.95
C GLY A 1183 -16.82 11.06 -52.79
N ALA A 1184 -16.69 12.36 -52.51
CA ALA A 1184 -17.82 13.30 -52.42
C ALA A 1184 -18.24 13.85 -53.80
N PRO A 1185 -19.37 14.58 -53.86
CA PRO A 1185 -19.57 15.65 -54.83
C PRO A 1185 -19.69 17.04 -54.16
N ALA A 1186 -18.90 18.00 -54.65
CA ALA A 1186 -19.27 19.42 -54.66
C ALA A 1186 -19.80 19.76 -56.08
N PRO A 1187 -20.52 20.89 -56.32
CA PRO A 1187 -19.80 22.14 -56.64
C PRO A 1187 -20.56 23.50 -56.45
N VAL A 1188 -19.85 24.60 -56.71
CA VAL A 1188 -20.30 25.99 -57.04
C VAL A 1188 -20.80 26.97 -55.94
N ALA A 1189 -19.93 27.96 -55.65
CA ALA A 1189 -20.09 29.41 -55.38
C ALA A 1189 -21.29 30.04 -54.58
N ASP A 1190 -20.93 30.78 -53.52
CA ASP A 1190 -21.12 32.25 -53.23
C ASP A 1190 -22.39 33.02 -53.70
N PRO A 1191 -22.87 34.11 -53.03
CA PRO A 1191 -22.31 34.82 -51.86
C PRO A 1191 -23.28 35.29 -50.74
N GLY A 1192 -22.72 35.79 -49.62
CA GLY A 1192 -23.22 37.05 -49.00
C GLY A 1192 -23.84 37.04 -47.59
N TYR A 1193 -23.37 37.99 -46.76
CA TYR A 1193 -24.00 38.67 -45.59
C TYR A 1193 -24.77 37.85 -44.52
N GLY A 1194 -24.49 37.98 -43.21
CA GLY A 1194 -23.43 38.76 -42.55
C GLY A 1194 -23.62 38.81 -41.02
N TYR A 1195 -22.53 38.98 -40.28
CA TYR A 1195 -22.52 39.13 -38.80
C TYR A 1195 -21.91 40.46 -38.38
N SER A 1196 -22.55 41.17 -37.45
CA SER A 1196 -22.03 42.39 -36.82
C SER A 1196 -21.67 42.13 -35.35
N ALA A 1197 -20.37 42.12 -35.03
CA ALA A 1197 -19.87 42.23 -33.66
C ALA A 1197 -20.05 43.67 -33.12
N PRO A 1198 -20.09 43.87 -31.79
CA PRO A 1198 -18.86 44.17 -31.03
C PRO A 1198 -18.84 43.49 -29.63
N LYS A 1199 -17.74 43.44 -28.86
CA LYS A 1199 -16.31 43.81 -29.05
C LYS A 1199 -15.47 43.03 -28.03
N ALA A 1200 -14.19 42.85 -28.32
CA ALA A 1200 -13.15 42.53 -27.33
C ALA A 1200 -12.01 43.56 -27.47
N THR A 1201 -11.14 43.67 -26.45
CA THR A 1201 -9.77 44.22 -26.61
C THR A 1201 -8.82 43.69 -25.52
N PRO A 1202 -7.54 43.40 -25.81
CA PRO A 1202 -6.59 42.77 -24.89
C PRO A 1202 -5.41 43.69 -24.51
N VAL A 1203 -4.45 43.16 -23.72
CA VAL A 1203 -3.06 43.67 -23.61
C VAL A 1203 -2.08 42.47 -23.66
N ALA A 1204 -0.86 42.68 -24.17
CA ALA A 1204 0.18 41.66 -24.35
C ALA A 1204 1.49 42.01 -23.60
N TYR A 1205 2.42 41.06 -23.52
CA TYR A 1205 3.76 41.23 -22.92
C TYR A 1205 4.89 41.26 -23.98
N GLY A 1206 5.97 41.98 -23.67
CA GLY A 1206 7.17 42.11 -24.51
C GLY A 1206 8.45 42.37 -23.70
N TYR A 1207 9.61 42.10 -24.28
CA TYR A 1207 10.92 42.04 -23.61
C TYR A 1207 11.61 43.40 -23.38
N GLY A 1208 12.47 43.49 -22.35
CA GLY A 1208 13.49 44.53 -22.20
C GLY A 1208 14.32 44.45 -20.90
N ALA A 1209 15.65 44.65 -21.00
CA ALA A 1209 16.60 44.81 -19.88
C ALA A 1209 17.69 45.84 -20.32
N PRO A 1210 18.31 46.62 -19.41
CA PRO A 1210 19.42 46.13 -18.58
C PRO A 1210 19.55 46.77 -17.16
N ALA A 1211 20.68 46.52 -16.48
CA ALA A 1211 21.09 47.00 -15.14
C ALA A 1211 21.87 48.37 -15.20
N PRO A 1212 22.53 48.94 -14.14
CA PRO A 1212 22.78 48.44 -12.77
C PRO A 1212 22.76 49.45 -11.58
N ALA A 1213 23.00 48.90 -10.37
CA ALA A 1213 23.70 49.48 -9.18
C ALA A 1213 23.16 50.72 -8.40
N ALA A 1214 22.97 50.56 -7.07
CA ALA A 1214 23.53 51.41 -5.98
C ALA A 1214 23.05 50.97 -4.56
N THR A 1215 23.91 51.15 -3.55
CA THR A 1215 23.55 51.22 -2.10
C THR A 1215 24.15 52.52 -1.51
N PRO A 1216 23.60 53.10 -0.41
CA PRO A 1216 24.28 52.93 0.89
C PRO A 1216 23.42 53.08 2.20
N TYR A 1217 23.92 52.47 3.29
CA TYR A 1217 23.92 52.85 4.73
C TYR A 1217 22.84 53.75 5.41
N GLY A 1218 22.42 53.37 6.63
CA GLY A 1218 21.71 54.27 7.59
C GLY A 1218 21.42 53.72 9.00
N TYR A 1219 22.14 54.25 10.01
CA TYR A 1219 21.97 54.16 11.48
C TYR A 1219 20.65 54.83 12.00
N SER A 1220 20.13 54.76 13.25
CA SER A 1220 20.54 54.20 14.58
C SER A 1220 19.33 54.07 15.58
N ASP A 1221 19.58 53.51 16.78
CA ASP A 1221 18.91 53.73 18.09
C ASP A 1221 18.67 55.24 18.48
N PRO A 1222 17.96 55.63 19.60
CA PRO A 1222 17.43 54.85 20.76
C PRO A 1222 15.99 55.22 21.26
N LYS A 1223 15.59 54.68 22.45
CA LYS A 1223 14.45 55.12 23.31
C LYS A 1223 14.56 56.60 23.78
N PRO A 1224 13.45 57.32 24.08
CA PRO A 1224 12.83 57.31 25.44
C PRO A 1224 11.30 57.55 25.52
N THR A 1225 10.71 57.41 26.73
CA THR A 1225 9.33 57.79 27.10
C THR A 1225 9.28 59.13 27.86
N PRO A 1226 8.14 59.86 27.88
CA PRO A 1226 7.23 59.80 29.06
C PRO A 1226 5.70 59.93 28.72
N ALA A 1227 4.84 59.88 29.75
CA ALA A 1227 3.36 59.93 29.68
C ALA A 1227 2.76 61.30 30.12
N PRO A 1228 1.45 61.55 29.87
CA PRO A 1228 0.42 61.59 30.93
C PRO A 1228 -0.83 60.70 30.62
N VAL A 1229 -1.58 60.06 31.56
CA VAL A 1229 -2.53 60.57 32.61
C VAL A 1229 -3.85 61.12 31.98
N ALA A 1230 -5.10 60.70 32.32
CA ALA A 1230 -5.67 59.91 33.44
C ALA A 1230 -7.06 59.23 33.14
N TYR A 1231 -7.55 58.38 34.07
CA TYR A 1231 -8.95 57.91 34.40
C TYR A 1231 -10.00 57.59 33.29
N GLY A 1232 -10.89 56.59 33.42
CA GLY A 1232 -11.08 55.57 34.47
C GLY A 1232 -12.42 54.79 34.35
N TYR A 1233 -12.69 53.88 35.29
CA TYR A 1233 -13.92 53.10 35.56
C TYR A 1233 -14.34 51.90 34.65
N GLY A 1234 -14.41 50.72 35.28
CA GLY A 1234 -15.72 50.09 35.54
C GLY A 1234 -16.06 48.80 34.80
N ALA A 1235 -15.92 47.64 35.46
CA ALA A 1235 -16.51 46.36 35.04
C ALA A 1235 -17.68 45.95 35.95
N PRO A 1236 -18.68 45.20 35.46
CA PRO A 1236 -19.66 44.51 36.30
C PRO A 1236 -19.10 43.16 36.82
N ALA A 1237 -19.53 42.75 38.02
CA ALA A 1237 -19.07 41.54 38.71
C ALA A 1237 -20.09 40.38 38.63
N PRO A 1238 -19.67 39.11 38.81
CA PRO A 1238 -20.58 37.97 38.91
C PRO A 1238 -21.29 37.88 40.28
N PRO A 1239 -22.46 37.23 40.37
CA PRO A 1239 -23.21 37.05 41.63
C PRO A 1239 -22.63 35.95 42.53
N THR A 1240 -22.98 36.03 43.82
CA THR A 1240 -22.45 35.23 44.94
C THR A 1240 -23.20 33.93 45.24
N PRO A 1241 -22.53 32.89 45.78
CA PRO A 1241 -23.17 31.75 46.44
C PRO A 1241 -23.38 31.97 47.96
N VAL A 1242 -24.49 31.44 48.49
CA VAL A 1242 -24.85 31.34 49.93
C VAL A 1242 -25.75 30.09 50.08
N GLY A 1243 -25.66 29.21 51.09
CA GLY A 1243 -24.71 29.05 52.20
C GLY A 1243 -25.24 28.03 53.26
N TYR A 1244 -24.34 27.48 54.09
CA TYR A 1244 -24.57 26.63 55.29
C TYR A 1244 -25.05 25.16 55.14
N GLY A 1245 -24.47 24.27 55.97
CA GLY A 1245 -24.87 22.86 56.15
C GLY A 1245 -23.84 22.03 56.94
N TYR A 1246 -24.05 21.82 58.24
CA TYR A 1246 -23.12 21.15 59.18
C TYR A 1246 -23.03 19.60 59.03
N GLY A 1247 -21.88 19.00 59.39
CA GLY A 1247 -21.84 17.58 59.83
C GLY A 1247 -20.46 16.90 59.77
N ALA A 1248 -19.94 16.44 60.92
CA ALA A 1248 -18.78 15.52 61.03
C ALA A 1248 -19.17 14.32 61.92
N PRO A 1249 -18.45 13.18 61.89
CA PRO A 1249 -17.41 13.01 62.94
C PRO A 1249 -16.16 12.13 62.60
N ALA A 1250 -15.06 12.48 63.28
CA ALA A 1250 -14.01 11.64 63.90
C ALA A 1250 -13.33 10.43 63.15
N PRO A 1251 -11.98 10.41 63.08
CA PRO A 1251 -11.15 9.21 62.86
C PRO A 1251 -10.59 8.60 64.18
N VAL A 1252 -10.16 7.34 64.18
CA VAL A 1252 -9.52 6.66 65.33
C VAL A 1252 -8.45 5.63 64.88
N ALA A 1253 -7.44 5.41 65.74
CA ALA A 1253 -6.43 4.32 65.76
C ALA A 1253 -5.19 4.41 64.84
N ASP A 1254 -4.08 4.90 65.42
CA ASP A 1254 -2.70 4.39 65.23
C ASP A 1254 -2.44 3.30 66.32
N PRO A 1255 -1.43 2.40 66.18
CA PRO A 1255 -0.20 2.65 66.94
C PRO A 1255 1.12 2.15 66.32
N GLY A 1256 2.17 3.00 66.32
CA GLY A 1256 3.39 2.63 67.06
C GLY A 1256 4.79 2.93 66.47
N TYR A 1257 5.54 3.80 67.17
CA TYR A 1257 7.01 3.86 67.40
C TYR A 1257 8.01 3.72 66.21
N GLY A 1258 9.07 4.54 66.09
CA GLY A 1258 9.54 5.67 66.91
C GLY A 1258 10.99 6.10 66.59
N TYR A 1259 11.51 7.09 67.33
CA TYR A 1259 12.91 7.61 67.37
C TYR A 1259 13.41 8.60 66.28
N SER A 1260 13.32 9.90 66.62
CA SER A 1260 14.39 10.94 66.65
C SER A 1260 15.52 10.94 65.59
N ALA A 1261 15.93 12.07 65.01
CA ALA A 1261 16.39 13.29 65.73
C ALA A 1261 16.27 14.61 64.89
N PRO A 1262 16.47 15.82 65.48
CA PRO A 1262 16.09 17.09 64.84
C PRO A 1262 17.24 17.95 64.26
N LYS A 1263 16.89 18.73 63.21
CA LYS A 1263 17.08 20.20 62.92
C LYS A 1263 18.20 21.02 63.61
N PRO A 1264 18.62 22.20 63.08
CA PRO A 1264 18.06 22.97 61.94
C PRO A 1264 19.02 23.48 60.84
N THR A 1265 18.40 23.81 59.70
CA THR A 1265 18.60 24.90 58.70
C THR A 1265 19.41 26.14 59.11
N PRO A 1266 19.94 27.00 58.19
CA PRO A 1266 19.46 27.26 56.82
C PRO A 1266 19.55 26.09 55.83
#